data_AF-U7PQJ1-F1
#
_entry.id   AF-U7PQJ1-F1
#
_cell.length_a   1.000
_cell.length_b   1.000
_cell.length_c   1.000
_cell.angle_alpha   90.00
_cell.angle_beta   90.00
_cell.angle_gamma   90.00
#
_symmetry.space_group_name_H-M   'P 1'
#
loop_
_entity.id
_entity.type
_entity.pdbx_description
1 polymer ?
#
loop_
_entity_poly.entity_id
_entity_poly.type
_entity_poly.pdbx_seq_one_letter_code
_entity_poly.pdbx_strand_id
1 'polypeptide(L)'
;MVPTPRDRPPQPPAAVAAPVTPVKVKENGGDPGRGHVAKLNGIYNLGVPFAEGSPADKARKGRVDAHFGRHSRITDLLRFLHYRGPDRLQAVLDDFDAKVCDQNANWVRKTRVTRSVLPSSKMDNAPRAQGLEDQIAMQELLLSLLEASRDVLLQPVTSPTRRPPPPAMAVLDVNAPVHDAQLAADIDRVPVVSRFGLPVVRTRPEPDVVERQDIDVFVPEDNRPRSSGGSSTSSSMYSALDSFEGPVDGYFDSQTTVGADAEPDKDEGNETEVFSDEEYSPAPLRRPPSQESFAASDDVLEALDESFGLYDITDVQKPNSPSSTAYSSIPEMEDLQLSEEEYSDAPGEPQPGPPHPVPGLWDRLSGVFPPTPEWLKKAPFAIIWETTRIALLSGVKLKDIDLKYSPTWEDQATFRDALQQHPKFAGKRFPEQSTQVAWDSALNEHTSYGGTKRVVVYTILMGFNKNTSGPLYSVHLQPLSIDLPHRLSRHFGSDRYLEILMPSHHSSQRLVPHILHKQDEAVREVNHWIARQRHEFAGRTWAAFYVTKDGFKKIPVTSRSRPGEAEEVILLNRVYLFAEDGVGLSPSSQPAAAASMGAGVGDGPVSAPAQVASPLRVHQMLDWLLQCNKYPGNRKQPYLKLFSRIALGLSRTRATVVFEPSQIIHHEKDLLSPTGVVMNDGVARMSLSVARKLRSALELSDLPVAVQGRIGSAKGMWILDTEDIGREDWIETYPAQRKWQCDGLDAGHRTLEICTYASEARSASLNLQFISLLEDRAIDKARVRRVLGGILEGGLTRDLAEQREALESPLLFASWAYENAQYRKDHVVHCQVPFLGGLPDRDEDAIQFLLAGGFDPLSQRFLWEMAYKMQKQRCEKLSEKLSIRVGRTAYMLMVVDFMGVLEEGEVQVCFSSKFQVEPDSEPDEHGDDGSFSDTLLVGTDVLVARVPAHFTSDMQKVRAVFRQELCALKDVIVFSSKGNSPLADKLSGGDYDGDLAWVCWDPRIVSNFENAPLPPKYDLVEMGYMRKIRTTLDQLTAPAPGAGGDADLPPPVMADMIERSFAFNTRENLLGRLTVYKEGLCYMRGSIGDKTANLLSTLLSDLVDQAKQGNDFTDKDLDRLRVELLEGLQEGSPAPKRLDKPAYKCTSRSARAKKMDHIIDFLKFDVAEPIIQRELRALSDMREVMCNRDNAAGERHDNSYWDADLAEPAKDFEALAAKSAVCNEIFETLKSDILAVHASWQEEIKEWGQGSGNRGNAFDDPGYRQRFLQVYQQWCDITVRLPTMSANASSTAVAGSPATGSPASRLRKKAPLLKELDAGAETIPQILQQGYLADPEYSHWALIRASQAFRMLYRRSIVWKLAGRQLQVIKALMSGGGGGGASKKSNIGGGLSGARVLTTPMTFAAMRPDRKIIKRMAARLQGAEVEGIDYVDDDNQFGDDT
;
A
#
# COMPACT_ATOMS: atom_id res chain seq x y z
N MET A 1 -8.43 -14.52 61.17
CA MET A 1 -8.66 -15.97 61.45
C MET A 1 -7.68 -16.78 60.62
N VAL A 2 -7.54 -18.09 60.90
CA VAL A 2 -6.40 -18.97 60.53
C VAL A 2 -7.02 -20.28 60.00
N PRO A 3 -6.54 -20.89 58.89
CA PRO A 3 -5.23 -21.56 58.89
C PRO A 3 -4.35 -21.50 57.61
N THR A 4 -3.04 -21.68 57.85
CA THR A 4 -2.00 -22.07 56.88
C THR A 4 -1.86 -23.61 56.82
N PRO A 5 -1.15 -24.14 55.80
CA PRO A 5 0.21 -24.69 56.02
C PRO A 5 1.17 -24.37 54.83
N ARG A 6 2.50 -24.61 54.83
CA ARG A 6 3.47 -25.21 55.79
C ARG A 6 4.90 -24.70 55.52
N ASP A 7 5.84 -25.03 56.40
CA ASP A 7 7.16 -24.39 56.56
C ASP A 7 8.34 -24.97 55.74
N ARG A 8 9.39 -24.14 55.54
CA ARG A 8 10.81 -24.56 55.55
C ARG A 8 11.69 -23.50 56.27
N PRO A 9 12.84 -23.88 56.86
CA PRO A 9 13.54 -23.09 57.89
C PRO A 9 14.63 -22.12 57.38
N PRO A 10 15.06 -21.14 58.21
CA PRO A 10 16.09 -20.14 57.86
C PRO A 10 17.54 -20.59 58.11
N GLN A 11 18.51 -19.82 57.58
CA GLN A 11 19.95 -19.96 57.86
C GLN A 11 20.55 -18.76 58.64
N PRO A 12 21.70 -18.90 59.31
CA PRO A 12 22.27 -17.89 60.22
C PRO A 12 23.22 -16.88 59.53
N PRO A 13 23.63 -15.79 60.23
CA PRO A 13 24.39 -14.69 59.62
C PRO A 13 25.90 -14.98 59.46
N ALA A 14 26.50 -14.40 58.42
CA ALA A 14 27.95 -14.47 58.15
C ALA A 14 28.77 -13.45 58.97
N ALA A 15 30.04 -13.76 59.23
CA ALA A 15 30.93 -13.00 60.11
C ALA A 15 31.83 -11.99 59.37
N VAL A 16 32.38 -11.04 60.14
CA VAL A 16 33.31 -10.00 59.67
C VAL A 16 34.65 -10.61 59.23
N ALA A 17 35.13 -10.24 58.03
CA ALA A 17 36.41 -10.70 57.49
C ALA A 17 37.56 -9.71 57.75
N ALA A 18 38.77 -10.26 57.98
CA ALA A 18 40.01 -9.48 58.11
C ALA A 18 40.57 -9.07 56.73
N PRO A 19 41.42 -8.02 56.62
CA PRO A 19 41.92 -7.53 55.34
C PRO A 19 42.88 -8.53 54.68
N VAL A 20 42.47 -9.09 53.53
CA VAL A 20 43.27 -10.01 52.72
C VAL A 20 44.05 -9.23 51.66
N THR A 21 45.37 -9.46 51.58
CA THR A 21 46.22 -8.95 50.50
C THR A 21 45.72 -9.49 49.15
N PRO A 22 45.47 -8.65 48.13
CA PRO A 22 44.84 -9.10 46.88
C PRO A 22 45.68 -10.17 46.19
N VAL A 23 45.07 -11.34 46.00
CA VAL A 23 45.65 -12.49 45.29
C VAL A 23 45.82 -12.12 43.81
N LYS A 24 46.96 -12.50 43.21
CA LYS A 24 47.14 -12.40 41.76
C LYS A 24 46.21 -13.37 41.03
N VAL A 25 45.03 -12.90 40.63
CA VAL A 25 44.13 -13.63 39.73
C VAL A 25 44.83 -13.82 38.38
N LYS A 26 45.16 -15.06 38.03
CA LYS A 26 45.69 -15.46 36.71
C LYS A 26 44.54 -15.92 35.80
N GLU A 27 43.56 -15.06 35.55
CA GLU A 27 42.46 -15.37 34.62
C GLU A 27 41.84 -14.08 34.08
N ASN A 28 42.22 -13.74 32.83
CA ASN A 28 41.68 -12.76 31.87
C ASN A 28 41.28 -11.33 32.30
N GLY A 29 41.25 -10.98 33.59
CA GLY A 29 41.02 -9.63 34.07
C GLY A 29 42.24 -8.72 33.85
N GLY A 30 42.11 -7.76 32.93
CA GLY A 30 43.11 -6.69 32.76
C GLY A 30 43.20 -5.78 33.99
N ASP A 31 44.33 -5.07 34.14
CA ASP A 31 44.53 -4.08 35.21
C ASP A 31 43.34 -3.11 35.29
N PRO A 32 42.63 -2.99 36.42
CA PRO A 32 41.46 -2.12 36.51
C PRO A 32 41.82 -0.63 36.35
N GLY A 33 43.07 -0.22 36.60
CA GLY A 33 43.54 1.11 36.21
C GLY A 33 43.50 1.31 34.68
N ARG A 34 43.77 0.25 33.90
CA ARG A 34 43.63 0.22 32.43
C ARG A 34 42.16 0.23 32.01
N GLY A 35 41.30 -0.47 32.75
CA GLY A 35 39.85 -0.40 32.57
C GLY A 35 39.30 1.01 32.76
N HIS A 36 39.65 1.67 33.87
CA HIS A 36 39.19 3.03 34.16
C HIS A 36 39.81 4.08 33.23
N VAL A 37 41.09 3.97 32.84
CA VAL A 37 41.68 4.89 31.84
C VAL A 37 41.13 4.65 30.44
N ALA A 38 40.85 3.41 30.05
CA ALA A 38 40.17 3.12 28.79
C ALA A 38 38.74 3.66 28.78
N LYS A 39 37.99 3.51 29.89
CA LYS A 39 36.70 4.18 30.05
C LYS A 39 36.90 5.69 29.99
N LEU A 40 37.79 6.27 30.79
CA LEU A 40 38.02 7.72 30.88
C LEU A 40 38.60 8.40 29.64
N ASN A 41 39.17 7.68 28.67
CA ASN A 41 39.51 8.20 27.34
C ASN A 41 38.38 7.98 26.32
N GLY A 42 37.57 6.94 26.55
CA GLY A 42 36.23 6.78 25.95
C GLY A 42 35.13 7.56 26.66
N ILE A 43 35.55 8.48 27.53
CA ILE A 43 34.87 9.59 28.19
C ILE A 43 35.77 10.81 27.92
N TYR A 44 35.29 12.06 27.91
CA TYR A 44 36.07 13.30 27.71
C TYR A 44 36.91 13.48 26.43
N ASN A 45 37.28 12.43 25.69
CA ASN A 45 38.48 12.41 24.83
C ASN A 45 39.78 12.80 25.58
N LEU A 46 39.95 12.37 26.84
CA LEU A 46 41.02 12.83 27.77
C LEU A 46 42.48 12.63 27.31
N GLY A 47 42.78 11.73 26.37
CA GLY A 47 44.11 11.58 25.76
C GLY A 47 45.21 10.99 26.66
N VAL A 48 44.88 10.18 27.68
CA VAL A 48 45.84 9.62 28.65
C VAL A 48 46.41 8.25 28.19
N PRO A 49 47.66 8.15 27.68
CA PRO A 49 48.28 6.89 27.28
C PRO A 49 48.63 5.99 28.48
N PHE A 50 48.56 4.67 28.28
CA PHE A 50 48.85 3.71 29.35
C PHE A 50 50.35 3.47 29.54
N ALA A 51 50.90 4.01 30.64
CA ALA A 51 52.32 3.90 30.97
C ALA A 51 52.69 2.49 31.50
N GLU A 52 53.24 1.64 30.64
CA GLU A 52 53.85 0.35 31.02
C GLU A 52 55.31 0.54 31.51
N GLY A 53 55.72 -0.26 32.51
CA GLY A 53 57.02 -0.16 33.17
C GLY A 53 56.93 -0.32 34.70
N SER A 54 58.08 -0.50 35.36
CA SER A 54 58.14 -0.62 36.83
C SER A 54 57.78 0.71 37.52
N PRO A 55 57.29 0.73 38.77
CA PRO A 55 57.04 1.98 39.49
C PRO A 55 58.27 2.90 39.57
N ALA A 56 59.48 2.33 39.64
CA ALA A 56 60.73 3.08 39.60
C ALA A 56 61.01 3.70 38.22
N ASP A 57 60.74 2.99 37.13
CA ASP A 57 60.85 3.53 35.78
C ASP A 57 59.83 4.62 35.49
N LYS A 58 58.58 4.45 35.96
CA LYS A 58 57.55 5.49 35.84
C LYS A 58 57.94 6.74 36.62
N ALA A 59 58.40 6.58 37.87
CA ALA A 59 58.90 7.67 38.70
C ALA A 59 60.21 8.31 38.19
N ARG A 60 60.95 7.63 37.31
CA ARG A 60 62.12 8.17 36.60
C ARG A 60 61.69 8.97 35.35
N LYS A 61 60.86 8.39 34.47
CA LYS A 61 60.32 9.09 33.30
C LYS A 61 59.53 10.34 33.70
N GLY A 62 58.68 10.25 34.72
CA GLY A 62 57.86 11.37 35.21
C GLY A 62 58.62 12.54 35.84
N ARG A 63 59.95 12.47 35.97
CA ARG A 63 60.82 13.62 36.32
C ARG A 63 61.41 14.34 35.11
N VAL A 64 61.30 13.74 33.93
CA VAL A 64 61.84 14.25 32.65
C VAL A 64 60.71 14.68 31.72
N ASP A 65 59.58 13.98 31.78
CA ASP A 65 58.36 14.26 31.02
C ASP A 65 57.19 14.47 32.00
N ALA A 66 56.67 15.71 32.03
CA ALA A 66 55.58 16.11 32.92
C ALA A 66 54.21 15.57 32.48
N HIS A 67 54.00 15.32 31.18
CA HIS A 67 52.77 14.70 30.68
C HIS A 67 52.75 13.22 31.08
N PHE A 68 53.82 12.47 30.81
CA PHE A 68 53.96 11.08 31.26
C PHE A 68 53.83 10.96 32.80
N GLY A 69 54.40 11.90 33.55
CA GLY A 69 54.24 11.98 35.00
C GLY A 69 52.77 12.08 35.43
N ARG A 70 52.01 12.99 34.81
CA ARG A 70 50.56 13.20 35.00
C ARG A 70 49.75 11.96 34.63
N HIS A 71 50.04 11.35 33.47
CA HIS A 71 49.35 10.16 32.95
C HIS A 71 49.53 8.93 33.86
N SER A 72 50.75 8.70 34.36
CA SER A 72 50.98 7.64 35.36
C SER A 72 50.24 7.93 36.66
N ARG A 73 50.22 9.20 37.11
CA ARG A 73 49.57 9.61 38.36
C ARG A 73 48.07 9.32 38.35
N ILE A 74 47.37 9.73 37.29
CA ILE A 74 45.94 9.44 37.06
C ILE A 74 45.71 7.92 37.08
N THR A 75 46.49 7.16 36.30
CA THR A 75 46.41 5.69 36.20
C THR A 75 46.55 5.00 37.57
N ASP A 76 47.54 5.41 38.35
CA ASP A 76 47.87 4.77 39.62
C ASP A 76 46.88 5.15 40.74
N LEU A 77 46.27 6.35 40.69
CA LEU A 77 45.19 6.78 41.59
C LEU A 77 43.86 6.07 41.30
N LEU A 78 43.47 5.91 40.03
CA LEU A 78 42.28 5.15 39.64
C LEU A 78 42.38 3.71 40.11
N ARG A 79 43.56 3.08 39.94
CA ARG A 79 43.82 1.73 40.48
C ARG A 79 43.74 1.69 42.00
N PHE A 80 44.26 2.72 42.71
CA PHE A 80 44.15 2.81 44.16
C PHE A 80 42.68 2.88 44.61
N LEU A 81 41.90 3.84 44.10
CA LEU A 81 40.50 4.04 44.52
C LEU A 81 39.62 2.83 44.21
N HIS A 82 39.81 2.17 43.05
CA HIS A 82 39.08 0.95 42.71
C HIS A 82 39.25 -0.17 43.76
N TYR A 83 40.45 -0.34 44.33
CA TYR A 83 40.72 -1.35 45.36
C TYR A 83 40.48 -0.87 46.81
N ARG A 84 40.50 0.45 47.09
CA ARG A 84 40.39 1.02 48.45
C ARG A 84 39.05 1.67 48.80
N GLY A 85 38.21 1.97 47.81
CA GLY A 85 36.94 2.65 48.02
C GLY A 85 36.18 2.83 46.71
N PRO A 86 35.57 1.76 46.14
CA PRO A 86 34.85 1.82 44.87
C PRO A 86 33.71 2.84 44.88
N ASP A 87 32.97 2.96 45.99
CA ASP A 87 31.91 3.97 46.15
C ASP A 87 32.45 5.41 46.04
N ARG A 88 33.70 5.62 46.52
CA ARG A 88 34.44 6.88 46.38
C ARG A 88 35.07 7.06 45.01
N LEU A 89 35.38 5.98 44.30
CA LEU A 89 35.75 6.07 42.89
C LEU A 89 34.55 6.53 42.08
N GLN A 90 33.37 5.92 42.28
CA GLN A 90 32.16 6.36 41.60
C GLN A 90 31.83 7.81 41.96
N ALA A 91 31.80 8.19 43.25
CA ALA A 91 31.56 9.59 43.64
C ALA A 91 32.63 10.59 43.14
N VAL A 92 33.86 10.16 42.81
CA VAL A 92 34.88 11.02 42.17
C VAL A 92 34.71 11.05 40.66
N LEU A 93 34.27 9.95 40.05
CA LEU A 93 33.87 9.94 38.66
C LEU A 93 32.63 10.81 38.47
N ASP A 94 31.65 10.77 39.38
CA ASP A 94 30.44 11.60 39.39
C ASP A 94 30.74 13.07 39.75
N ASP A 95 31.67 13.35 40.67
CA ASP A 95 32.12 14.74 40.92
C ASP A 95 33.00 15.24 39.78
N PHE A 96 33.71 14.38 39.03
CA PHE A 96 34.37 14.78 37.78
C PHE A 96 33.37 14.97 36.64
N ASP A 97 32.36 14.09 36.54
CA ASP A 97 31.12 14.22 35.75
C ASP A 97 30.33 15.49 36.11
N ALA A 98 30.69 16.08 37.25
CA ALA A 98 30.22 17.33 37.81
C ALA A 98 31.33 18.39 37.99
N LYS A 99 32.33 18.52 37.07
CA LYS A 99 33.39 19.57 37.12
C LYS A 99 33.58 20.54 35.93
N VAL A 100 33.29 20.16 34.69
CA VAL A 100 33.71 20.85 33.45
C VAL A 100 32.64 21.15 32.36
N CYS A 101 31.53 20.45 32.13
CA CYS A 101 30.55 20.89 31.09
C CYS A 101 29.85 22.20 31.46
N ASP A 102 29.76 22.48 32.74
CA ASP A 102 29.31 23.77 33.24
C ASP A 102 30.46 24.82 33.15
N GLN A 103 31.75 24.42 33.07
CA GLN A 103 32.82 25.29 32.52
C GLN A 103 32.62 25.53 31.01
N ASN A 104 32.12 24.53 30.27
CA ASN A 104 31.71 24.63 28.86
C ASN A 104 30.36 25.36 28.65
N ALA A 105 29.63 25.75 29.69
CA ALA A 105 28.27 26.31 29.60
C ALA A 105 28.18 27.76 29.07
N ASN A 106 29.25 28.31 28.49
CA ASN A 106 29.31 29.66 27.93
C ASN A 106 28.53 29.85 26.60
N TRP A 107 27.63 28.94 26.24
CA TRP A 107 26.79 29.02 25.03
C TRP A 107 25.50 29.80 25.33
N VAL A 108 25.32 30.93 24.64
CA VAL A 108 24.36 31.98 25.02
C VAL A 108 22.89 31.61 24.73
N ARG A 109 22.13 31.26 25.78
CA ARG A 109 20.66 31.26 25.74
C ARG A 109 20.10 32.68 25.81
N LYS A 110 19.26 33.07 24.84
CA LYS A 110 18.39 34.26 24.96
C LYS A 110 17.09 33.90 25.66
N THR A 111 16.63 34.76 26.58
CA THR A 111 15.42 34.52 27.40
C THR A 111 14.45 35.69 27.41
N ARG A 112 13.19 35.40 27.06
CA ARG A 112 11.90 36.10 27.31
C ARG A 112 10.85 35.15 26.69
N VAL A 113 9.76 34.70 27.34
CA VAL A 113 9.03 35.15 28.55
C VAL A 113 8.81 33.95 29.51
N THR A 114 8.10 34.16 30.62
CA THR A 114 7.95 33.29 31.82
C THR A 114 6.48 33.20 32.27
N ARG A 115 5.97 32.23 33.04
CA ARG A 115 6.42 30.88 33.50
C ARG A 115 5.26 30.19 34.25
N SER A 116 5.03 28.90 34.02
CA SER A 116 4.68 27.89 35.05
C SER A 116 4.63 26.50 34.39
N VAL A 117 5.36 25.45 34.79
CA VAL A 117 6.48 25.32 35.74
C VAL A 117 7.57 24.43 35.09
N LEU A 118 8.84 24.68 35.41
CA LEU A 118 10.04 23.87 35.09
C LEU A 118 10.70 23.44 36.43
N PRO A 119 11.65 22.48 36.51
CA PRO A 119 12.40 21.81 35.42
C PRO A 119 12.58 20.27 35.59
N SER A 120 13.25 19.60 34.64
CA SER A 120 14.61 19.04 34.88
C SER A 120 15.24 18.59 33.56
N SER A 121 16.57 18.43 33.54
CA SER A 121 17.35 18.01 32.36
C SER A 121 18.31 16.88 32.75
N LYS A 122 18.42 15.86 31.88
CA LYS A 122 19.47 14.84 31.90
C LYS A 122 19.97 14.68 30.45
N MET A 123 21.21 15.06 30.18
CA MET A 123 22.42 14.23 30.27
C MET A 123 22.54 13.25 29.09
N ASP A 124 22.82 13.78 27.89
CA ASP A 124 23.50 13.01 26.83
C ASP A 124 24.25 13.91 25.82
N ASN A 125 24.77 15.05 26.27
CA ASN A 125 25.78 15.79 25.52
C ASN A 125 26.93 16.21 26.42
N ALA A 126 27.78 15.22 26.68
CA ALA A 126 29.13 15.37 27.18
C ALA A 126 30.01 16.18 26.22
N PRO A 127 30.56 17.32 26.66
CA PRO A 127 31.69 17.93 25.97
C PRO A 127 32.90 17.01 25.98
N ARG A 128 33.59 17.01 24.85
CA ARG A 128 34.80 16.24 24.62
C ARG A 128 35.89 17.26 24.31
N ALA A 129 37.07 17.06 24.88
CA ALA A 129 38.26 17.83 24.53
C ALA A 129 38.46 17.83 23.01
N GLN A 130 38.44 19.00 22.39
CA GLN A 130 38.65 19.18 20.95
C GLN A 130 40.10 19.51 20.63
N GLY A 131 40.80 20.18 21.55
CA GLY A 131 42.23 20.50 21.47
C GLY A 131 43.09 19.86 22.57
N LEU A 132 44.40 20.01 22.42
CA LEU A 132 45.38 19.56 23.42
C LEU A 132 45.26 20.36 24.73
N GLU A 133 44.87 21.63 24.67
CA GLU A 133 44.65 22.48 25.85
C GLU A 133 43.46 21.99 26.67
N ASP A 134 42.34 21.62 26.03
CA ASP A 134 41.19 21.01 26.68
C ASP A 134 41.58 19.69 27.38
N GLN A 135 42.35 18.82 26.71
CA GLN A 135 42.86 17.59 27.30
C GLN A 135 43.73 17.87 28.54
N ILE A 136 44.60 18.87 28.48
CA ILE A 136 45.46 19.29 29.58
C ILE A 136 44.62 19.78 30.78
N ALA A 137 43.59 20.61 30.53
CA ALA A 137 42.69 21.14 31.55
C ALA A 137 41.86 20.03 32.23
N MET A 138 41.21 19.17 31.43
CA MET A 138 40.45 18.02 31.94
C MET A 138 41.34 17.04 32.72
N GLN A 139 42.60 16.82 32.28
CA GLN A 139 43.56 15.97 33.00
C GLN A 139 43.93 16.51 34.39
N GLU A 140 44.11 17.82 34.56
CA GLU A 140 44.42 18.42 35.87
C GLU A 140 43.21 18.41 36.79
N LEU A 141 42.02 18.66 36.23
CA LEU A 141 40.76 18.65 36.97
C LEU A 141 40.47 17.25 37.55
N LEU A 142 40.52 16.20 36.72
CA LEU A 142 40.44 14.80 37.18
C LEU A 142 41.48 14.49 38.26
N LEU A 143 42.73 14.88 38.03
CA LEU A 143 43.83 14.58 38.95
C LEU A 143 43.59 15.18 40.33
N SER A 144 43.09 16.42 40.40
CA SER A 144 42.79 17.12 41.66
C SER A 144 41.77 16.37 42.52
N LEU A 145 40.73 15.80 41.89
CA LEU A 145 39.63 15.08 42.55
C LEU A 145 40.08 13.70 43.03
N LEU A 146 40.87 13.00 42.20
CA LEU A 146 41.49 11.72 42.55
C LEU A 146 42.43 11.86 43.77
N GLU A 147 43.25 12.92 43.82
CA GLU A 147 44.15 13.14 44.98
C GLU A 147 43.37 13.55 46.24
N ALA A 148 42.38 14.44 46.13
CA ALA A 148 41.52 14.82 47.25
C ALA A 148 40.78 13.63 47.89
N SER A 149 40.20 12.74 47.08
CA SER A 149 39.48 11.57 47.59
C SER A 149 40.40 10.46 48.11
N ARG A 150 41.62 10.33 47.56
CA ARG A 150 42.68 9.49 48.13
C ARG A 150 43.01 9.92 49.56
N ASP A 151 43.22 11.21 49.81
CA ASP A 151 43.68 11.67 51.13
C ASP A 151 42.61 11.47 52.22
N VAL A 152 41.31 11.59 51.92
CA VAL A 152 40.26 11.25 52.90
C VAL A 152 40.18 9.73 53.16
N LEU A 153 40.50 8.87 52.19
CA LEU A 153 40.67 7.42 52.40
C LEU A 153 41.94 7.03 53.20
N LEU A 154 42.78 8.01 53.55
CA LEU A 154 43.94 7.84 54.43
C LEU A 154 43.73 8.49 55.81
N GLN A 155 42.61 9.18 56.05
CA GLN A 155 42.25 9.70 57.37
C GLN A 155 41.60 8.60 58.24
N PRO A 156 41.99 8.46 59.52
CA PRO A 156 41.40 7.47 60.43
C PRO A 156 39.98 7.87 60.83
N VAL A 157 39.00 6.98 60.58
CA VAL A 157 37.58 7.23 60.86
C VAL A 157 37.30 7.28 62.36
N THR A 158 36.61 8.33 62.81
CA THR A 158 35.98 8.43 64.13
C THR A 158 34.45 8.47 63.97
N SER A 159 33.73 7.80 64.89
CA SER A 159 32.31 7.47 64.69
C SER A 159 31.35 8.63 65.07
N PRO A 160 30.37 9.01 64.22
CA PRO A 160 29.49 10.16 64.46
C PRO A 160 28.11 9.79 65.05
N THR A 161 27.45 10.76 65.70
CA THR A 161 26.09 10.63 66.24
C THR A 161 25.03 11.47 65.49
N ARG A 162 24.00 10.78 64.98
CA ARG A 162 22.63 11.24 64.65
C ARG A 162 22.39 12.39 63.65
N ARG A 163 21.67 12.05 62.56
CA ARG A 163 20.78 12.97 61.79
C ARG A 163 19.43 13.18 62.49
N PRO A 164 18.66 14.21 62.09
CA PRO A 164 17.36 13.93 61.45
C PRO A 164 17.10 14.73 60.14
N PRO A 165 16.12 14.33 59.30
CA PRO A 165 15.68 15.04 58.07
C PRO A 165 14.25 15.64 58.21
N PRO A 166 13.63 16.22 57.15
CA PRO A 166 14.10 17.31 56.28
C PRO A 166 13.07 18.47 56.16
N PRO A 167 13.46 19.70 55.73
CA PRO A 167 12.54 20.84 55.55
C PRO A 167 12.16 21.13 54.08
N ALA A 168 11.24 22.08 53.87
CA ALA A 168 10.80 22.56 52.55
C ALA A 168 10.72 24.11 52.47
N MET A 169 10.93 24.63 51.26
CA MET A 169 10.48 25.95 50.73
C MET A 169 10.91 27.27 51.41
N ALA A 170 12.06 27.79 50.92
CA ALA A 170 12.23 29.12 50.27
C ALA A 170 11.85 30.47 50.95
N VAL A 171 12.73 31.49 50.77
CA VAL A 171 12.49 32.80 50.09
C VAL A 171 13.56 33.86 50.51
N LEU A 172 14.35 34.34 49.52
CA LEU A 172 14.98 35.69 49.30
C LEU A 172 15.70 36.45 50.47
N ASP A 173 16.62 37.43 50.28
CA ASP A 173 16.95 38.22 49.07
C ASP A 173 18.40 38.78 49.02
N VAL A 174 18.82 39.19 47.80
CA VAL A 174 19.89 40.16 47.37
C VAL A 174 21.10 40.49 48.29
N ASN A 175 22.30 40.18 47.79
CA ASN A 175 23.36 41.16 47.40
C ASN A 175 24.54 40.49 46.65
N ALA A 176 25.36 41.28 45.94
CA ALA A 176 26.47 40.84 45.07
C ALA A 176 27.66 41.83 45.17
N PRO A 177 28.83 41.62 44.52
CA PRO A 177 29.31 40.48 43.71
C PRO A 177 30.70 39.95 44.22
N VAL A 178 31.49 39.35 43.32
CA VAL A 178 32.97 39.11 43.32
C VAL A 178 33.42 37.64 43.33
N HIS A 179 34.36 37.35 42.41
CA HIS A 179 35.21 36.17 42.19
C HIS A 179 34.57 34.79 41.89
N ASP A 180 34.84 34.38 40.64
CA ASP A 180 35.45 33.12 40.20
C ASP A 180 34.71 31.78 40.28
N ALA A 181 34.75 31.14 39.10
CA ALA A 181 35.07 29.74 38.85
C ALA A 181 34.38 28.69 39.74
N GLN A 182 33.31 28.04 39.28
CA GLN A 182 33.29 27.11 38.14
C GLN A 182 34.17 25.85 38.32
N LEU A 183 33.64 24.61 38.27
CA LEU A 183 32.23 24.16 38.33
C LEU A 183 32.19 22.62 38.58
N ALA A 184 31.28 21.71 38.12
CA ALA A 184 30.01 21.73 37.38
C ALA A 184 29.55 20.47 36.54
N ALA A 185 30.18 20.05 35.39
CA ALA A 185 29.71 18.88 34.54
C ALA A 185 30.79 18.07 33.68
N ASP A 186 30.55 17.54 32.44
CA ASP A 186 31.31 16.49 31.62
C ASP A 186 31.91 15.29 32.37
N ILE A 187 31.68 14.00 32.04
CA ILE A 187 30.94 13.28 30.97
C ILE A 187 31.70 12.82 29.67
N ASP A 188 31.12 11.79 29.04
CA ASP A 188 31.47 10.76 28.01
C ASP A 188 32.20 10.97 26.62
N ARG A 189 32.36 9.80 25.94
CA ARG A 189 32.63 9.43 24.52
C ARG A 189 34.06 9.14 24.00
N VAL A 190 34.19 7.98 23.31
CA VAL A 190 35.23 7.58 22.32
C VAL A 190 34.68 7.78 20.88
N PRO A 191 35.52 7.96 19.82
CA PRO A 191 35.05 8.50 18.53
C PRO A 191 34.89 7.48 17.38
N VAL A 192 34.28 7.97 16.29
CA VAL A 192 34.16 7.33 14.97
C VAL A 192 35.24 7.85 14.01
N VAL A 193 35.53 7.10 12.93
CA VAL A 193 36.45 7.49 11.84
C VAL A 193 35.68 8.12 10.67
N SER A 194 36.20 9.21 10.10
CA SER A 194 35.73 9.76 8.82
C SER A 194 36.86 9.85 7.78
N ARG A 195 36.48 9.74 6.50
CA ARG A 195 37.26 10.19 5.35
C ARG A 195 36.37 11.05 4.47
N PHE A 196 36.67 12.32 4.35
CA PHE A 196 36.62 13.07 3.08
C PHE A 196 37.55 14.29 3.20
N GLY A 197 38.14 14.71 2.08
CA GLY A 197 39.06 15.85 2.06
C GLY A 197 38.30 17.19 2.01
N LEU A 198 38.77 18.18 2.77
CA LEU A 198 38.27 19.56 2.67
C LEU A 198 39.23 20.43 1.82
N PRO A 199 38.72 21.47 1.14
CA PRO A 199 39.47 22.21 0.14
C PRO A 199 40.44 23.25 0.73
N VAL A 200 41.46 23.61 -0.05
CA VAL A 200 42.47 24.61 0.31
C VAL A 200 41.89 26.03 0.18
N VAL A 201 41.29 26.55 1.25
CA VAL A 201 40.97 27.98 1.37
C VAL A 201 42.17 28.71 1.97
N ARG A 202 42.83 29.56 1.17
CA ARG A 202 43.91 30.45 1.64
C ARG A 202 43.32 31.70 2.32
N THR A 203 43.39 31.76 3.64
CA THR A 203 43.17 33.02 4.39
C THR A 203 44.27 34.04 4.07
N ARG A 204 43.89 35.24 3.63
CA ARG A 204 44.74 36.44 3.72
C ARG A 204 44.43 37.17 5.04
N PRO A 205 45.43 37.76 5.72
CA PRO A 205 45.20 38.63 6.87
C PRO A 205 44.67 40.02 6.45
N GLU A 206 44.23 40.78 7.44
CA GLU A 206 43.58 42.10 7.30
C GLU A 206 44.52 43.24 6.85
N PRO A 207 43.96 44.38 6.37
CA PRO A 207 44.72 45.45 5.71
C PRO A 207 45.15 46.57 6.66
N ASP A 208 46.09 47.40 6.18
CA ASP A 208 46.40 48.70 6.78
C ASP A 208 46.46 49.81 5.70
N VAL A 209 46.37 51.06 6.14
CA VAL A 209 45.87 52.22 5.36
C VAL A 209 46.93 52.89 4.45
N VAL A 210 46.53 53.47 3.29
CA VAL A 210 46.85 54.85 2.80
C VAL A 210 46.65 55.05 1.27
N GLU A 211 45.67 55.90 0.93
CA GLU A 211 45.55 56.89 -0.17
C GLU A 211 45.95 56.66 -1.66
N ARG A 212 44.91 56.82 -2.52
CA ARG A 212 44.76 57.78 -3.67
C ARG A 212 44.95 57.37 -5.15
N GLN A 213 43.93 57.81 -5.93
CA GLN A 213 43.91 58.28 -7.34
C GLN A 213 44.02 57.20 -8.45
N ASP A 214 42.97 56.98 -9.28
CA ASP A 214 42.45 57.77 -10.43
C ASP A 214 43.29 57.53 -11.71
N ILE A 215 42.77 57.35 -12.95
CA ILE A 215 41.41 57.39 -13.55
C ILE A 215 41.47 56.71 -14.96
N ASP A 216 40.38 56.04 -15.42
CA ASP A 216 39.91 55.81 -16.83
C ASP A 216 40.86 55.28 -17.98
N VAL A 217 40.45 54.64 -19.12
CA VAL A 217 39.19 54.04 -19.67
C VAL A 217 39.50 53.23 -20.98
N PHE A 218 38.51 52.49 -21.51
CA PHE A 218 38.30 52.01 -22.91
C PHE A 218 38.71 50.57 -23.36
N VAL A 219 37.96 50.12 -24.37
CA VAL A 219 37.77 48.79 -25.05
C VAL A 219 37.18 49.10 -26.46
N PRO A 220 36.82 48.16 -27.37
CA PRO A 220 37.21 46.75 -27.62
C PRO A 220 37.56 46.48 -29.13
N GLU A 221 37.64 45.18 -29.55
CA GLU A 221 37.34 44.61 -30.90
C GLU A 221 38.15 45.06 -32.16
N ASP A 222 38.28 44.29 -33.26
CA ASP A 222 38.25 42.82 -33.54
C ASP A 222 38.86 42.58 -34.96
N ASN A 223 39.23 41.33 -35.32
CA ASN A 223 39.08 40.66 -36.65
C ASN A 223 40.13 39.57 -37.00
N ARG A 224 39.65 38.57 -37.78
CA ARG A 224 40.32 37.43 -38.46
C ARG A 224 40.51 37.77 -39.98
N PRO A 225 41.23 37.03 -40.88
CA PRO A 225 41.04 35.57 -41.14
C PRO A 225 42.13 34.70 -41.84
N ARG A 226 41.89 33.36 -41.80
CA ARG A 226 42.03 32.27 -42.83
C ARG A 226 43.17 32.29 -43.89
N SER A 227 43.74 31.17 -44.37
CA SER A 227 43.75 29.71 -44.04
C SER A 227 44.79 29.01 -44.97
N SER A 228 44.87 27.71 -45.34
CA SER A 228 44.11 26.45 -45.16
C SER A 228 44.89 25.24 -45.77
N GLY A 229 44.75 24.02 -45.21
CA GLY A 229 45.03 22.73 -45.89
C GLY A 229 46.11 21.83 -45.25
N GLY A 230 45.88 20.53 -45.00
CA GLY A 230 44.62 19.76 -45.09
C GLY A 230 44.76 18.24 -44.88
N SER A 231 43.64 17.56 -44.56
CA SER A 231 43.41 16.08 -44.46
C SER A 231 44.14 15.32 -43.31
N SER A 232 43.59 14.29 -42.64
CA SER A 232 42.33 13.50 -42.79
C SER A 232 41.82 12.99 -41.43
N THR A 233 40.52 12.62 -41.32
CA THR A 233 39.88 11.66 -40.35
C THR A 233 40.20 11.78 -38.84
N SER A 234 39.25 12.10 -37.93
CA SER A 234 38.05 11.33 -37.51
C SER A 234 38.38 9.97 -36.87
N SER A 235 37.93 9.60 -35.65
CA SER A 235 37.07 10.29 -34.66
C SER A 235 37.16 9.65 -33.26
N SER A 236 36.68 10.38 -32.23
CA SER A 236 36.34 9.98 -30.84
C SER A 236 36.32 8.49 -30.46
N MET A 237 37.06 8.13 -29.40
CA MET A 237 36.48 7.54 -28.17
C MET A 237 37.47 7.56 -26.98
N TYR A 238 36.96 7.51 -25.75
CA TYR A 238 37.73 7.35 -24.50
C TYR A 238 37.47 5.96 -23.93
N SER A 239 38.48 5.09 -23.90
CA SER A 239 38.57 3.94 -22.98
C SER A 239 40.00 3.37 -23.02
N ALA A 240 40.64 3.21 -21.85
CA ALA A 240 41.85 2.39 -21.64
C ALA A 240 42.26 2.36 -20.15
N LEU A 241 41.72 1.40 -19.41
CA LEU A 241 42.54 0.49 -18.60
C LEU A 241 42.68 -0.78 -19.48
N ASP A 242 43.75 -1.58 -19.47
CA ASP A 242 44.78 -1.82 -18.45
C ASP A 242 46.21 -1.82 -19.02
N SER A 243 47.21 -1.94 -18.14
CA SER A 243 48.50 -2.60 -18.45
C SER A 243 49.29 -2.96 -17.19
N PHE A 244 49.48 -4.26 -16.93
CA PHE A 244 50.74 -4.80 -16.37
C PHE A 244 50.92 -6.30 -16.72
N GLU A 245 51.64 -6.51 -17.82
CA GLU A 245 52.50 -7.62 -18.28
C GLU A 245 52.51 -9.00 -17.56
N GLY A 246 52.50 -10.09 -18.35
CA GLY A 246 52.79 -11.49 -17.95
C GLY A 246 54.30 -11.84 -17.98
N PRO A 247 54.79 -12.99 -18.54
CA PRO A 247 54.06 -14.02 -19.33
C PRO A 247 54.55 -15.51 -19.25
N VAL A 248 53.85 -16.41 -19.98
CA VAL A 248 54.33 -17.61 -20.74
C VAL A 248 54.67 -18.99 -20.07
N ASP A 249 53.98 -20.02 -20.62
CA ASP A 249 54.23 -21.47 -20.86
C ASP A 249 54.76 -22.49 -19.81
N GLY A 250 54.10 -23.68 -19.79
CA GLY A 250 54.57 -24.95 -19.22
C GLY A 250 53.52 -26.09 -19.32
N TYR A 251 53.93 -27.34 -19.62
CA TYR A 251 53.02 -28.49 -19.88
C TYR A 251 53.48 -29.78 -19.16
N PHE A 252 52.61 -30.81 -19.15
CA PHE A 252 52.85 -32.24 -18.81
C PHE A 252 52.76 -32.77 -17.34
N ASP A 253 51.53 -33.09 -16.91
CA ASP A 253 50.97 -34.46 -16.80
C ASP A 253 51.32 -35.46 -15.64
N SER A 254 50.25 -36.15 -15.18
CA SER A 254 50.11 -37.60 -14.90
C SER A 254 49.92 -38.16 -13.47
N GLN A 255 48.98 -39.13 -13.42
CA GLN A 255 48.76 -40.26 -12.46
C GLN A 255 47.84 -40.01 -11.22
N THR A 256 46.89 -40.88 -10.82
CA THR A 256 46.36 -42.22 -11.28
C THR A 256 45.11 -42.59 -10.43
N THR A 257 44.05 -43.34 -10.82
CA THR A 257 43.50 -43.85 -12.11
C THR A 257 42.12 -44.55 -11.89
N VAL A 258 41.11 -44.25 -12.74
CA VAL A 258 39.90 -45.03 -13.19
C VAL A 258 39.12 -46.02 -12.30
N GLY A 259 37.79 -46.03 -12.48
CA GLY A 259 36.92 -47.22 -12.36
C GLY A 259 35.43 -46.91 -12.61
N ALA A 260 34.78 -47.54 -13.61
CA ALA A 260 33.40 -47.23 -14.01
C ALA A 260 32.47 -48.46 -14.12
N ASP A 261 31.17 -48.18 -14.19
CA ASP A 261 30.03 -48.99 -14.65
C ASP A 261 29.40 -50.12 -13.76
N ALA A 262 28.07 -50.18 -13.89
CA ALA A 262 27.13 -51.30 -13.66
C ALA A 262 26.67 -51.68 -12.23
N GLU A 263 25.44 -51.27 -11.91
CA GLU A 263 24.47 -51.98 -11.05
C GLU A 263 23.83 -53.21 -11.78
N PRO A 264 23.05 -54.07 -11.10
CA PRO A 264 23.16 -54.57 -9.71
C PRO A 264 22.87 -56.10 -9.61
N ASP A 265 23.03 -56.73 -8.43
CA ASP A 265 22.13 -57.83 -8.03
C ASP A 265 22.03 -58.03 -6.50
N LYS A 266 21.01 -58.80 -6.06
CA LYS A 266 20.50 -58.85 -4.66
C LYS A 266 21.15 -59.91 -3.75
N ASP A 267 20.95 -59.72 -2.45
CA ASP A 267 20.41 -60.69 -1.45
C ASP A 267 19.82 -59.82 -0.30
N GLU A 268 18.61 -60.03 0.26
CA GLU A 268 18.12 -61.13 1.13
C GLU A 268 18.96 -61.33 2.41
N GLY A 269 18.42 -61.31 3.65
CA GLY A 269 17.05 -60.96 4.12
C GLY A 269 16.84 -61.28 5.63
N ASN A 270 15.86 -60.65 6.27
CA ASN A 270 15.29 -60.92 7.61
C ASN A 270 16.22 -60.70 8.85
N GLU A 271 15.74 -60.43 10.09
CA GLU A 271 14.35 -60.37 10.63
C GLU A 271 14.25 -59.47 11.90
N THR A 272 13.14 -58.70 12.05
CA THR A 272 12.47 -58.23 13.31
C THR A 272 13.27 -57.52 14.45
N GLU A 273 12.76 -56.53 15.21
CA GLU A 273 11.39 -56.27 15.72
C GLU A 273 11.02 -54.77 15.86
N VAL A 274 9.70 -54.50 15.82
CA VAL A 274 8.92 -53.46 16.54
C VAL A 274 9.47 -52.02 16.62
N PHE A 275 8.83 -51.12 15.85
CA PHE A 275 7.95 -50.07 16.40
C PHE A 275 6.88 -49.70 15.35
N SER A 276 5.69 -49.29 15.77
CA SER A 276 4.56 -48.96 14.89
C SER A 276 3.94 -47.63 15.29
N ASP A 277 4.38 -46.55 14.67
CA ASP A 277 3.84 -45.21 14.86
C ASP A 277 3.55 -44.52 13.52
N GLU A 278 2.70 -43.51 13.61
CA GLU A 278 1.87 -42.85 12.60
C GLU A 278 2.49 -42.56 11.22
N GLU A 279 1.68 -42.75 10.17
CA GLU A 279 1.96 -42.43 8.76
C GLU A 279 1.91 -40.90 8.52
N TYR A 280 2.86 -40.17 9.12
CA TYR A 280 2.95 -38.72 9.03
C TYR A 280 3.46 -38.29 7.65
N SER A 281 2.54 -38.20 6.69
CA SER A 281 2.82 -37.72 5.33
C SER A 281 3.57 -36.38 5.37
N PRO A 282 4.80 -36.29 4.81
CA PRO A 282 5.55 -35.04 4.77
C PRO A 282 4.90 -34.09 3.77
N ALA A 283 3.92 -33.31 4.24
CA ALA A 283 3.35 -32.22 3.47
C ALA A 283 4.49 -31.32 2.97
N PRO A 284 4.61 -31.07 1.65
CA PRO A 284 5.76 -30.35 1.12
C PRO A 284 5.79 -28.95 1.73
N LEU A 285 6.94 -28.56 2.29
CA LEU A 285 7.18 -27.23 2.86
C LEU A 285 7.11 -26.17 1.75
N ARG A 286 5.88 -25.78 1.42
CA ARG A 286 5.56 -24.62 0.60
C ARG A 286 6.08 -23.39 1.34
N ARG A 287 7.32 -22.99 1.02
CA ARG A 287 7.71 -21.59 1.10
C ARG A 287 6.62 -20.82 0.33
N PRO A 288 5.88 -19.90 0.96
CA PRO A 288 5.06 -18.99 0.19
C PRO A 288 6.00 -18.18 -0.72
N PRO A 289 5.56 -17.72 -1.90
CA PRO A 289 6.24 -16.59 -2.52
C PRO A 289 6.28 -15.47 -1.50
N SER A 290 7.46 -14.88 -1.30
CA SER A 290 7.64 -13.73 -0.40
C SER A 290 6.59 -12.66 -0.70
N GLN A 291 6.02 -12.01 0.32
CA GLN A 291 5.12 -10.87 0.10
C GLN A 291 5.88 -9.77 -0.64
N GLU A 292 5.78 -9.74 -1.97
CA GLU A 292 6.40 -8.70 -2.79
C GLU A 292 5.82 -7.35 -2.36
N SER A 293 6.71 -6.38 -2.13
CA SER A 293 6.35 -5.06 -1.67
C SER A 293 5.56 -4.32 -2.74
N PHE A 294 4.23 -4.36 -2.63
CA PHE A 294 3.30 -3.49 -3.35
C PHE A 294 3.45 -2.04 -2.86
N ALA A 295 4.59 -1.43 -3.20
CA ALA A 295 4.90 -0.04 -2.91
C ALA A 295 3.90 0.88 -3.63
N ALA A 296 3.49 1.96 -2.95
CA ALA A 296 2.57 2.94 -3.50
C ALA A 296 3.26 3.78 -4.59
N SER A 297 3.01 3.46 -5.86
CA SER A 297 3.35 4.30 -7.01
C SER A 297 2.26 4.21 -8.08
N ASP A 298 1.94 5.34 -8.70
CA ASP A 298 0.75 5.65 -9.50
C ASP A 298 -0.61 5.38 -8.80
N ASP A 299 -0.92 4.15 -8.32
CA ASP A 299 -2.21 3.71 -7.72
C ASP A 299 -2.84 4.73 -6.73
N VAL A 300 -2.05 5.33 -5.83
CA VAL A 300 -2.53 6.26 -4.78
C VAL A 300 -2.80 7.66 -5.33
N LEU A 301 -2.02 8.12 -6.31
CA LEU A 301 -2.27 9.40 -6.98
C LEU A 301 -3.49 9.31 -7.89
N GLU A 302 -3.69 8.17 -8.57
CA GLU A 302 -4.91 7.92 -9.34
C GLU A 302 -6.16 7.99 -8.44
N ALA A 303 -6.12 7.39 -7.25
CA ALA A 303 -7.23 7.46 -6.29
C ALA A 303 -7.53 8.90 -5.83
N LEU A 304 -6.51 9.73 -5.61
CA LEU A 304 -6.66 11.13 -5.21
C LEU A 304 -7.23 12.00 -6.34
N ASP A 305 -6.61 12.00 -7.53
CA ASP A 305 -7.05 12.84 -8.65
C ASP A 305 -8.44 12.41 -9.17
N GLU A 306 -8.78 11.10 -9.14
CA GLU A 306 -10.13 10.63 -9.47
C GLU A 306 -11.18 11.04 -8.42
N SER A 307 -10.82 11.10 -7.13
CA SER A 307 -11.73 11.52 -6.06
C SER A 307 -12.22 12.97 -6.27
N PHE A 308 -11.33 13.86 -6.72
CA PHE A 308 -11.69 15.25 -7.01
C PHE A 308 -12.42 15.41 -8.36
N GLY A 309 -12.03 14.67 -9.40
CA GLY A 309 -12.54 14.88 -10.76
C GLY A 309 -14.04 14.59 -10.99
N LEU A 310 -14.72 13.88 -10.09
CA LEU A 310 -16.07 13.33 -10.31
C LEU A 310 -17.24 14.24 -9.87
N TYR A 311 -16.98 15.42 -9.30
CA TYR A 311 -18.03 16.35 -8.84
C TYR A 311 -18.65 17.23 -9.96
N ASP A 312 -18.28 16.99 -11.22
CA ASP A 312 -18.59 17.84 -12.37
C ASP A 312 -19.92 17.47 -13.05
N ILE A 313 -21.04 17.89 -12.45
CA ILE A 313 -22.40 17.68 -12.98
C ILE A 313 -22.71 18.70 -14.09
N THR A 314 -21.95 18.66 -15.19
CA THR A 314 -22.33 19.35 -16.45
C THR A 314 -21.86 18.65 -17.74
N ASP A 315 -22.67 18.83 -18.77
CA ASP A 315 -22.76 18.12 -20.05
C ASP A 315 -21.52 18.09 -20.98
N VAL A 316 -21.48 17.06 -21.85
CA VAL A 316 -20.75 16.96 -23.15
C VAL A 316 -19.25 16.51 -23.17
N GLN A 317 -19.09 15.26 -23.66
CA GLN A 317 -18.01 14.66 -24.50
C GLN A 317 -16.77 13.91 -23.90
N LYS A 318 -16.83 12.57 -24.09
CA LYS A 318 -15.73 11.61 -24.46
C LYS A 318 -14.80 11.04 -23.35
N PRO A 319 -14.23 9.81 -23.52
CA PRO A 319 -14.74 8.69 -22.68
C PRO A 319 -13.78 7.60 -22.15
N ASN A 320 -14.12 7.11 -20.95
CA ASN A 320 -14.05 5.72 -20.45
C ASN A 320 -12.71 5.08 -19.98
N SER A 321 -12.61 4.86 -18.67
CA SER A 321 -12.15 3.60 -18.05
C SER A 321 -12.67 3.46 -16.60
N PRO A 322 -13.34 2.35 -16.21
CA PRO A 322 -13.74 2.09 -14.82
C PRO A 322 -13.11 0.83 -14.19
N SER A 323 -13.40 0.61 -12.90
CA SER A 323 -13.07 -0.56 -12.05
C SER A 323 -11.60 -0.88 -11.79
N SER A 324 -10.92 -0.02 -11.02
CA SER A 324 -9.93 -0.48 -10.04
C SER A 324 -10.63 -0.87 -8.73
N THR A 325 -10.27 -2.00 -8.14
CA THR A 325 -10.63 -2.37 -6.75
C THR A 325 -9.67 -1.69 -5.77
N ALA A 326 -9.81 -0.36 -5.65
CA ALA A 326 -9.08 0.42 -4.67
C ALA A 326 -9.32 -0.14 -3.26
N TYR A 327 -8.23 -0.33 -2.50
CA TYR A 327 -8.27 -0.92 -1.16
C TYR A 327 -8.98 -0.01 -0.16
N SER A 328 -9.52 -0.60 0.91
CA SER A 328 -10.17 0.12 2.01
C SER A 328 -9.16 0.80 2.97
N SER A 329 -8.18 1.50 2.40
CA SER A 329 -7.36 2.46 3.12
C SER A 329 -8.21 3.69 3.42
N ILE A 330 -8.50 3.95 4.69
CA ILE A 330 -9.12 5.22 5.12
C ILE A 330 -8.14 6.34 4.73
N PRO A 331 -8.54 7.36 3.94
CA PRO A 331 -7.67 8.48 3.60
C PRO A 331 -7.51 9.42 4.80
N GLU A 332 -6.69 9.02 5.78
CA GLU A 332 -6.53 9.69 7.07
C GLU A 332 -5.67 10.97 7.02
N MET A 333 -6.06 11.95 6.20
CA MET A 333 -5.51 13.31 6.24
C MET A 333 -6.40 14.22 7.13
N GLU A 334 -6.47 13.96 8.44
CA GLU A 334 -7.38 14.66 9.36
C GLU A 334 -6.74 15.03 10.73
N ASP A 335 -5.57 15.67 10.80
CA ASP A 335 -5.09 16.27 12.06
C ASP A 335 -4.38 17.64 11.93
N LEU A 336 -5.19 18.71 11.75
CA LEU A 336 -4.80 20.07 12.14
C LEU A 336 -5.09 20.34 13.63
N GLN A 337 -4.05 20.70 14.38
CA GLN A 337 -4.18 21.25 15.74
C GLN A 337 -4.21 22.79 15.73
N LEU A 338 -5.42 23.36 15.80
CA LEU A 338 -5.61 24.69 16.37
C LEU A 338 -5.73 24.56 17.90
N SER A 339 -5.05 25.47 18.61
CA SER A 339 -4.85 25.43 20.06
C SER A 339 -6.16 25.39 20.87
N GLU A 340 -6.11 24.73 22.04
CA GLU A 340 -7.19 24.72 23.02
C GLU A 340 -7.36 26.09 23.70
N GLU A 341 -8.03 27.01 23.02
CA GLU A 341 -8.60 28.21 23.68
C GLU A 341 -9.87 27.84 24.45
N GLU A 342 -10.06 28.47 25.62
CA GLU A 342 -11.10 28.10 26.59
C GLU A 342 -12.53 28.16 25.99
N TYR A 343 -13.33 27.14 26.30
CA TYR A 343 -14.66 26.94 25.72
C TYR A 343 -15.70 27.97 26.21
N SER A 344 -15.74 29.12 25.55
CA SER A 344 -16.83 30.11 25.67
C SER A 344 -18.13 29.57 25.07
N ASP A 345 -19.26 29.81 25.75
CA ASP A 345 -20.59 29.34 25.34
C ASP A 345 -21.02 29.91 23.98
N ALA A 346 -21.25 29.02 23.01
CA ALA A 346 -21.96 29.33 21.77
C ALA A 346 -23.48 29.13 21.95
N PRO A 347 -24.34 29.84 21.18
CA PRO A 347 -25.79 29.65 21.27
C PRO A 347 -26.19 28.20 21.01
N GLY A 348 -26.93 27.59 21.96
CA GLY A 348 -27.24 26.17 21.93
C GLY A 348 -27.96 25.72 20.64
N GLU A 349 -27.43 24.67 20.01
CA GLU A 349 -28.02 24.05 18.83
C GLU A 349 -29.48 23.62 19.15
N PRO A 350 -30.49 24.09 18.41
CA PRO A 350 -31.89 23.81 18.73
C PRO A 350 -32.12 22.30 18.66
N GLN A 351 -32.55 21.69 19.77
CA GLN A 351 -32.75 20.25 19.85
C GLN A 351 -33.70 19.78 18.73
N PRO A 352 -33.23 18.93 17.80
CA PRO A 352 -34.11 18.32 16.82
C PRO A 352 -35.06 17.38 17.57
N GLY A 353 -36.34 17.70 17.60
CA GLY A 353 -37.36 16.70 17.91
C GLY A 353 -37.32 15.57 16.86
N PRO A 354 -37.95 14.41 17.14
CA PRO A 354 -38.09 13.36 16.14
C PRO A 354 -38.70 13.95 14.84
N PRO A 355 -38.21 13.55 13.66
CA PRO A 355 -38.61 14.15 12.39
C PRO A 355 -40.12 14.06 12.17
N HIS A 356 -40.69 15.07 11.51
CA HIS A 356 -42.11 15.06 11.17
C HIS A 356 -42.35 13.99 10.10
N PRO A 357 -43.18 12.94 10.37
CA PRO A 357 -43.29 11.80 9.45
C PRO A 357 -43.75 12.23 8.06
N VAL A 358 -42.92 11.96 7.05
CA VAL A 358 -43.22 12.22 5.65
C VAL A 358 -44.21 11.16 5.17
N PRO A 359 -45.41 11.52 4.68
CA PRO A 359 -46.49 10.57 4.41
C PRO A 359 -46.05 9.39 3.51
N GLY A 360 -46.06 8.19 4.09
CA GLY A 360 -45.70 6.93 3.41
C GLY A 360 -44.20 6.65 3.28
N LEU A 361 -43.30 7.50 3.80
CA LEU A 361 -41.85 7.23 3.77
C LEU A 361 -41.49 6.07 4.70
N TRP A 362 -41.96 6.11 5.95
CA TRP A 362 -41.75 5.05 6.94
C TRP A 362 -42.15 3.64 6.45
N ASP A 363 -43.29 3.52 5.78
CA ASP A 363 -43.76 2.25 5.21
C ASP A 363 -42.74 1.70 4.20
N ARG A 364 -42.16 2.57 3.37
CA ARG A 364 -41.10 2.21 2.40
C ARG A 364 -39.75 1.92 3.06
N LEU A 365 -39.49 2.40 4.27
CA LEU A 365 -38.28 2.10 5.04
C LEU A 365 -38.41 0.79 5.84
N SER A 366 -39.61 0.48 6.34
CA SER A 366 -39.91 -0.72 7.13
C SER A 366 -39.66 -2.04 6.38
N GLY A 367 -39.87 -2.05 5.06
CA GLY A 367 -39.78 -3.25 4.22
C GLY A 367 -38.43 -3.52 3.56
N VAL A 368 -37.36 -2.79 3.91
CA VAL A 368 -36.06 -2.87 3.22
C VAL A 368 -35.34 -4.20 3.45
N PHE A 369 -35.37 -4.74 4.68
CA PHE A 369 -34.69 -5.99 5.03
C PHE A 369 -35.68 -7.19 5.04
N PRO A 370 -35.33 -8.34 4.44
CA PRO A 370 -36.20 -9.52 4.43
C PRO A 370 -36.18 -10.26 5.78
N PRO A 371 -37.33 -10.67 6.34
CA PRO A 371 -37.39 -11.42 7.59
C PRO A 371 -36.88 -12.86 7.42
N THR A 372 -36.09 -13.34 8.38
CA THR A 372 -35.48 -14.68 8.38
C THR A 372 -36.45 -15.73 8.95
N PRO A 373 -36.78 -16.81 8.20
CA PRO A 373 -37.69 -17.85 8.67
C PRO A 373 -37.04 -18.79 9.71
N GLU A 374 -37.85 -19.35 10.61
CA GLU A 374 -37.41 -20.20 11.73
C GLU A 374 -36.59 -21.43 11.31
N TRP A 375 -36.80 -21.97 10.11
CA TRP A 375 -36.02 -23.11 9.60
C TRP A 375 -34.56 -22.73 9.32
N LEU A 376 -34.32 -21.49 8.90
CA LEU A 376 -33.01 -20.96 8.51
C LEU A 376 -32.24 -20.39 9.72
N LYS A 377 -32.94 -19.98 10.78
CA LYS A 377 -32.36 -19.55 12.08
C LYS A 377 -31.55 -20.65 12.82
N LYS A 378 -31.43 -21.85 12.25
CA LYS A 378 -30.62 -22.95 12.79
C LYS A 378 -29.29 -23.17 12.03
N ALA A 379 -29.06 -22.45 10.94
CA ALA A 379 -27.85 -22.56 10.15
C ALA A 379 -26.76 -21.59 10.63
N PRO A 380 -25.46 -21.90 10.40
CA PRO A 380 -24.37 -20.94 10.47
C PRO A 380 -24.67 -19.65 9.70
N PHE A 381 -24.21 -18.50 10.22
CA PHE A 381 -24.55 -17.18 9.67
C PHE A 381 -24.17 -17.01 8.19
N ALA A 382 -23.06 -17.62 7.76
CA ALA A 382 -22.64 -17.70 6.35
C ALA A 382 -23.74 -18.29 5.44
N ILE A 383 -24.38 -19.37 5.86
CA ILE A 383 -25.44 -20.07 5.12
C ILE A 383 -26.74 -19.26 5.15
N ILE A 384 -27.04 -18.54 6.24
CA ILE A 384 -28.16 -17.57 6.29
C ILE A 384 -27.94 -16.44 5.28
N TRP A 385 -26.74 -15.85 5.24
CA TRP A 385 -26.35 -14.80 4.31
C TRP A 385 -26.45 -15.26 2.86
N GLU A 386 -25.87 -16.40 2.53
CA GLU A 386 -25.84 -16.96 1.17
C GLU A 386 -27.23 -17.37 0.67
N THR A 387 -28.03 -18.05 1.51
CA THR A 387 -29.44 -18.34 1.20
C THR A 387 -30.22 -17.05 0.93
N THR A 388 -29.94 -15.99 1.69
CA THR A 388 -30.56 -14.66 1.50
C THR A 388 -30.09 -13.98 0.21
N ARG A 389 -28.80 -14.04 -0.15
CA ARG A 389 -28.26 -13.49 -1.41
C ARG A 389 -28.86 -14.19 -2.63
N ILE A 390 -28.94 -15.52 -2.59
CA ILE A 390 -29.55 -16.35 -3.63
C ILE A 390 -31.05 -16.03 -3.77
N ALA A 391 -31.79 -16.00 -2.65
CA ALA A 391 -33.22 -15.72 -2.63
C ALA A 391 -33.56 -14.32 -3.18
N LEU A 392 -32.83 -13.29 -2.75
CA LEU A 392 -33.03 -11.91 -3.21
C LEU A 392 -32.80 -11.77 -4.72
N LEU A 393 -31.67 -12.25 -5.26
CA LEU A 393 -31.39 -12.17 -6.70
C LEU A 393 -32.42 -12.98 -7.53
N SER A 394 -32.83 -14.15 -7.04
CA SER A 394 -33.85 -14.97 -7.68
C SER A 394 -35.29 -14.43 -7.52
N GLY A 395 -35.53 -13.35 -6.76
CA GLY A 395 -36.88 -12.87 -6.46
C GLY A 395 -37.74 -13.93 -5.76
N VAL A 396 -37.14 -14.76 -4.89
CA VAL A 396 -37.80 -15.75 -4.05
C VAL A 396 -37.90 -15.18 -2.63
N LYS A 397 -39.08 -15.25 -2.01
CA LYS A 397 -39.23 -14.85 -0.61
C LYS A 397 -38.75 -16.00 0.27
N LEU A 398 -37.90 -15.73 1.26
CA LEU A 398 -37.33 -16.77 2.15
C LEU A 398 -38.39 -17.66 2.80
N LYS A 399 -39.54 -17.09 3.18
CA LYS A 399 -40.68 -17.81 3.75
C LYS A 399 -41.45 -18.74 2.79
N ASP A 400 -41.19 -18.63 1.48
CA ASP A 400 -41.80 -19.47 0.43
C ASP A 400 -40.88 -20.66 0.04
N ILE A 401 -39.76 -20.85 0.78
CA ILE A 401 -38.82 -21.97 0.68
C ILE A 401 -39.13 -22.94 1.82
N ASP A 402 -39.56 -24.17 1.48
CA ASP A 402 -39.87 -25.22 2.45
C ASP A 402 -38.71 -26.22 2.50
N LEU A 403 -37.65 -25.83 3.23
CA LEU A 403 -36.46 -26.63 3.47
C LEU A 403 -36.14 -26.64 4.96
N LYS A 404 -35.27 -27.57 5.36
CA LYS A 404 -34.62 -27.58 6.68
C LYS A 404 -33.12 -27.54 6.44
N TYR A 405 -32.41 -26.77 7.25
CA TYR A 405 -30.94 -26.78 7.22
C TYR A 405 -30.40 -28.19 7.53
N SER A 406 -29.37 -28.58 6.78
CA SER A 406 -28.59 -29.81 6.95
C SER A 406 -27.14 -29.43 7.22
N PRO A 407 -26.43 -30.07 8.16
CA PRO A 407 -24.98 -29.86 8.36
C PRO A 407 -24.16 -30.10 7.08
N THR A 408 -24.63 -30.97 6.17
CA THR A 408 -23.99 -31.18 4.86
C THR A 408 -23.96 -29.95 3.96
N TRP A 409 -24.67 -28.86 4.31
CA TRP A 409 -24.59 -27.57 3.63
C TRP A 409 -23.39 -26.74 4.07
N GLU A 410 -22.53 -27.23 4.96
CA GLU A 410 -21.21 -26.64 5.21
C GLU A 410 -20.24 -26.87 4.04
N ASP A 411 -20.49 -27.87 3.20
CA ASP A 411 -19.96 -27.89 1.83
C ASP A 411 -20.77 -26.93 0.94
N GLN A 412 -20.05 -25.98 0.32
CA GLN A 412 -20.64 -24.94 -0.50
C GLN A 412 -21.27 -25.48 -1.80
N ALA A 413 -20.74 -26.57 -2.37
CA ALA A 413 -21.29 -27.19 -3.56
C ALA A 413 -22.64 -27.87 -3.24
N THR A 414 -22.65 -28.78 -2.26
CA THR A 414 -23.84 -29.46 -1.74
C THR A 414 -24.95 -28.48 -1.33
N PHE A 415 -24.58 -27.37 -0.68
CA PHE A 415 -25.51 -26.28 -0.35
C PHE A 415 -26.15 -25.64 -1.59
N ARG A 416 -25.35 -25.26 -2.60
CA ARG A 416 -25.85 -24.59 -3.81
C ARG A 416 -26.69 -25.54 -4.66
N ASP A 417 -26.29 -26.80 -4.79
CA ASP A 417 -27.07 -27.83 -5.49
C ASP A 417 -28.42 -28.08 -4.81
N ALA A 418 -28.47 -28.19 -3.48
CA ALA A 418 -29.71 -28.38 -2.73
C ALA A 418 -30.69 -27.21 -2.94
N LEU A 419 -30.20 -25.97 -3.03
CA LEU A 419 -31.03 -24.81 -3.38
C LEU A 419 -31.43 -24.81 -4.86
N GLN A 420 -30.53 -25.16 -5.78
CA GLN A 420 -30.79 -25.12 -7.22
C GLN A 420 -31.78 -26.19 -7.68
N GLN A 421 -31.80 -27.35 -7.01
CA GLN A 421 -32.79 -28.42 -7.22
C GLN A 421 -34.19 -28.08 -6.66
N HIS A 422 -34.30 -27.13 -5.72
CA HIS A 422 -35.57 -26.80 -5.09
C HIS A 422 -36.54 -26.08 -6.06
N PRO A 423 -37.83 -26.48 -6.19
CA PRO A 423 -38.72 -26.02 -7.26
C PRO A 423 -38.96 -24.51 -7.40
N LYS A 424 -38.67 -23.69 -6.38
CA LYS A 424 -38.76 -22.22 -6.46
C LYS A 424 -37.57 -21.56 -7.16
N PHE A 425 -36.47 -22.31 -7.33
CA PHE A 425 -35.19 -21.87 -7.90
C PHE A 425 -34.88 -22.50 -9.26
N ALA A 426 -35.61 -23.54 -9.66
CA ALA A 426 -35.52 -24.14 -10.99
C ALA A 426 -35.59 -23.07 -12.10
N GLY A 427 -34.56 -23.03 -12.96
CA GLY A 427 -34.44 -22.06 -14.06
C GLY A 427 -34.10 -20.62 -13.64
N LYS A 428 -33.81 -20.35 -12.36
CA LYS A 428 -33.45 -19.01 -11.87
C LYS A 428 -31.95 -18.76 -11.85
N ARG A 429 -31.58 -17.48 -11.81
CA ARG A 429 -30.18 -17.02 -11.74
C ARG A 429 -29.70 -16.99 -10.29
N PHE A 430 -28.56 -17.65 -10.03
CA PHE A 430 -27.84 -17.56 -8.77
C PHE A 430 -26.77 -16.46 -8.85
N PRO A 431 -26.42 -15.81 -7.72
CA PRO A 431 -25.27 -14.93 -7.64
C PRO A 431 -23.97 -15.71 -7.84
N GLU A 432 -22.88 -14.99 -8.08
CA GLU A 432 -21.53 -15.53 -7.95
C GLU A 432 -21.34 -16.28 -6.62
N GLN A 433 -20.51 -17.31 -6.66
CA GLN A 433 -20.12 -18.10 -5.51
C GLN A 433 -19.00 -17.36 -4.78
N SER A 434 -19.12 -17.22 -3.46
CA SER A 434 -18.01 -16.70 -2.64
C SER A 434 -16.82 -17.65 -2.74
N THR A 435 -15.58 -17.15 -2.72
CA THR A 435 -14.40 -18.01 -2.83
C THR A 435 -14.36 -19.04 -1.70
N GLN A 436 -13.83 -20.24 -1.97
CA GLN A 436 -13.80 -21.33 -0.99
C GLN A 436 -13.11 -20.88 0.32
N VAL A 437 -11.98 -20.17 0.22
CA VAL A 437 -11.27 -19.61 1.38
C VAL A 437 -12.14 -18.65 2.19
N ALA A 438 -12.99 -17.82 1.55
CA ALA A 438 -13.91 -16.91 2.24
C ALA A 438 -15.08 -17.66 2.90
N TRP A 439 -15.55 -18.74 2.26
CA TRP A 439 -16.58 -19.62 2.81
C TRP A 439 -16.09 -20.40 4.03
N ASP A 440 -14.93 -21.06 3.91
CA ASP A 440 -14.29 -21.81 4.99
C ASP A 440 -13.97 -20.90 6.19
N SER A 441 -13.51 -19.66 5.92
CA SER A 441 -13.31 -18.63 6.95
C SER A 441 -14.61 -18.21 7.65
N ALA A 442 -15.75 -18.29 6.97
CA ALA A 442 -17.05 -17.90 7.52
C ALA A 442 -17.69 -18.98 8.40
N LEU A 443 -17.23 -20.24 8.26
CA LEU A 443 -17.64 -21.37 9.08
C LEU A 443 -16.69 -21.62 10.26
N ASN A 444 -15.38 -21.38 10.09
CA ASN A 444 -14.35 -21.59 11.11
C ASN A 444 -13.93 -20.30 11.84
N GLU A 445 -14.72 -19.23 11.74
CA GLU A 445 -14.53 -17.84 12.24
C GLU A 445 -13.30 -17.07 11.71
N HIS A 446 -12.17 -17.73 11.52
CA HIS A 446 -10.86 -17.12 11.24
C HIS A 446 -10.01 -17.98 10.29
N THR A 447 -9.25 -17.34 9.41
CA THR A 447 -8.12 -17.99 8.71
C THR A 447 -6.84 -17.16 8.85
N SER A 448 -5.71 -17.87 8.83
CA SER A 448 -4.37 -17.27 8.78
C SER A 448 -3.74 -17.59 7.44
N TYR A 449 -3.25 -16.58 6.71
CA TYR A 449 -2.60 -16.76 5.41
C TYR A 449 -1.34 -15.89 5.34
N GLY A 450 -0.16 -16.51 5.23
CA GLY A 450 1.15 -15.81 5.34
C GLY A 450 1.26 -15.04 6.65
N GLY A 451 1.23 -15.77 7.79
CA GLY A 451 1.24 -15.26 9.16
C GLY A 451 0.03 -14.40 9.57
N THR A 452 -0.70 -13.86 8.59
CA THR A 452 -1.64 -12.76 8.74
C THR A 452 -3.04 -13.31 8.97
N LYS A 453 -3.60 -13.05 10.15
CA LYS A 453 -5.02 -13.32 10.44
C LYS A 453 -5.92 -12.46 9.55
N ARG A 454 -6.88 -13.09 8.88
CA ARG A 454 -7.96 -12.44 8.12
C ARG A 454 -9.32 -12.87 8.67
N VAL A 455 -10.32 -12.04 8.44
CA VAL A 455 -11.71 -12.26 8.87
C VAL A 455 -12.67 -11.98 7.73
N VAL A 456 -13.84 -12.62 7.78
CA VAL A 456 -14.89 -12.40 6.79
C VAL A 456 -15.59 -11.07 7.03
N VAL A 457 -15.84 -10.34 5.94
CA VAL A 457 -16.55 -9.06 5.91
C VAL A 457 -17.87 -9.23 5.17
N TYR A 458 -18.95 -8.90 5.88
CA TYR A 458 -20.32 -8.93 5.36
C TYR A 458 -20.69 -7.53 4.85
N THR A 459 -20.89 -7.41 3.54
CA THR A 459 -21.20 -6.13 2.88
C THR A 459 -22.54 -6.19 2.14
N ILE A 460 -23.43 -5.25 2.45
CA ILE A 460 -24.65 -4.99 1.67
C ILE A 460 -24.41 -3.77 0.78
N LEU A 461 -24.78 -3.88 -0.50
CA LEU A 461 -24.95 -2.73 -1.38
C LEU A 461 -26.44 -2.38 -1.48
N MET A 462 -26.80 -1.14 -1.14
CA MET A 462 -28.14 -0.61 -1.37
C MET A 462 -28.21 0.16 -2.70
N GLY A 463 -29.28 -0.05 -3.45
CA GLY A 463 -29.67 0.76 -4.60
C GLY A 463 -30.95 1.55 -4.34
N PHE A 464 -31.16 2.67 -5.02
CA PHE A 464 -32.44 3.37 -4.98
C PHE A 464 -33.52 2.61 -5.75
N ASN A 465 -34.65 2.29 -5.10
CA ASN A 465 -35.80 1.72 -5.79
C ASN A 465 -36.63 2.83 -6.47
N LYS A 466 -36.55 2.89 -7.80
CA LYS A 466 -37.24 3.89 -8.64
C LYS A 466 -38.77 3.74 -8.66
N ASN A 467 -39.33 2.64 -8.14
CA ASN A 467 -40.78 2.49 -8.00
C ASN A 467 -41.34 3.45 -6.93
N THR A 468 -42.59 3.88 -7.08
CA THR A 468 -43.30 4.74 -6.11
C THR A 468 -43.84 3.96 -4.90
N SER A 469 -43.93 2.62 -5.00
CA SER A 469 -44.43 1.72 -3.96
C SER A 469 -43.45 0.59 -3.65
N GLY A 470 -43.58 0.00 -2.46
CA GLY A 470 -42.61 -0.98 -1.94
C GLY A 470 -41.36 -0.30 -1.34
N PRO A 471 -40.31 -1.05 -1.00
CA PRO A 471 -39.16 -0.52 -0.26
C PRO A 471 -38.50 0.70 -0.92
N LEU A 472 -37.89 1.59 -0.15
CA LEU A 472 -37.14 2.74 -0.68
C LEU A 472 -35.80 2.31 -1.29
N TYR A 473 -35.16 1.33 -0.66
CA TYR A 473 -33.89 0.76 -1.08
C TYR A 473 -34.05 -0.69 -1.56
N SER A 474 -33.31 -1.07 -2.60
CA SER A 474 -33.10 -2.46 -3.00
C SER A 474 -31.81 -2.99 -2.39
N VAL A 475 -31.88 -4.16 -1.75
CA VAL A 475 -30.79 -4.76 -0.96
C VAL A 475 -30.07 -5.83 -1.77
N HIS A 476 -28.76 -5.65 -2.00
CA HIS A 476 -27.89 -6.60 -2.69
C HIS A 476 -26.74 -7.00 -1.78
N LEU A 477 -26.83 -8.17 -1.16
CA LEU A 477 -25.71 -8.76 -0.43
C LEU A 477 -24.55 -9.00 -1.41
N GLN A 478 -23.32 -8.72 -0.99
CA GLN A 478 -22.11 -9.08 -1.73
C GLN A 478 -21.72 -10.56 -1.45
N PRO A 479 -20.84 -11.17 -2.26
CA PRO A 479 -20.11 -12.37 -1.84
C PRO A 479 -19.39 -12.15 -0.50
N LEU A 480 -19.10 -13.24 0.21
CA LEU A 480 -18.23 -13.25 1.37
C LEU A 480 -16.82 -12.84 0.91
N SER A 481 -16.25 -11.84 1.58
CA SER A 481 -14.92 -11.30 1.28
C SER A 481 -14.03 -11.37 2.53
N ILE A 482 -12.72 -11.54 2.36
CA ILE A 482 -11.77 -11.73 3.46
C ILE A 482 -10.79 -10.55 3.54
N ASP A 483 -10.76 -9.88 4.68
CA ASP A 483 -9.97 -8.67 4.91
C ASP A 483 -9.20 -8.76 6.24
N LEU A 484 -8.34 -7.79 6.52
CA LEU A 484 -7.75 -7.62 7.85
C LEU A 484 -8.84 -7.33 8.89
N PRO A 485 -8.74 -7.88 10.11
CA PRO A 485 -9.60 -7.46 11.20
C PRO A 485 -9.27 -6.03 11.65
N HIS A 486 -10.20 -5.43 12.39
CA HIS A 486 -10.02 -4.16 13.10
C HIS A 486 -10.22 -4.39 14.61
N ARG A 487 -9.89 -3.40 15.45
CA ARG A 487 -9.86 -3.61 16.92
C ARG A 487 -11.19 -4.10 17.48
N LEU A 488 -12.29 -3.49 17.05
CA LEU A 488 -13.64 -3.87 17.49
C LEU A 488 -14.00 -5.31 17.10
N SER A 489 -13.65 -5.79 15.89
CA SER A 489 -13.87 -7.21 15.51
C SER A 489 -12.90 -8.18 16.19
N ARG A 490 -11.67 -7.75 16.53
CA ARG A 490 -10.75 -8.55 17.38
C ARG A 490 -11.29 -8.78 18.79
N HIS A 491 -11.99 -7.81 19.38
CA HIS A 491 -12.48 -7.91 20.76
C HIS A 491 -13.89 -8.52 20.86
N PHE A 492 -14.82 -8.18 19.95
CA PHE A 492 -16.23 -8.58 20.05
C PHE A 492 -16.67 -9.69 19.08
N GLY A 493 -15.77 -10.20 18.23
CA GLY A 493 -16.06 -11.16 17.16
C GLY A 493 -16.32 -10.47 15.82
N SER A 494 -15.79 -11.02 14.72
CA SER A 494 -15.91 -10.46 13.37
C SER A 494 -17.33 -10.52 12.81
N ASP A 495 -18.07 -11.57 13.17
CA ASP A 495 -19.44 -11.84 12.72
C ASP A 495 -20.48 -10.86 13.30
N ARG A 496 -20.16 -10.14 14.37
CA ARG A 496 -20.99 -9.06 14.92
C ARG A 496 -20.99 -7.78 14.07
N TYR A 497 -20.20 -7.69 12.99
CA TYR A 497 -20.06 -6.49 12.18
C TYR A 497 -20.65 -6.66 10.77
N LEU A 498 -21.39 -5.65 10.32
CA LEU A 498 -22.04 -5.58 9.02
C LEU A 498 -21.81 -4.19 8.40
N GLU A 499 -21.36 -4.16 7.15
CA GLU A 499 -21.16 -2.93 6.38
C GLU A 499 -22.29 -2.74 5.36
N ILE A 500 -22.79 -1.50 5.23
CA ILE A 500 -23.78 -1.12 4.22
C ILE A 500 -23.23 0.04 3.39
N LEU A 501 -23.10 -0.18 2.08
CA LEU A 501 -22.87 0.86 1.08
C LEU A 501 -24.24 1.46 0.71
N MET A 502 -24.57 2.59 1.33
CA MET A 502 -25.87 3.26 1.25
C MET A 502 -25.79 4.46 0.28
N PRO A 503 -26.71 4.59 -0.70
CA PRO A 503 -26.60 5.64 -1.70
C PRO A 503 -27.01 7.00 -1.15
N SER A 504 -26.12 7.97 -1.32
CA SER A 504 -26.30 9.34 -0.84
C SER A 504 -27.41 10.06 -1.60
N HIS A 505 -28.26 10.77 -0.85
CA HIS A 505 -29.34 11.59 -1.38
C HIS A 505 -28.83 12.85 -2.11
N HIS A 506 -27.53 13.16 -2.03
CA HIS A 506 -26.83 14.17 -2.83
C HIS A 506 -26.32 13.65 -4.19
N SER A 507 -26.60 12.39 -4.54
CA SER A 507 -26.32 11.86 -5.90
C SER A 507 -27.15 12.59 -6.97
N SER A 508 -26.80 12.42 -8.24
CA SER A 508 -27.48 13.04 -9.40
C SER A 508 -29.01 12.96 -9.34
N GLN A 509 -29.70 14.11 -9.53
CA GLN A 509 -31.16 14.29 -9.37
C GLN A 509 -32.05 13.46 -10.34
N ARG A 510 -31.46 12.72 -11.28
CA ARG A 510 -32.16 11.75 -12.15
C ARG A 510 -32.15 10.32 -11.57
N LEU A 511 -31.33 10.07 -10.54
CA LEU A 511 -31.14 8.77 -9.90
C LEU A 511 -31.79 8.68 -8.52
N VAL A 512 -31.79 9.77 -7.75
CA VAL A 512 -32.39 9.85 -6.42
C VAL A 512 -33.93 9.78 -6.54
N PRO A 513 -34.65 9.08 -5.63
CA PRO A 513 -36.11 9.09 -5.60
C PRO A 513 -36.66 10.47 -5.25
N HIS A 514 -37.73 10.89 -5.93
CA HIS A 514 -38.33 12.22 -5.77
C HIS A 514 -38.73 12.54 -4.31
N ILE A 515 -39.05 11.53 -3.48
CA ILE A 515 -39.36 11.71 -2.05
C ILE A 515 -38.16 12.22 -1.22
N LEU A 516 -36.93 12.13 -1.73
CA LEU A 516 -35.72 12.66 -1.08
C LEU A 516 -35.22 13.97 -1.71
N HIS A 517 -35.84 14.44 -2.81
CA HIS A 517 -35.36 15.63 -3.53
C HIS A 517 -35.62 16.92 -2.77
N LYS A 518 -34.57 17.48 -2.15
CA LYS A 518 -34.62 18.77 -1.42
C LYS A 518 -35.71 18.79 -0.33
N GLN A 519 -35.99 17.62 0.25
CA GLN A 519 -36.87 17.45 1.39
C GLN A 519 -36.03 17.04 2.59
N ASP A 520 -35.49 18.06 3.28
CA ASP A 520 -34.63 17.89 4.44
C ASP A 520 -35.32 17.03 5.53
N GLU A 521 -36.65 17.10 5.64
CA GLU A 521 -37.46 16.24 6.51
C GLU A 521 -37.34 14.74 6.15
N ALA A 522 -37.43 14.40 4.86
CA ALA A 522 -37.30 13.03 4.38
C ALA A 522 -35.88 12.49 4.60
N VAL A 523 -34.86 13.35 4.46
CA VAL A 523 -33.48 13.03 4.81
C VAL A 523 -33.32 12.80 6.31
N ARG A 524 -33.97 13.61 7.17
CA ARG A 524 -33.99 13.40 8.62
C ARG A 524 -34.70 12.10 9.00
N GLU A 525 -35.81 11.75 8.36
CA GLU A 525 -36.50 10.46 8.60
C GLU A 525 -35.65 9.25 8.17
N VAL A 526 -34.96 9.33 7.03
CA VAL A 526 -34.00 8.30 6.59
C VAL A 526 -32.83 8.16 7.58
N ASN A 527 -32.26 9.28 8.05
CA ASN A 527 -31.19 9.27 9.04
C ASN A 527 -31.66 8.72 10.40
N HIS A 528 -32.86 9.09 10.85
CA HIS A 528 -33.48 8.51 12.06
C HIS A 528 -33.72 7.00 11.91
N TRP A 529 -34.19 6.56 10.75
CA TRP A 529 -34.39 5.13 10.46
C TRP A 529 -33.08 4.33 10.57
N ILE A 530 -32.00 4.76 9.92
CA ILE A 530 -30.73 3.99 9.93
C ILE A 530 -29.94 4.14 11.25
N ALA A 531 -29.99 5.31 11.90
CA ALA A 531 -29.16 5.60 13.07
C ALA A 531 -29.81 5.25 14.42
N ARG A 532 -31.15 5.33 14.52
CA ARG A 532 -31.86 5.19 15.81
C ARG A 532 -32.57 3.85 16.00
N GLN A 533 -33.09 3.28 14.91
CA GLN A 533 -33.84 2.02 14.94
C GLN A 533 -32.92 0.81 15.05
N ARG A 534 -33.52 -0.35 15.30
CA ARG A 534 -32.86 -1.66 15.19
C ARG A 534 -33.42 -2.38 13.97
N HIS A 535 -32.54 -3.01 13.20
CA HIS A 535 -32.88 -3.70 11.96
C HIS A 535 -32.79 -5.21 12.18
N GLU A 536 -33.93 -5.89 12.08
CA GLU A 536 -34.00 -7.36 12.07
C GLU A 536 -33.56 -7.89 10.70
N PHE A 537 -32.39 -8.53 10.64
CA PHE A 537 -31.84 -9.04 9.38
C PHE A 537 -30.94 -10.25 9.60
N ALA A 538 -31.06 -11.26 8.73
CA ALA A 538 -30.29 -12.51 8.78
C ALA A 538 -30.29 -13.21 10.17
N GLY A 539 -31.41 -13.10 10.90
CA GLY A 539 -31.58 -13.67 12.24
C GLY A 539 -30.93 -12.89 13.39
N ARG A 540 -30.46 -11.67 13.14
CA ARG A 540 -29.77 -10.80 14.11
C ARG A 540 -30.38 -9.40 14.17
N THR A 541 -30.24 -8.77 15.34
CA THR A 541 -30.73 -7.41 15.63
C THR A 541 -29.58 -6.42 15.46
N TRP A 542 -29.56 -5.70 14.35
CA TRP A 542 -28.47 -4.77 13.99
C TRP A 542 -28.78 -3.33 14.40
N ALA A 543 -27.79 -2.62 14.93
CA ALA A 543 -27.87 -1.17 15.20
C ALA A 543 -26.66 -0.46 14.58
N ALA A 544 -26.89 0.66 13.90
CA ALA A 544 -25.80 1.46 13.32
C ALA A 544 -25.02 2.23 14.39
N PHE A 545 -23.73 2.46 14.15
CA PHE A 545 -22.87 3.18 15.09
C PHE A 545 -21.82 4.09 14.44
N TYR A 546 -21.48 3.88 13.16
CA TYR A 546 -20.55 4.75 12.43
C TYR A 546 -20.96 4.92 10.96
N VAL A 547 -20.62 6.07 10.37
CA VAL A 547 -20.80 6.32 8.93
C VAL A 547 -19.62 7.15 8.41
N THR A 548 -19.12 6.78 7.24
CA THR A 548 -18.06 7.50 6.51
C THR A 548 -18.39 7.62 5.02
N LYS A 549 -17.65 8.47 4.30
CA LYS A 549 -17.75 8.67 2.85
C LYS A 549 -16.85 7.71 2.04
N ASP A 550 -16.10 6.82 2.71
CA ASP A 550 -15.20 5.80 2.13
C ASP A 550 -15.94 4.63 1.44
N GLY A 551 -17.10 4.88 0.85
CA GLY A 551 -17.96 3.89 0.20
C GLY A 551 -17.72 3.72 -1.30
N PHE A 552 -16.65 4.30 -1.86
CA PHE A 552 -16.40 4.48 -3.29
C PHE A 552 -16.39 3.19 -4.16
N LYS A 553 -17.59 2.66 -4.47
CA LYS A 553 -17.85 1.93 -5.71
C LYS A 553 -18.58 2.85 -6.68
N LYS A 554 -17.91 3.24 -7.77
CA LYS A 554 -18.59 3.86 -8.92
C LYS A 554 -19.55 2.83 -9.50
N ILE A 555 -20.86 3.04 -9.37
CA ILE A 555 -21.87 2.21 -10.04
C ILE A 555 -22.35 2.99 -11.26
N PRO A 556 -21.82 2.72 -12.47
CA PRO A 556 -22.32 3.33 -13.69
C PRO A 556 -23.75 2.86 -13.94
N VAL A 557 -24.71 3.78 -13.84
CA VAL A 557 -26.11 3.44 -14.07
C VAL A 557 -26.34 3.24 -15.57
N THR A 558 -26.66 2.00 -15.96
CA THR A 558 -26.71 1.52 -17.36
C THR A 558 -27.90 2.04 -18.18
N SER A 559 -28.37 3.26 -17.92
CA SER A 559 -29.59 3.86 -18.49
C SER A 559 -29.35 4.72 -19.74
N ARG A 560 -28.93 4.09 -20.84
CA ARG A 560 -29.03 4.64 -22.22
C ARG A 560 -28.51 6.09 -22.42
N SER A 561 -27.45 6.50 -21.73
CA SER A 561 -26.81 7.80 -21.92
C SER A 561 -26.48 8.01 -23.40
N ARG A 562 -26.87 9.16 -23.97
CA ARG A 562 -26.47 9.48 -25.35
C ARG A 562 -24.96 9.73 -25.38
N PRO A 563 -24.23 9.38 -26.46
CA PRO A 563 -22.77 9.61 -26.55
C PRO A 563 -22.42 11.09 -26.39
N GLY A 564 -22.10 11.51 -25.15
CA GLY A 564 -21.94 12.90 -24.77
C GLY A 564 -22.43 13.24 -23.35
N GLU A 565 -23.52 12.63 -22.88
CA GLU A 565 -23.94 12.74 -21.47
C GLU A 565 -22.91 12.02 -20.57
N ALA A 566 -22.55 12.64 -19.44
CA ALA A 566 -21.66 12.02 -18.45
C ALA A 566 -22.35 10.80 -17.79
N GLU A 567 -21.57 9.81 -17.34
CA GLU A 567 -22.14 8.71 -16.56
C GLU A 567 -22.72 9.24 -15.24
N GLU A 568 -23.99 8.97 -14.98
CA GLU A 568 -24.64 9.42 -13.76
C GLU A 568 -24.15 8.54 -12.59
N VAL A 569 -23.22 9.08 -11.79
CA VAL A 569 -22.63 8.39 -10.64
C VAL A 569 -23.57 8.44 -9.43
N ILE A 570 -23.71 7.29 -8.76
CA ILE A 570 -24.27 7.21 -7.39
C ILE A 570 -23.11 7.36 -6.41
N LEU A 571 -23.18 8.35 -5.53
CA LEU A 571 -22.28 8.49 -4.38
C LEU A 571 -22.74 7.54 -3.27
N LEU A 572 -21.81 6.84 -2.61
CA LEU A 572 -22.12 5.84 -1.59
C LEU A 572 -21.46 6.21 -0.25
N ASN A 573 -22.26 6.26 0.81
CA ASN A 573 -21.78 6.35 2.19
C ASN A 573 -21.62 4.92 2.74
N ARG A 574 -20.55 4.65 3.49
CA ARG A 574 -20.34 3.37 4.18
C ARG A 574 -20.84 3.48 5.62
N VAL A 575 -21.87 2.71 5.96
CA VAL A 575 -22.46 2.62 7.30
C VAL A 575 -22.02 1.32 7.97
N TYR A 576 -21.59 1.39 9.23
CA TYR A 576 -21.24 0.24 10.05
C TYR A 576 -22.34 -0.06 11.06
N LEU A 577 -22.76 -1.32 11.11
CA LEU A 577 -23.73 -1.84 12.06
C LEU A 577 -23.13 -2.94 12.93
N PHE A 578 -23.57 -2.97 14.17
CA PHE A 578 -23.21 -3.98 15.17
C PHE A 578 -24.43 -4.83 15.50
N ALA A 579 -24.27 -6.14 15.57
CA ALA A 579 -25.32 -7.04 16.04
C ALA A 579 -25.38 -6.98 17.58
N GLU A 580 -26.44 -6.37 18.13
CA GLU A 580 -26.65 -6.32 19.58
C GLU A 580 -27.08 -7.70 20.12
N ASP A 581 -27.88 -8.44 19.35
CA ASP A 581 -28.50 -9.72 19.73
C ASP A 581 -28.74 -10.63 18.50
N GLY A 582 -29.03 -11.92 18.74
CA GLY A 582 -29.61 -12.84 17.76
C GLY A 582 -28.85 -14.16 17.51
N VAL A 583 -29.19 -14.80 16.39
CA VAL A 583 -28.78 -16.19 16.07
C VAL A 583 -27.26 -16.35 16.02
N GLY A 584 -26.76 -17.37 16.71
CA GLY A 584 -25.34 -17.74 16.77
C GLY A 584 -24.48 -16.85 17.70
N LEU A 585 -25.04 -15.77 18.26
CA LEU A 585 -24.29 -14.90 19.18
C LEU A 585 -24.43 -15.42 20.60
N SER A 586 -23.32 -15.86 21.19
CA SER A 586 -23.29 -16.17 22.63
C SER A 586 -23.52 -14.89 23.44
N PRO A 587 -24.54 -14.85 24.33
CA PRO A 587 -24.68 -13.76 25.28
C PRO A 587 -23.61 -13.92 26.37
N SER A 588 -22.94 -12.82 26.71
CA SER A 588 -21.77 -12.78 27.63
C SER A 588 -20.49 -13.50 27.16
N SER A 589 -19.95 -13.09 26.01
CA SER A 589 -18.49 -12.95 25.88
C SER A 589 -18.00 -11.69 26.63
N GLN A 590 -18.18 -11.65 27.95
CA GLN A 590 -17.47 -10.66 28.78
C GLN A 590 -15.97 -11.02 28.80
N PRO A 591 -15.05 -10.04 28.68
CA PRO A 591 -13.62 -10.35 28.67
C PRO A 591 -13.18 -10.92 30.02
N ALA A 592 -12.36 -11.98 29.98
CA ALA A 592 -11.87 -12.70 31.16
C ALA A 592 -11.05 -11.84 32.14
N ALA A 593 -10.70 -10.60 31.75
CA ALA A 593 -10.02 -9.61 32.59
C ALA A 593 -10.84 -9.16 33.81
N ALA A 594 -12.19 -9.24 33.77
CA ALA A 594 -13.04 -8.79 34.88
C ALA A 594 -12.95 -9.67 36.15
N ALA A 595 -12.31 -10.85 36.08
CA ALA A 595 -12.29 -11.84 37.15
C ALA A 595 -11.08 -11.74 38.11
N SER A 596 -10.09 -10.88 37.85
CA SER A 596 -8.81 -10.87 38.60
C SER A 596 -8.69 -9.84 39.73
N MET A 597 -9.60 -8.87 39.82
CA MET A 597 -9.46 -7.72 40.74
C MET A 597 -10.62 -7.59 41.74
N GLY A 598 -10.44 -8.18 42.93
CA GLY A 598 -11.12 -7.72 44.15
C GLY A 598 -12.39 -8.46 44.61
N ALA A 599 -12.28 -9.75 44.96
CA ALA A 599 -13.32 -10.47 45.70
C ALA A 599 -12.81 -10.92 47.09
N GLY A 600 -13.01 -10.06 48.10
CA GLY A 600 -12.64 -10.36 49.49
C GLY A 600 -13.75 -11.09 50.26
N VAL A 601 -13.54 -12.38 50.55
CA VAL A 601 -14.17 -13.19 51.62
C VAL A 601 -15.69 -12.99 51.83
N GLY A 602 -16.50 -13.85 51.21
CA GLY A 602 -17.93 -14.00 51.50
C GLY A 602 -18.42 -15.41 51.17
N ASP A 603 -18.42 -16.29 52.16
CA ASP A 603 -18.81 -17.70 51.99
C ASP A 603 -20.33 -17.88 52.21
N GLY A 604 -21.05 -18.42 51.21
CA GLY A 604 -22.52 -18.48 51.25
C GLY A 604 -23.18 -18.97 49.95
N PRO A 605 -23.71 -20.20 49.90
CA PRO A 605 -24.33 -20.75 48.70
C PRO A 605 -25.78 -20.25 48.52
N VAL A 606 -25.96 -19.09 47.87
CA VAL A 606 -27.27 -18.60 47.44
C VAL A 606 -27.52 -18.98 45.98
N SER A 607 -28.51 -19.84 45.74
CA SER A 607 -28.93 -20.22 44.39
C SER A 607 -29.64 -19.07 43.68
N ALA A 608 -28.88 -18.21 43.01
CA ALA A 608 -29.43 -17.24 42.07
C ALA A 608 -30.08 -17.98 40.87
N PRO A 609 -31.27 -17.55 40.39
CA PRO A 609 -31.82 -18.09 39.15
C PRO A 609 -30.90 -17.73 37.97
N ALA A 610 -30.86 -18.59 36.95
CA ALA A 610 -30.06 -18.36 35.76
C ALA A 610 -30.41 -17.00 35.13
N GLN A 611 -29.51 -16.03 35.23
CA GLN A 611 -29.69 -14.72 34.63
C GLN A 611 -29.68 -14.91 33.11
N VAL A 612 -30.79 -14.52 32.46
CA VAL A 612 -30.86 -14.46 31.00
C VAL A 612 -29.87 -13.38 30.56
N ALA A 613 -28.70 -13.82 30.09
CA ALA A 613 -27.57 -12.95 29.85
C ALA A 613 -27.92 -11.85 28.83
N SER A 614 -27.68 -10.60 29.23
CA SER A 614 -28.21 -9.43 28.53
C SER A 614 -27.54 -9.19 27.18
N PRO A 615 -28.29 -8.77 26.14
CA PRO A 615 -27.70 -8.39 24.86
C PRO A 615 -26.70 -7.24 24.99
N LEU A 616 -25.56 -7.37 24.30
CA LEU A 616 -24.49 -6.39 24.29
C LEU A 616 -24.88 -5.21 23.37
N ARG A 617 -25.01 -4.01 23.92
CA ARG A 617 -25.53 -2.84 23.18
C ARG A 617 -24.43 -1.97 22.59
N VAL A 618 -24.75 -1.23 21.53
CA VAL A 618 -23.80 -0.31 20.86
C VAL A 618 -23.15 0.68 21.83
N HIS A 619 -23.89 1.21 22.81
CA HIS A 619 -23.33 2.14 23.79
C HIS A 619 -22.25 1.49 24.67
N GLN A 620 -22.34 0.19 24.95
CA GLN A 620 -21.35 -0.55 25.74
C GLN A 620 -20.09 -0.85 24.90
N MET A 621 -20.27 -1.19 23.62
CA MET A 621 -19.17 -1.36 22.67
C MET A 621 -18.39 -0.04 22.45
N LEU A 622 -19.10 1.08 22.32
CA LEU A 622 -18.48 2.40 22.16
C LEU A 622 -17.83 2.91 23.45
N ASP A 623 -18.43 2.67 24.62
CA ASP A 623 -17.83 3.03 25.90
C ASP A 623 -16.60 2.15 26.24
N TRP A 624 -16.56 0.88 25.81
CA TRP A 624 -15.32 0.10 25.85
C TRP A 624 -14.18 0.79 25.08
N LEU A 625 -14.45 1.21 23.83
CA LEU A 625 -13.45 1.86 22.97
C LEU A 625 -13.04 3.25 23.46
N LEU A 626 -14.01 4.11 23.74
CA LEU A 626 -13.84 5.55 23.98
C LEU A 626 -13.78 5.92 25.47
N GLN A 627 -14.12 5.00 26.37
CA GLN A 627 -14.03 5.13 27.83
C GLN A 627 -14.69 6.41 28.39
N CYS A 628 -15.82 6.80 27.79
CA CYS A 628 -16.56 8.02 28.10
C CYS A 628 -17.11 8.02 29.52
N ASN A 629 -17.55 6.88 30.03
CA ASN A 629 -18.03 6.77 31.42
C ASN A 629 -16.88 6.91 32.41
N LYS A 630 -15.75 6.22 32.15
CA LYS A 630 -14.56 6.20 33.01
C LYS A 630 -13.80 7.54 33.04
N TYR A 631 -13.80 8.29 31.94
CA TYR A 631 -13.08 9.56 31.83
C TYR A 631 -14.02 10.71 31.43
N PRO A 632 -14.51 11.52 32.40
CA PRO A 632 -15.29 12.72 32.14
C PRO A 632 -14.60 13.72 31.17
N GLY A 633 -13.26 13.69 31.07
CA GLY A 633 -12.52 14.45 30.05
C GLY A 633 -12.92 14.11 28.62
N ASN A 634 -13.25 12.84 28.33
CA ASN A 634 -13.71 12.43 26.99
C ASN A 634 -15.14 12.93 26.70
N ARG A 635 -15.98 13.11 27.73
CA ARG A 635 -17.34 13.66 27.59
C ARG A 635 -17.35 15.16 27.28
N LYS A 636 -16.28 15.87 27.68
CA LYS A 636 -16.05 17.29 27.37
C LYS A 636 -15.54 17.52 25.94
N GLN A 637 -15.19 16.48 25.18
CA GLN A 637 -14.87 16.65 23.77
C GLN A 637 -16.13 16.99 22.94
N PRO A 638 -16.01 17.77 21.85
CA PRO A 638 -17.09 17.95 20.87
C PRO A 638 -17.58 16.60 20.32
N TYR A 639 -18.90 16.38 20.28
CA TYR A 639 -19.46 15.05 19.97
C TYR A 639 -19.08 14.54 18.56
N LEU A 640 -18.92 15.44 17.59
CA LEU A 640 -18.47 15.12 16.23
C LEU A 640 -17.01 14.64 16.21
N LYS A 641 -16.12 15.30 16.97
CA LYS A 641 -14.71 14.92 17.13
C LYS A 641 -14.60 13.52 17.76
N LEU A 642 -15.38 13.27 18.81
CA LEU A 642 -15.41 11.99 19.49
C LEU A 642 -16.00 10.88 18.59
N PHE A 643 -17.01 11.18 17.78
CA PHE A 643 -17.57 10.26 16.80
C PHE A 643 -16.57 9.88 15.71
N SER A 644 -15.79 10.81 15.14
CA SER A 644 -14.78 10.45 14.13
C SER A 644 -13.67 9.57 14.71
N ARG A 645 -13.38 9.66 16.02
CA ARG A 645 -12.41 8.76 16.67
C ARG A 645 -12.87 7.29 16.74
N ILE A 646 -14.14 6.97 16.45
CA ILE A 646 -14.62 5.58 16.26
C ILE A 646 -13.88 4.88 15.10
N ALA A 647 -13.42 5.64 14.10
CA ALA A 647 -12.64 5.11 12.97
C ALA A 647 -11.39 4.32 13.41
N LEU A 648 -10.73 4.70 14.52
CA LEU A 648 -9.56 3.98 15.02
C LEU A 648 -9.92 2.54 15.48
N GLY A 649 -11.15 2.32 15.95
CA GLY A 649 -11.66 0.97 16.29
C GLY A 649 -12.08 0.13 15.07
N LEU A 650 -12.22 0.78 13.90
CA LEU A 650 -12.62 0.21 12.61
C LEU A 650 -11.46 0.07 11.60
N SER A 651 -10.30 0.67 11.89
CA SER A 651 -9.14 0.67 11.01
C SER A 651 -8.61 -0.76 10.75
N ARG A 652 -8.54 -1.14 9.46
CA ARG A 652 -8.15 -2.46 8.96
C ARG A 652 -6.64 -2.66 9.18
N THR A 653 -6.27 -3.51 10.14
CA THR A 653 -4.91 -3.46 10.75
C THR A 653 -4.37 -4.83 11.13
N ARG A 654 -3.04 -5.00 10.98
CA ARG A 654 -2.31 -6.17 11.45
C ARG A 654 -1.95 -5.99 12.93
N ALA A 655 -2.61 -6.70 13.84
CA ALA A 655 -2.25 -6.73 15.26
C ALA A 655 -0.96 -7.55 15.47
N THR A 656 0.06 -6.97 16.11
CA THR A 656 1.42 -7.56 16.17
C THR A 656 1.93 -7.79 17.59
N VAL A 657 2.16 -6.73 18.36
CA VAL A 657 2.80 -6.78 19.68
C VAL A 657 1.81 -6.33 20.75
N VAL A 658 1.56 -7.17 21.75
CA VAL A 658 0.84 -6.78 22.98
C VAL A 658 1.88 -6.39 24.01
N PHE A 659 1.77 -5.17 24.54
CA PHE A 659 2.67 -4.62 25.56
C PHE A 659 2.13 -4.85 26.97
N GLU A 660 3.01 -4.93 27.96
CA GLU A 660 2.64 -4.73 29.36
C GLU A 660 2.46 -3.23 29.67
N PRO A 661 1.64 -2.83 30.66
CA PRO A 661 1.40 -1.41 30.97
C PRO A 661 2.67 -0.60 31.27
N SER A 662 3.71 -1.23 31.83
CA SER A 662 5.01 -0.60 32.12
C SER A 662 5.91 -0.42 30.90
N GLN A 663 5.56 -1.01 29.75
CA GLN A 663 6.32 -0.90 28.50
C GLN A 663 5.78 0.22 27.59
N ILE A 664 4.64 0.82 27.92
CA ILE A 664 4.07 1.96 27.18
C ILE A 664 4.42 3.25 27.92
N ILE A 665 5.33 4.03 27.35
CA ILE A 665 5.84 5.27 27.93
C ILE A 665 4.93 6.42 27.47
N HIS A 666 3.99 6.81 28.33
CA HIS A 666 3.09 7.95 28.09
C HIS A 666 3.77 9.27 28.47
N HIS A 667 4.28 10.02 27.49
CA HIS A 667 4.82 11.36 27.72
C HIS A 667 3.71 12.36 28.05
N GLU A 668 3.94 13.23 29.04
CA GLU A 668 2.97 14.26 29.45
C GLU A 668 2.83 15.40 28.43
N LYS A 669 3.88 15.64 27.61
CA LYS A 669 4.00 16.78 26.70
C LYS A 669 4.71 16.35 25.42
N ASP A 670 4.30 16.94 24.31
CA ASP A 670 4.97 16.85 23.02
C ASP A 670 6.27 17.66 23.01
N LEU A 671 7.13 17.45 22.01
CA LEU A 671 8.24 18.33 21.71
C LEU A 671 7.68 19.66 21.22
N LEU A 672 8.08 20.78 21.85
CA LEU A 672 7.58 22.11 21.52
C LEU A 672 8.68 23.00 20.95
N SER A 673 8.33 23.79 19.94
CA SER A 673 9.16 24.87 19.39
C SER A 673 9.41 25.98 20.43
N PRO A 674 10.34 26.91 20.18
CA PRO A 674 10.51 28.12 21.00
C PRO A 674 9.27 29.04 21.05
N THR A 675 8.29 28.83 20.16
CA THR A 675 7.01 29.54 20.09
C THR A 675 5.84 28.75 20.70
N GLY A 676 6.06 27.50 21.13
CA GLY A 676 5.03 26.63 21.74
C GLY A 676 4.22 25.78 20.76
N VAL A 677 4.65 25.68 19.50
CA VAL A 677 4.03 24.81 18.47
C VAL A 677 4.58 23.38 18.63
N VAL A 678 3.73 22.36 18.44
CA VAL A 678 4.14 20.95 18.48
C VAL A 678 5.08 20.64 17.30
N MET A 679 6.20 19.97 17.57
CA MET A 679 7.23 19.62 16.59
C MET A 679 7.22 18.14 16.20
N ASN A 680 6.51 17.27 16.93
CA ASN A 680 6.40 15.83 16.66
C ASN A 680 4.95 15.34 16.56
N ASP A 681 4.03 16.16 16.04
CA ASP A 681 2.61 15.81 15.95
C ASP A 681 2.44 14.48 15.20
N GLY A 682 1.76 13.52 15.81
CA GLY A 682 1.60 12.18 15.25
C GLY A 682 2.74 11.18 15.46
N VAL A 683 3.97 11.56 15.85
CA VAL A 683 5.12 10.63 15.89
C VAL A 683 5.71 10.40 17.29
N ALA A 684 6.15 9.16 17.52
CA ALA A 684 6.85 8.70 18.72
C ALA A 684 7.97 7.70 18.38
N ARG A 685 8.72 7.22 19.38
CA ARG A 685 9.75 6.18 19.21
C ARG A 685 9.31 4.79 19.68
N MET A 686 9.96 3.77 19.14
CA MET A 686 9.88 2.38 19.57
C MET A 686 11.27 1.74 19.65
N SER A 687 11.41 0.81 20.58
CA SER A 687 12.60 -0.02 20.77
C SER A 687 12.96 -0.91 19.57
N LEU A 688 14.25 -1.23 19.45
CA LEU A 688 14.81 -2.14 18.45
C LEU A 688 14.33 -3.59 18.63
N SER A 689 13.99 -3.98 19.86
CA SER A 689 13.31 -5.24 20.21
C SER A 689 11.91 -5.32 19.58
N VAL A 690 11.10 -4.26 19.69
CA VAL A 690 9.78 -4.14 19.04
C VAL A 690 9.93 -4.16 17.54
N ALA A 691 10.86 -3.40 16.96
CA ALA A 691 11.11 -3.42 15.52
C ALA A 691 11.49 -4.83 14.99
N ARG A 692 12.27 -5.61 15.75
CA ARG A 692 12.57 -7.02 15.44
C ARG A 692 11.32 -7.91 15.52
N LYS A 693 10.46 -7.73 16.53
CA LYS A 693 9.18 -8.44 16.64
C LYS A 693 8.23 -8.09 15.47
N LEU A 694 8.18 -6.82 15.07
CA LEU A 694 7.40 -6.37 13.93
C LEU A 694 7.88 -7.02 12.63
N ARG A 695 9.19 -7.08 12.37
CA ARG A 695 9.75 -7.81 11.21
C ARG A 695 9.23 -9.25 11.13
N SER A 696 9.30 -9.98 12.24
CA SER A 696 8.82 -11.38 12.31
C SER A 696 7.30 -11.51 12.20
N ALA A 697 6.52 -10.62 12.83
CA ALA A 697 5.05 -10.66 12.80
C ALA A 697 4.44 -10.16 11.48
N LEU A 698 5.20 -9.43 10.67
CA LEU A 698 4.78 -8.90 9.37
C LEU A 698 5.38 -9.65 8.17
N GLU A 699 6.23 -10.66 8.41
CA GLU A 699 6.96 -11.47 7.41
C GLU A 699 7.89 -10.64 6.49
N LEU A 700 8.56 -9.61 7.05
CA LEU A 700 9.45 -8.71 6.31
C LEU A 700 10.90 -9.27 6.26
N SER A 701 11.62 -8.98 5.18
CA SER A 701 13.06 -9.26 5.06
C SER A 701 13.89 -8.46 6.07
N ASP A 702 13.58 -7.17 6.15
CA ASP A 702 14.36 -6.14 6.82
C ASP A 702 13.62 -5.54 8.01
N LEU A 703 14.34 -4.78 8.82
CA LEU A 703 13.79 -4.15 10.02
C LEU A 703 12.85 -2.99 9.62
N PRO A 704 11.58 -2.96 10.04
CA PRO A 704 10.72 -1.80 9.82
C PRO A 704 11.17 -0.65 10.73
N VAL A 705 11.92 0.28 10.17
CA VAL A 705 12.51 1.43 10.89
C VAL A 705 11.50 2.54 11.20
N ALA A 706 10.36 2.54 10.52
CA ALA A 706 9.19 3.34 10.86
C ALA A 706 7.90 2.58 10.50
N VAL A 707 6.87 2.70 11.34
CA VAL A 707 5.55 2.07 11.14
C VAL A 707 4.42 3.04 11.44
N GLN A 708 3.38 3.01 10.61
CA GLN A 708 2.11 3.67 10.91
C GLN A 708 1.19 2.66 11.61
N GLY A 709 0.53 3.08 12.68
CA GLY A 709 -0.38 2.19 13.41
C GLY A 709 -1.24 2.85 14.46
N ARG A 710 -1.82 2.02 15.32
CA ARG A 710 -2.66 2.41 16.46
C ARG A 710 -2.24 1.62 17.70
N ILE A 711 -2.31 2.23 18.88
CA ILE A 711 -2.22 1.54 20.17
C ILE A 711 -3.10 2.26 21.20
N GLY A 712 -4.19 1.61 21.64
CA GLY A 712 -5.20 2.26 22.48
C GLY A 712 -5.76 3.52 21.80
N SER A 713 -5.75 4.66 22.48
CA SER A 713 -6.16 5.94 21.89
C SER A 713 -5.08 6.63 21.05
N ALA A 714 -3.85 6.10 20.99
CA ALA A 714 -2.77 6.66 20.18
C ALA A 714 -2.91 6.26 18.69
N LYS A 715 -2.88 7.26 17.80
CA LYS A 715 -2.76 7.14 16.34
C LYS A 715 -1.47 7.83 15.91
N GLY A 716 -0.73 7.19 15.01
CA GLY A 716 0.28 7.88 14.20
C GLY A 716 1.42 6.98 13.77
N MET A 717 2.63 7.55 13.77
CA MET A 717 3.89 6.87 13.46
C MET A 717 4.68 6.47 14.72
N TRP A 718 5.37 5.34 14.64
CA TRP A 718 6.48 4.99 15.53
C TRP A 718 7.74 4.74 14.72
N ILE A 719 8.84 5.40 15.08
CA ILE A 719 10.16 5.17 14.48
C ILE A 719 11.07 4.40 15.42
N LEU A 720 12.03 3.68 14.86
CA LEU A 720 13.12 3.08 15.61
C LEU A 720 13.89 4.18 16.36
N ASP A 721 14.05 4.01 17.67
CA ASP A 721 15.06 4.77 18.42
C ASP A 721 16.47 4.29 17.99
N THR A 722 17.28 5.21 17.48
CA THR A 722 18.62 4.90 16.94
C THR A 722 19.66 4.67 18.03
N GLU A 723 19.37 5.02 19.28
CA GLU A 723 20.22 4.76 20.45
C GLU A 723 19.80 3.50 21.23
N ASP A 724 18.62 2.93 20.95
CA ASP A 724 18.14 1.72 21.65
C ASP A 724 18.93 0.46 21.27
N ILE A 725 19.60 -0.10 22.28
CA ILE A 725 20.39 -1.34 22.16
C ILE A 725 19.53 -2.62 22.09
N GLY A 726 18.20 -2.52 22.08
CA GLY A 726 17.28 -3.63 21.82
C GLY A 726 17.27 -4.73 22.88
N ARG A 727 17.33 -4.36 24.16
CA ARG A 727 17.30 -5.28 25.31
C ARG A 727 15.91 -5.57 25.87
N GLU A 728 15.05 -4.58 25.92
CA GLU A 728 13.71 -4.63 26.51
C GLU A 728 12.69 -4.11 25.49
N ASP A 729 11.45 -4.57 25.52
CA ASP A 729 10.39 -3.98 24.68
C ASP A 729 9.84 -2.72 25.36
N TRP A 730 9.88 -1.61 24.64
CA TRP A 730 9.20 -0.37 25.00
C TRP A 730 8.68 0.39 23.77
N ILE A 731 7.65 1.20 23.98
CA ILE A 731 7.02 2.06 22.96
C ILE A 731 6.56 3.38 23.61
N GLU A 732 6.85 4.51 22.98
CA GLU A 732 6.40 5.84 23.45
C GLU A 732 5.00 6.19 22.94
N THR A 733 4.32 7.12 23.63
CA THR A 733 3.19 7.87 23.06
C THR A 733 3.24 9.33 23.52
N TYR A 734 2.87 10.25 22.64
CA TYR A 734 2.78 11.70 22.93
C TYR A 734 1.32 12.19 22.97
N PRO A 735 1.00 13.32 23.64
CA PRO A 735 -0.37 13.85 23.71
C PRO A 735 -1.04 14.00 22.35
N ALA A 736 -0.35 14.54 21.35
CA ALA A 736 -0.86 14.75 20.00
C ALA A 736 -1.32 13.45 19.29
N GLN A 737 -0.69 12.32 19.61
CA GLN A 737 -1.12 11.00 19.14
C GLN A 737 -2.37 10.50 19.85
N ARG A 738 -2.53 10.78 21.16
CA ARG A 738 -3.56 10.20 22.03
C ARG A 738 -4.90 10.92 21.88
N LYS A 739 -5.67 10.51 20.87
CA LYS A 739 -6.89 11.20 20.43
C LYS A 739 -8.07 11.13 21.44
N TRP A 740 -7.95 10.37 22.54
CA TRP A 740 -8.80 10.43 23.75
C TRP A 740 -8.04 9.90 24.99
N GLN A 741 -8.56 10.12 26.20
CA GLN A 741 -8.01 9.55 27.43
C GLN A 741 -8.37 8.06 27.55
N CYS A 742 -7.37 7.18 27.67
CA CYS A 742 -7.55 5.73 27.72
C CYS A 742 -6.70 5.13 28.86
N ASP A 743 -7.20 4.07 29.47
CA ASP A 743 -6.61 3.43 30.66
C ASP A 743 -5.50 2.41 30.37
N GLY A 744 -5.39 1.93 29.12
CA GLY A 744 -4.47 0.86 28.74
C GLY A 744 -4.68 -0.47 29.47
N LEU A 745 -5.83 -0.73 30.11
CA LEU A 745 -6.01 -1.94 30.95
C LEU A 745 -6.42 -3.17 30.13
N ASP A 746 -7.17 -3.01 29.05
CA ASP A 746 -7.49 -4.11 28.13
C ASP A 746 -6.29 -4.44 27.22
N ALA A 747 -6.09 -5.73 26.90
CA ALA A 747 -5.04 -6.16 25.99
C ALA A 747 -5.20 -5.55 24.59
N GLY A 748 -6.44 -5.36 24.10
CA GLY A 748 -6.74 -4.68 22.84
C GLY A 748 -6.41 -3.17 22.86
N HIS A 749 -6.19 -2.57 24.03
CA HIS A 749 -5.70 -1.20 24.18
C HIS A 749 -4.17 -1.12 24.32
N ARG A 750 -3.49 -2.23 24.62
CA ARG A 750 -2.02 -2.36 24.62
C ARG A 750 -1.46 -3.12 23.42
N THR A 751 -2.31 -3.44 22.45
CA THR A 751 -1.89 -4.07 21.20
C THR A 751 -1.47 -2.98 20.22
N LEU A 752 -0.28 -3.10 19.64
CA LEU A 752 0.14 -2.33 18.48
C LEU A 752 -0.48 -2.92 17.22
N GLU A 753 -1.15 -2.08 16.46
CA GLU A 753 -2.00 -2.43 15.32
C GLU A 753 -1.49 -1.69 14.09
N ILE A 754 -0.77 -2.39 13.20
CA ILE A 754 -0.05 -1.80 12.07
C ILE A 754 -0.98 -1.58 10.88
N CYS A 755 -0.92 -0.37 10.32
CA CYS A 755 -1.57 0.04 9.08
C CYS A 755 -0.61 -0.12 7.90
N THR A 756 0.58 0.50 7.99
CA THR A 756 1.65 0.43 6.97
C THR A 756 3.03 0.61 7.62
N TYR A 757 4.10 0.52 6.83
CA TYR A 757 5.49 0.60 7.28
C TYR A 757 6.38 1.23 6.20
N ALA A 758 7.54 1.76 6.59
CA ALA A 758 8.54 2.26 5.63
C ALA A 758 9.06 1.13 4.74
N SER A 759 9.13 1.39 3.44
CA SER A 759 9.50 0.43 2.40
C SER A 759 10.31 1.10 1.30
N GLU A 760 11.21 0.35 0.65
CA GLU A 760 12.10 0.79 -0.43
C GLU A 760 11.51 1.91 -1.30
N ALA A 761 12.15 3.08 -1.26
CA ALA A 761 11.74 4.26 -2.02
C ALA A 761 11.87 4.06 -3.53
N ARG A 762 10.95 4.65 -4.31
CA ARG A 762 10.88 4.50 -5.78
C ARG A 762 10.55 5.82 -6.47
N SER A 763 10.99 5.96 -7.73
CA SER A 763 10.71 7.13 -8.57
C SER A 763 9.21 7.43 -8.64
N ALA A 764 8.85 8.70 -8.44
CA ALA A 764 7.47 9.15 -8.37
C ALA A 764 7.01 9.87 -9.66
N SER A 765 5.70 9.83 -9.91
CA SER A 765 5.02 10.73 -10.84
C SER A 765 4.73 12.08 -10.18
N LEU A 766 4.97 13.16 -10.90
CA LEU A 766 4.71 14.53 -10.47
C LEU A 766 3.20 14.82 -10.54
N ASN A 767 2.57 15.08 -9.39
CA ASN A 767 1.14 15.42 -9.36
C ASN A 767 0.87 16.73 -10.14
N LEU A 768 -0.29 16.78 -10.82
CA LEU A 768 -0.64 17.88 -11.72
C LEU A 768 -0.68 19.26 -11.01
N GLN A 769 -1.03 19.30 -9.73
CA GLN A 769 -1.06 20.53 -8.92
C GLN A 769 0.34 21.10 -8.69
N PHE A 770 1.34 20.23 -8.53
CA PHE A 770 2.73 20.65 -8.35
C PHE A 770 3.31 21.31 -9.61
N ILE A 771 2.83 20.99 -10.81
CA ILE A 771 3.29 21.60 -12.07
C ILE A 771 3.04 23.12 -12.06
N SER A 772 1.82 23.54 -11.70
CA SER A 772 1.47 24.97 -11.59
C SER A 772 2.21 25.65 -10.44
N LEU A 773 2.49 24.95 -9.34
CA LEU A 773 3.26 25.48 -8.22
C LEU A 773 4.73 25.70 -8.59
N LEU A 774 5.36 24.72 -9.25
CA LEU A 774 6.72 24.82 -9.78
C LEU A 774 6.86 25.97 -10.79
N GLU A 775 5.88 26.20 -11.67
CA GLU A 775 5.88 27.39 -12.55
C GLU A 775 5.70 28.69 -11.77
N ASP A 776 4.80 28.72 -10.79
CA ASP A 776 4.53 29.93 -10.00
C ASP A 776 5.76 30.40 -9.20
N ARG A 777 6.51 29.43 -8.64
CA ARG A 777 7.72 29.60 -7.81
C ARG A 777 9.06 29.56 -8.58
N ALA A 778 9.02 29.43 -9.92
CA ALA A 778 10.23 29.37 -10.73
C ALA A 778 10.89 30.75 -10.94
N ILE A 779 12.20 30.80 -10.73
CA ILE A 779 13.08 31.95 -11.00
C ILE A 779 13.10 32.23 -12.52
N ASP A 780 13.31 31.19 -13.34
CA ASP A 780 13.06 31.21 -14.79
C ASP A 780 11.90 30.26 -15.16
N LYS A 781 10.75 30.85 -15.51
CA LYS A 781 9.55 30.10 -15.93
C LYS A 781 9.72 29.41 -17.29
N ALA A 782 10.57 29.92 -18.18
CA ALA A 782 10.89 29.26 -19.43
C ALA A 782 11.83 28.06 -19.21
N ARG A 783 12.75 28.12 -18.24
CA ARG A 783 13.60 26.98 -17.86
C ARG A 783 12.79 25.81 -17.30
N VAL A 784 11.87 26.04 -16.35
CA VAL A 784 11.05 24.93 -15.81
C VAL A 784 10.12 24.31 -16.87
N ARG A 785 9.56 25.11 -17.78
CA ARG A 785 8.80 24.58 -18.95
C ARG A 785 9.67 23.69 -19.85
N ARG A 786 10.91 24.11 -20.13
CA ARG A 786 11.87 23.37 -20.95
C ARG A 786 12.26 22.03 -20.28
N VAL A 787 12.55 22.06 -18.98
CA VAL A 787 12.92 20.87 -18.19
C VAL A 787 11.75 19.88 -18.10
N LEU A 788 10.56 20.31 -17.65
CA LEU A 788 9.39 19.43 -17.53
C LEU A 788 8.91 18.93 -18.90
N GLY A 789 9.05 19.74 -19.96
CA GLY A 789 8.79 19.32 -21.33
C GLY A 789 9.78 18.25 -21.82
N GLY A 790 11.08 18.43 -21.57
CA GLY A 790 12.12 17.47 -21.94
C GLY A 790 12.01 16.13 -21.22
N ILE A 791 11.70 16.14 -19.92
CA ILE A 791 11.45 14.92 -19.12
C ILE A 791 10.20 14.19 -19.63
N LEU A 792 9.14 14.92 -19.98
CA LEU A 792 7.93 14.36 -20.56
C LEU A 792 8.16 13.79 -21.97
N GLU A 793 8.94 14.47 -22.81
CA GLU A 793 9.29 14.01 -24.17
C GLU A 793 10.21 12.78 -24.14
N GLY A 794 11.25 12.78 -23.31
CA GLY A 794 12.14 11.64 -23.12
C GLY A 794 11.41 10.44 -22.51
N GLY A 795 10.64 10.66 -21.45
CA GLY A 795 9.80 9.65 -20.82
C GLY A 795 8.78 9.01 -21.78
N LEU A 796 7.99 9.82 -22.50
CA LEU A 796 7.05 9.31 -23.51
C LEU A 796 7.77 8.60 -24.64
N THR A 797 8.87 9.15 -25.17
CA THR A 797 9.61 8.54 -26.27
C THR A 797 10.18 7.18 -25.89
N ARG A 798 10.67 7.02 -24.64
CA ARG A 798 11.12 5.74 -24.09
C ARG A 798 9.97 4.74 -23.89
N ASP A 799 8.91 5.12 -23.16
CA ASP A 799 7.77 4.23 -22.89
C ASP A 799 7.09 3.76 -24.20
N LEU A 800 7.09 4.60 -25.25
CA LEU A 800 6.57 4.28 -26.59
C LEU A 800 7.57 3.46 -27.45
N ALA A 801 8.88 3.67 -27.28
CA ALA A 801 9.91 2.85 -27.95
C ALA A 801 9.96 1.43 -27.38
N GLU A 802 10.03 1.26 -26.05
CA GLU A 802 9.96 -0.05 -25.38
C GLU A 802 8.70 -0.81 -25.82
N GLN A 803 7.57 -0.11 -25.92
CA GLN A 803 6.29 -0.67 -26.37
C GLN A 803 6.32 -1.19 -27.82
N ARG A 804 7.09 -0.57 -28.71
CA ARG A 804 7.24 -0.99 -30.12
C ARG A 804 8.25 -2.13 -30.24
N GLU A 805 9.42 -1.98 -29.62
CA GLU A 805 10.51 -2.98 -29.60
C GLU A 805 10.06 -4.30 -28.95
N ALA A 806 9.17 -4.23 -27.95
CA ALA A 806 8.58 -5.43 -27.35
C ALA A 806 7.89 -6.34 -28.37
N LEU A 807 7.27 -5.80 -29.44
CA LEU A 807 6.59 -6.61 -30.46
C LEU A 807 7.55 -7.37 -31.40
N GLU A 808 8.84 -7.05 -31.40
CA GLU A 808 9.84 -7.71 -32.27
C GLU A 808 10.26 -9.09 -31.76
N SER A 809 9.93 -9.45 -30.51
CA SER A 809 10.23 -10.75 -29.92
C SER A 809 9.12 -11.22 -28.98
N PRO A 810 8.60 -12.46 -29.11
CA PRO A 810 7.63 -13.03 -28.16
C PRO A 810 8.10 -12.96 -26.69
N LEU A 811 9.41 -13.06 -26.43
CA LEU A 811 9.98 -12.98 -25.08
C LEU A 811 9.97 -11.54 -24.53
N LEU A 812 10.32 -10.55 -25.36
CA LEU A 812 10.24 -9.14 -24.96
C LEU A 812 8.77 -8.74 -24.75
N PHE A 813 7.85 -9.19 -25.61
CA PHE A 813 6.43 -8.94 -25.44
C PHE A 813 5.85 -9.61 -24.17
N ALA A 814 6.31 -10.82 -23.82
CA ALA A 814 5.94 -11.46 -22.56
C ALA A 814 6.41 -10.66 -21.34
N SER A 815 7.66 -10.16 -21.32
CA SER A 815 8.14 -9.28 -20.25
C SER A 815 7.28 -8.01 -20.16
N TRP A 816 7.11 -7.31 -21.29
CA TRP A 816 6.38 -6.05 -21.35
C TRP A 816 4.91 -6.19 -20.94
N ALA A 817 4.22 -7.25 -21.39
CA ALA A 817 2.83 -7.49 -21.03
C ALA A 817 2.66 -7.84 -19.54
N TYR A 818 3.66 -8.45 -18.89
CA TYR A 818 3.61 -8.79 -17.45
C TYR A 818 3.83 -7.55 -16.58
N GLU A 819 4.85 -6.75 -16.91
CA GLU A 819 5.17 -5.50 -16.21
C GLU A 819 3.98 -4.51 -16.26
N ASN A 820 3.18 -4.57 -17.33
CA ASN A 820 2.06 -3.67 -17.59
C ASN A 820 0.66 -4.27 -17.34
N ALA A 821 0.56 -5.49 -16.81
CA ALA A 821 -0.72 -6.13 -16.47
C ALA A 821 -1.33 -5.53 -15.19
N GLN A 822 -2.58 -5.06 -15.27
CA GLN A 822 -3.22 -4.33 -14.16
C GLN A 822 -3.75 -5.26 -13.04
N TYR A 823 -4.09 -6.51 -13.37
CA TYR A 823 -4.90 -7.40 -12.53
C TYR A 823 -4.10 -8.48 -11.77
N ARG A 824 -2.77 -8.36 -11.67
CA ARG A 824 -1.89 -9.37 -10.99
C ARG A 824 -2.27 -9.67 -9.53
N LYS A 825 -3.01 -8.76 -8.86
CA LYS A 825 -3.55 -8.96 -7.50
C LYS A 825 -4.63 -10.06 -7.47
N ASP A 826 -5.37 -10.28 -8.57
CA ASP A 826 -6.45 -11.27 -8.66
C ASP A 826 -5.90 -12.71 -8.68
N HIS A 827 -4.72 -12.93 -9.24
CA HIS A 827 -4.04 -14.24 -9.28
C HIS A 827 -3.77 -14.78 -7.86
N VAL A 828 -3.45 -13.88 -6.92
CA VAL A 828 -3.23 -14.22 -5.51
C VAL A 828 -4.56 -14.59 -4.82
N VAL A 829 -5.64 -13.86 -5.12
CA VAL A 829 -6.97 -14.10 -4.54
C VAL A 829 -7.57 -15.43 -5.02
N HIS A 830 -7.37 -15.78 -6.29
CA HIS A 830 -7.88 -17.02 -6.88
C HIS A 830 -6.90 -18.20 -6.79
N CYS A 831 -5.64 -17.96 -6.42
CA CYS A 831 -4.53 -18.93 -6.48
C CYS A 831 -4.31 -19.57 -7.88
N GLN A 832 -4.84 -18.94 -8.92
CA GLN A 832 -4.71 -19.29 -10.34
C GLN A 832 -5.09 -18.09 -11.21
N VAL A 833 -4.76 -18.13 -12.50
CA VAL A 833 -5.26 -17.15 -13.49
C VAL A 833 -6.76 -17.42 -13.76
N PRO A 834 -7.66 -16.42 -13.65
CA PRO A 834 -9.08 -16.61 -13.97
C PRO A 834 -9.33 -16.80 -15.47
N PHE A 835 -10.06 -17.86 -15.84
CA PHE A 835 -10.49 -18.14 -17.21
C PHE A 835 -11.96 -17.76 -17.46
N LEU A 836 -12.26 -17.29 -18.67
CA LEU A 836 -13.61 -17.17 -19.20
C LEU A 836 -13.74 -18.08 -20.44
N GLY A 837 -14.03 -19.35 -20.17
CA GLY A 837 -14.10 -20.39 -21.19
C GLY A 837 -12.71 -20.91 -21.57
N GLY A 838 -12.39 -20.85 -22.86
CA GLY A 838 -11.15 -21.38 -23.43
C GLY A 838 -9.91 -20.48 -23.26
N LEU A 839 -10.03 -19.27 -22.73
CA LEU A 839 -8.92 -18.34 -22.48
C LEU A 839 -9.03 -17.67 -21.10
N PRO A 840 -7.92 -17.09 -20.59
CA PRO A 840 -7.97 -16.12 -19.50
C PRO A 840 -8.99 -14.99 -19.75
N ASP A 841 -9.54 -14.47 -18.66
CA ASP A 841 -10.62 -13.47 -18.68
C ASP A 841 -10.13 -12.04 -19.01
N ARG A 842 -8.87 -11.74 -18.70
CA ARG A 842 -8.21 -10.47 -19.02
C ARG A 842 -7.31 -10.63 -20.24
N ASP A 843 -7.26 -9.60 -21.09
CA ASP A 843 -6.53 -9.67 -22.37
C ASP A 843 -5.02 -9.84 -22.13
N GLU A 844 -4.47 -9.24 -21.08
CA GLU A 844 -3.05 -9.34 -20.71
C GLU A 844 -2.66 -10.78 -20.34
N ASP A 845 -3.47 -11.44 -19.51
CA ASP A 845 -3.25 -12.84 -19.11
C ASP A 845 -3.43 -13.79 -20.31
N ALA A 846 -4.36 -13.49 -21.21
CA ALA A 846 -4.58 -14.28 -22.43
C ALA A 846 -3.42 -14.12 -23.41
N ILE A 847 -2.82 -12.93 -23.52
CA ILE A 847 -1.55 -12.71 -24.23
C ILE A 847 -0.44 -13.58 -23.63
N GLN A 848 -0.23 -13.54 -22.31
CA GLN A 848 0.80 -14.37 -21.63
C GLN A 848 0.61 -15.87 -21.88
N PHE A 849 -0.62 -16.36 -21.70
CA PHE A 849 -0.96 -17.77 -21.85
C PHE A 849 -0.70 -18.28 -23.27
N LEU A 850 -0.95 -17.46 -24.30
CA LEU A 850 -0.66 -17.79 -25.69
C LEU A 850 0.84 -17.72 -26.01
N LEU A 851 1.55 -16.68 -25.56
CA LEU A 851 3.02 -16.57 -25.71
C LEU A 851 3.73 -17.78 -25.08
N ALA A 852 3.32 -18.20 -23.88
CA ALA A 852 3.85 -19.38 -23.19
C ALA A 852 3.60 -20.71 -23.93
N GLY A 853 2.63 -20.77 -24.84
CA GLY A 853 2.39 -21.91 -25.72
C GLY A 853 3.18 -21.91 -27.03
N GLY A 854 4.05 -20.92 -27.24
CA GLY A 854 4.82 -20.77 -28.49
C GLY A 854 4.09 -20.05 -29.62
N PHE A 855 3.05 -19.25 -29.32
CA PHE A 855 2.51 -18.30 -30.29
C PHE A 855 3.39 -17.05 -30.40
N ASP A 856 3.44 -16.47 -31.60
CA ASP A 856 4.17 -15.24 -31.93
C ASP A 856 3.18 -14.17 -32.41
N PRO A 857 3.17 -12.94 -31.83
CA PRO A 857 2.31 -11.85 -32.25
C PRO A 857 2.59 -11.35 -33.68
N LEU A 858 3.74 -11.66 -34.28
CA LEU A 858 4.03 -11.33 -35.68
C LEU A 858 3.56 -12.42 -36.67
N SER A 859 3.29 -13.64 -36.19
CA SER A 859 2.87 -14.79 -37.02
C SER A 859 1.39 -15.17 -36.86
N GLN A 860 0.75 -14.90 -35.72
CA GLN A 860 -0.67 -15.22 -35.48
C GLN A 860 -1.51 -13.95 -35.27
N ARG A 861 -2.34 -13.64 -36.27
CA ARG A 861 -3.15 -12.42 -36.34
C ARG A 861 -4.11 -12.20 -35.16
N PHE A 862 -4.66 -13.25 -34.56
CA PHE A 862 -5.51 -13.10 -33.38
C PHE A 862 -4.73 -12.51 -32.19
N LEU A 863 -3.54 -13.04 -31.91
CA LEU A 863 -2.65 -12.53 -30.87
C LEU A 863 -2.15 -11.11 -31.23
N TRP A 864 -1.87 -10.85 -32.51
CA TRP A 864 -1.55 -9.50 -32.99
C TRP A 864 -2.65 -8.48 -32.70
N GLU A 865 -3.93 -8.81 -32.92
CA GLU A 865 -5.04 -7.89 -32.67
C GLU A 865 -5.27 -7.62 -31.18
N MET A 866 -4.99 -8.60 -30.30
CA MET A 866 -4.96 -8.40 -28.85
C MET A 866 -3.79 -7.50 -28.43
N ALA A 867 -2.60 -7.75 -28.97
CA ALA A 867 -1.40 -6.94 -28.72
C ALA A 867 -1.63 -5.49 -29.15
N TYR A 868 -2.01 -5.25 -30.41
CA TYR A 868 -2.32 -3.90 -30.92
C TYR A 868 -3.41 -3.19 -30.10
N LYS A 869 -4.43 -3.91 -29.62
CA LYS A 869 -5.44 -3.35 -28.71
C LYS A 869 -4.80 -2.89 -27.39
N MET A 870 -4.01 -3.72 -26.73
CA MET A 870 -3.33 -3.40 -25.47
C MET A 870 -2.34 -2.24 -25.63
N GLN A 871 -1.48 -2.30 -26.67
CA GLN A 871 -0.60 -1.23 -27.12
C GLN A 871 -1.36 0.10 -27.24
N LYS A 872 -2.40 0.11 -28.07
CA LYS A 872 -3.18 1.30 -28.38
C LYS A 872 -3.90 1.86 -27.14
N GLN A 873 -4.51 1.00 -26.33
CA GLN A 873 -5.19 1.42 -25.10
C GLN A 873 -4.21 2.06 -24.10
N ARG A 874 -2.94 1.63 -24.07
CA ARG A 874 -1.90 2.30 -23.28
C ARG A 874 -1.54 3.68 -23.86
N CYS A 875 -1.41 3.83 -25.18
CA CYS A 875 -1.19 5.13 -25.81
C CYS A 875 -2.36 6.10 -25.55
N GLU A 876 -3.60 5.63 -25.61
CA GLU A 876 -4.80 6.42 -25.30
C GLU A 876 -4.83 6.80 -23.79
N LYS A 877 -4.49 5.89 -22.87
CA LYS A 877 -4.30 6.22 -21.44
C LYS A 877 -3.20 7.26 -21.21
N LEU A 878 -2.10 7.23 -21.98
CA LEU A 878 -0.99 8.20 -21.89
C LEU A 878 -1.35 9.59 -22.44
N SER A 879 -2.32 9.74 -23.35
CA SER A 879 -2.81 11.07 -23.78
C SER A 879 -3.88 11.65 -22.86
N GLU A 880 -4.55 10.80 -22.08
CA GLU A 880 -5.46 11.22 -21.01
C GLU A 880 -4.71 11.61 -19.73
N LYS A 881 -3.73 10.80 -19.28
CA LYS A 881 -2.96 11.03 -18.04
C LYS A 881 -1.59 11.65 -18.32
N LEU A 882 -1.43 12.94 -18.00
CA LEU A 882 -0.16 13.68 -18.10
C LEU A 882 0.85 13.28 -16.98
N SER A 883 1.24 12.01 -16.94
CA SER A 883 2.14 11.45 -15.92
C SER A 883 3.60 11.78 -16.21
N ILE A 884 4.08 12.94 -15.73
CA ILE A 884 5.49 13.30 -15.78
C ILE A 884 6.25 12.52 -14.68
N ARG A 885 6.98 11.49 -15.06
CA ARG A 885 7.86 10.71 -14.16
C ARG A 885 9.22 11.38 -14.10
N VAL A 886 9.49 12.12 -13.04
CA VAL A 886 10.79 12.76 -12.77
C VAL A 886 11.64 11.76 -11.97
N GLY A 887 12.74 11.29 -12.55
CA GLY A 887 13.47 10.13 -11.99
C GLY A 887 13.96 10.34 -10.55
N ARG A 888 14.54 11.51 -10.27
CA ARG A 888 15.10 11.92 -8.97
C ARG A 888 14.03 12.43 -7.98
N THR A 889 12.96 11.66 -7.81
CA THR A 889 11.87 11.96 -6.86
C THR A 889 11.39 10.70 -6.13
N ALA A 890 10.77 10.84 -4.97
CA ALA A 890 10.12 9.73 -4.26
C ALA A 890 8.98 10.23 -3.36
N TYR A 891 8.02 9.36 -3.03
CA TYR A 891 7.15 9.56 -1.87
C TYR A 891 7.77 8.86 -0.65
N MET A 892 7.93 9.59 0.45
CA MET A 892 8.59 9.09 1.67
C MET A 892 7.77 9.48 2.91
N LEU A 893 7.68 8.59 3.89
CA LEU A 893 7.03 8.88 5.17
C LEU A 893 7.78 10.00 5.90
N MET A 894 7.04 11.03 6.33
CA MET A 894 7.61 12.10 7.14
C MET A 894 7.81 11.61 8.58
N VAL A 895 9.02 11.83 9.11
CA VAL A 895 9.35 11.55 10.52
C VAL A 895 10.15 12.71 11.11
N VAL A 896 10.25 12.80 12.43
CA VAL A 896 10.98 13.86 13.12
C VAL A 896 12.31 13.37 13.71
N ASP A 897 13.30 14.25 13.72
CA ASP A 897 14.55 14.11 14.46
C ASP A 897 14.33 14.32 15.97
N PHE A 898 14.20 13.23 16.73
CA PHE A 898 14.12 13.25 18.20
C PHE A 898 15.44 13.60 18.88
N MET A 899 16.58 13.53 18.18
CA MET A 899 17.91 13.80 18.76
C MET A 899 18.30 15.29 18.67
N GLY A 900 17.65 16.05 17.78
CA GLY A 900 17.90 17.47 17.59
C GLY A 900 19.26 17.74 16.93
N VAL A 901 19.68 16.90 15.99
CA VAL A 901 20.93 17.01 15.23
C VAL A 901 20.77 17.76 13.90
N LEU A 902 19.54 17.88 13.36
CA LEU A 902 19.22 18.69 12.19
C LEU A 902 18.85 20.14 12.61
N GLU A 903 19.26 21.15 11.85
CA GLU A 903 18.85 22.55 12.02
C GLU A 903 17.55 22.92 11.27
N GLU A 904 16.94 24.09 11.55
CA GLU A 904 15.75 24.53 10.80
C GLU A 904 16.10 24.68 9.31
N GLY A 905 15.40 23.94 8.45
CA GLY A 905 15.66 23.88 7.02
C GLY A 905 16.62 22.76 6.59
N GLU A 906 17.14 21.96 7.52
CA GLU A 906 17.81 20.69 7.21
C GLU A 906 16.84 19.50 7.27
N VAL A 907 17.06 18.53 6.38
CA VAL A 907 16.37 17.23 6.35
C VAL A 907 17.38 16.12 6.07
N GLN A 908 17.07 14.87 6.43
CA GLN A 908 17.87 13.70 6.08
C GLN A 908 17.07 12.67 5.28
N VAL A 909 17.71 12.11 4.25
CA VAL A 909 17.20 11.01 3.42
C VAL A 909 18.29 9.95 3.26
N CYS A 910 17.96 8.71 3.62
CA CYS A 910 18.80 7.53 3.40
C CYS A 910 17.91 6.42 2.83
N PHE A 911 18.40 5.69 1.83
CA PHE A 911 17.69 4.60 1.16
C PHE A 911 18.13 3.25 1.74
N SER A 912 17.23 2.25 1.78
CA SER A 912 17.59 0.87 2.16
C SER A 912 18.50 0.20 1.13
N SER A 913 18.21 0.40 -0.15
CA SER A 913 18.96 -0.10 -1.30
C SER A 913 19.62 1.05 -2.10
N LYS A 914 20.17 0.74 -3.28
CA LYS A 914 20.76 1.75 -4.18
C LYS A 914 19.65 2.34 -5.07
N PHE A 915 19.28 3.59 -4.85
CA PHE A 915 18.30 4.28 -5.66
C PHE A 915 18.91 4.63 -7.03
N GLN A 916 18.47 3.93 -8.08
CA GLN A 916 19.00 4.08 -9.45
C GLN A 916 17.97 4.71 -10.38
N VAL A 917 18.41 5.69 -11.15
CA VAL A 917 17.66 6.44 -12.15
C VAL A 917 18.47 6.45 -13.45
N GLU A 918 17.88 5.96 -14.53
CA GLU A 918 18.42 6.12 -15.88
C GLU A 918 18.07 7.51 -16.43
N PRO A 919 18.82 8.06 -17.42
CA PRO A 919 18.53 9.36 -18.02
C PRO A 919 17.06 9.52 -18.45
N ASP A 920 16.46 10.67 -18.17
CA ASP A 920 15.05 10.97 -18.49
C ASP A 920 14.85 12.16 -19.44
N SER A 921 15.92 12.92 -19.74
CA SER A 921 15.97 13.89 -20.85
C SER A 921 17.34 13.88 -21.53
N GLU A 922 17.47 14.59 -22.66
CA GLU A 922 18.78 15.09 -23.12
C GLU A 922 19.44 15.96 -22.02
N PRO A 923 20.79 16.04 -21.95
CA PRO A 923 21.48 16.84 -20.95
C PRO A 923 21.11 18.33 -20.99
N ASP A 924 20.97 18.96 -19.82
CA ASP A 924 20.70 20.39 -19.69
C ASP A 924 21.94 21.26 -19.99
N GLU A 925 21.81 22.59 -19.84
CA GLU A 925 22.90 23.55 -20.08
C GLU A 925 24.10 23.43 -19.11
N HIS A 926 23.99 22.59 -18.07
CA HIS A 926 25.06 22.20 -17.14
C HIS A 926 25.55 20.76 -17.37
N GLY A 927 24.93 20.02 -18.29
CA GLY A 927 25.22 18.61 -18.57
C GLY A 927 24.44 17.60 -17.73
N ASP A 928 23.35 18.00 -17.07
CA ASP A 928 22.54 17.09 -16.25
C ASP A 928 21.40 16.44 -17.06
N ASP A 929 21.37 15.11 -17.12
CA ASP A 929 20.40 14.28 -17.87
C ASP A 929 19.34 13.58 -16.99
N GLY A 930 19.38 13.83 -15.66
CA GLY A 930 18.51 13.20 -14.67
C GLY A 930 19.01 11.89 -14.07
N SER A 931 20.07 11.27 -14.60
CA SER A 931 20.58 9.98 -14.11
C SER A 931 21.11 10.04 -12.67
N PHE A 932 20.90 9.01 -11.84
CA PHE A 932 21.28 9.01 -10.43
C PHE A 932 21.55 7.60 -9.92
N SER A 933 22.47 7.43 -8.97
CA SER A 933 22.84 6.11 -8.42
C SER A 933 23.56 6.25 -7.07
N ASP A 934 22.81 6.46 -5.99
CA ASP A 934 23.36 6.53 -4.62
C ASP A 934 22.41 5.88 -3.58
N THR A 935 22.82 5.88 -2.32
CA THR A 935 22.15 5.29 -1.15
C THR A 935 21.72 6.34 -0.12
N LEU A 936 22.08 7.61 -0.31
CA LEU A 936 21.71 8.72 0.57
C LEU A 936 21.74 10.06 -0.17
N LEU A 937 21.10 11.09 0.39
CA LEU A 937 21.20 12.47 -0.10
C LEU A 937 22.02 13.31 0.87
N VAL A 938 23.14 13.87 0.42
CA VAL A 938 24.04 14.71 1.22
C VAL A 938 24.52 15.92 0.43
N GLY A 939 24.46 17.11 1.04
CA GLY A 939 25.02 18.31 0.45
C GLY A 939 24.29 18.80 -0.81
N THR A 940 23.04 18.40 -1.00
CA THR A 940 22.18 18.86 -2.10
C THR A 940 20.94 19.59 -1.56
N ASP A 941 20.34 20.45 -2.37
CA ASP A 941 19.04 21.04 -2.07
C ASP A 941 17.95 20.07 -2.51
N VAL A 942 16.83 20.02 -1.78
CA VAL A 942 15.65 19.22 -2.13
C VAL A 942 14.39 20.04 -1.99
N LEU A 943 13.39 19.74 -2.82
CA LEU A 943 12.02 20.19 -2.62
C LEU A 943 11.25 19.11 -1.86
N VAL A 944 10.45 19.54 -0.89
CA VAL A 944 9.46 18.71 -0.19
C VAL A 944 8.07 19.33 -0.36
N ALA A 945 7.05 18.52 -0.63
CA ALA A 945 5.65 18.93 -0.73
C ALA A 945 4.71 17.80 -0.28
N ARG A 946 3.49 18.14 0.12
CA ARG A 946 2.42 17.17 0.38
C ARG A 946 1.34 17.28 -0.69
N VAL A 947 0.66 16.16 -1.01
CA VAL A 947 -0.51 16.16 -1.90
C VAL A 947 -1.77 16.26 -1.03
N PRO A 948 -2.71 17.19 -1.29
CA PRO A 948 -2.65 18.27 -2.28
C PRO A 948 -1.86 19.50 -1.76
N ALA A 949 -1.32 20.28 -2.69
CA ALA A 949 -0.79 21.61 -2.42
C ALA A 949 -1.79 22.67 -2.92
N HIS A 950 -2.15 23.61 -2.06
CA HIS A 950 -3.18 24.62 -2.33
C HIS A 950 -2.64 26.05 -2.23
N PHE A 951 -1.71 26.31 -1.32
CA PHE A 951 -0.93 27.55 -1.23
C PHE A 951 0.40 27.40 -1.97
N THR A 952 0.99 28.53 -2.37
CA THR A 952 2.31 28.59 -2.99
C THR A 952 3.46 28.26 -2.02
N SER A 953 3.16 28.20 -0.72
CA SER A 953 4.06 27.76 0.35
C SER A 953 4.09 26.25 0.59
N ASP A 954 3.12 25.48 0.09
CA ASP A 954 2.94 24.06 0.43
C ASP A 954 4.02 23.14 -0.20
N MET A 955 4.95 23.74 -0.95
CA MET A 955 6.22 23.15 -1.35
C MET A 955 7.34 24.01 -0.78
N GLN A 956 8.29 23.38 -0.09
CA GLN A 956 9.43 24.03 0.55
C GLN A 956 10.75 23.45 0.01
N LYS A 957 11.66 24.35 -0.35
CA LYS A 957 13.07 24.05 -0.63
C LYS A 957 13.86 24.04 0.68
N VAL A 958 14.52 22.91 0.94
CA VAL A 958 15.28 22.59 2.16
C VAL A 958 16.58 21.88 1.80
N ARG A 959 17.49 21.69 2.78
CA ARG A 959 18.83 21.15 2.55
C ARG A 959 18.92 19.69 3.00
N ALA A 960 19.31 18.78 2.11
CA ALA A 960 19.63 17.41 2.49
C ALA A 960 21.01 17.33 3.16
N VAL A 961 21.04 16.93 4.42
CA VAL A 961 22.23 16.82 5.27
C VAL A 961 22.27 15.43 5.90
N PHE A 962 23.47 14.84 5.94
CA PHE A 962 23.68 13.55 6.59
C PHE A 962 24.19 13.75 8.02
N ARG A 963 23.42 13.25 8.99
CA ARG A 963 23.78 13.05 10.39
C ARG A 963 23.94 11.54 10.62
N GLN A 964 25.06 11.15 11.23
CA GLN A 964 25.36 9.73 11.44
C GLN A 964 24.40 9.12 12.47
N GLU A 965 23.99 9.94 13.44
CA GLU A 965 23.06 9.67 14.53
C GLU A 965 21.69 9.15 14.03
N LEU A 966 21.30 9.56 12.81
CA LEU A 966 20.04 9.21 12.15
C LEU A 966 20.20 8.15 11.04
N CYS A 967 21.40 7.62 10.79
CA CYS A 967 21.67 6.81 9.58
C CYS A 967 20.94 5.44 9.52
N ALA A 968 20.37 4.98 10.64
CA ALA A 968 19.51 3.80 10.68
C ALA A 968 18.07 4.08 10.23
N LEU A 969 17.65 5.34 10.15
CA LEU A 969 16.34 5.75 9.62
C LEU A 969 16.41 5.80 8.09
N LYS A 970 15.95 4.72 7.45
CA LYS A 970 15.96 4.51 6.00
C LYS A 970 14.56 4.50 5.40
N ASP A 971 14.45 4.85 4.13
CA ASP A 971 13.18 4.95 3.36
C ASP A 971 12.13 5.87 3.99
N VAL A 972 12.59 6.80 4.82
CA VAL A 972 11.84 7.90 5.43
C VAL A 972 12.57 9.22 5.16
N ILE A 973 11.86 10.34 5.28
CA ILE A 973 12.50 11.66 5.33
C ILE A 973 12.42 12.22 6.74
N VAL A 974 13.58 12.48 7.34
CA VAL A 974 13.69 13.01 8.70
C VAL A 974 13.71 14.53 8.64
N PHE A 975 12.74 15.17 9.27
CA PHE A 975 12.66 16.63 9.43
C PHE A 975 13.22 17.06 10.78
N SER A 976 13.85 18.24 10.83
CA SER A 976 14.30 18.83 12.10
C SER A 976 13.14 19.08 13.09
N SER A 977 13.40 18.80 14.37
CA SER A 977 12.58 19.22 15.53
C SER A 977 12.84 20.66 15.98
N LYS A 978 13.71 21.41 15.26
CA LYS A 978 14.04 22.82 15.53
C LYS A 978 13.29 23.76 14.59
N GLY A 979 13.28 25.04 14.98
CA GLY A 979 12.63 26.12 14.25
C GLY A 979 11.38 26.63 14.94
N ASN A 980 10.66 27.56 14.31
CA ASN A 980 9.47 28.19 14.90
C ASN A 980 8.15 27.44 14.64
N SER A 981 8.13 26.52 13.67
CA SER A 981 7.04 25.59 13.38
C SER A 981 7.62 24.36 12.66
N PRO A 982 6.99 23.16 12.78
CA PRO A 982 7.50 21.97 12.11
C PRO A 982 7.44 22.14 10.60
N LEU A 983 8.31 21.41 9.89
CA LEU A 983 8.33 21.46 8.44
C LEU A 983 7.08 20.80 7.83
N ALA A 984 6.48 19.79 8.48
CA ALA A 984 5.25 19.14 8.01
C ALA A 984 4.03 20.09 7.93
N ASP A 985 3.84 20.96 8.93
CA ASP A 985 2.77 21.99 8.95
C ASP A 985 2.91 22.97 7.77
N LYS A 986 4.15 23.29 7.37
CA LYS A 986 4.45 24.12 6.20
C LYS A 986 4.06 23.43 4.87
N LEU A 987 3.80 22.12 4.85
CA LEU A 987 3.40 21.35 3.67
C LEU A 987 1.89 21.08 3.67
N SER A 988 1.10 22.13 3.41
CA SER A 988 -0.36 22.08 3.38
C SER A 988 -0.98 21.63 4.72
N GLY A 989 -0.40 22.00 5.86
CA GLY A 989 -0.89 21.60 7.19
C GLY A 989 -0.79 20.10 7.46
N GLY A 990 0.34 19.48 7.12
CA GLY A 990 0.61 18.06 7.39
C GLY A 990 1.24 17.79 8.75
N ASP A 991 1.29 16.52 9.14
CA ASP A 991 1.87 16.06 10.40
C ASP A 991 2.87 14.90 10.19
N TYR A 992 3.16 14.13 11.24
CA TYR A 992 4.00 12.93 11.21
C TYR A 992 3.21 11.67 11.61
N ASP A 993 1.89 11.61 11.38
CA ASP A 993 1.02 10.50 11.82
C ASP A 993 0.73 9.45 10.71
N GLY A 994 1.22 9.72 9.52
CA GLY A 994 1.20 8.83 8.35
C GLY A 994 1.42 9.53 7.02
N ASP A 995 1.47 10.87 7.02
CA ASP A 995 1.67 11.68 5.81
C ASP A 995 2.95 11.34 5.04
N LEU A 996 2.83 11.43 3.71
CA LEU A 996 3.92 11.24 2.74
C LEU A 996 4.36 12.59 2.18
N ALA A 997 5.65 12.90 2.25
CA ALA A 997 6.25 13.96 1.45
C ALA A 997 6.58 13.42 0.06
N TRP A 998 6.19 14.16 -0.99
CA TRP A 998 6.89 14.13 -2.27
C TRP A 998 8.23 14.83 -2.07
N VAL A 999 9.33 14.09 -2.26
CA VAL A 999 10.71 14.57 -2.16
C VAL A 999 11.30 14.62 -3.56
N CYS A 1000 11.93 15.73 -3.93
CA CYS A 1000 12.60 15.91 -5.22
C CYS A 1000 14.00 16.49 -5.02
N TRP A 1001 15.02 15.82 -5.58
CA TRP A 1001 16.43 16.23 -5.51
C TRP A 1001 17.03 16.50 -6.89
N ASP A 1002 16.18 16.76 -7.89
CA ASP A 1002 16.57 17.04 -9.26
C ASP A 1002 17.10 18.48 -9.41
N PRO A 1003 18.41 18.71 -9.66
CA PRO A 1003 18.97 20.05 -9.77
C PRO A 1003 18.34 20.87 -10.91
N ARG A 1004 17.87 20.23 -11.99
CA ARG A 1004 17.22 20.91 -13.13
C ARG A 1004 15.91 21.58 -12.71
N ILE A 1005 15.26 21.06 -11.67
CA ILE A 1005 14.05 21.63 -11.05
C ILE A 1005 14.41 22.46 -9.80
N VAL A 1006 15.10 21.86 -8.83
CA VAL A 1006 15.35 22.43 -7.49
C VAL A 1006 16.23 23.68 -7.53
N SER A 1007 17.20 23.78 -8.46
CA SER A 1007 18.01 25.00 -8.60
C SER A 1007 17.19 26.23 -9.01
N ASN A 1008 16.05 26.02 -9.66
CA ASN A 1008 15.21 27.06 -10.25
C ASN A 1008 14.03 27.50 -9.35
N PHE A 1009 13.90 26.96 -8.13
CA PHE A 1009 12.77 27.21 -7.22
C PHE A 1009 13.12 28.17 -6.07
N GLU A 1010 12.21 29.09 -5.75
CA GLU A 1010 12.27 29.99 -4.60
C GLU A 1010 11.07 29.81 -3.65
N ASN A 1011 11.33 29.76 -2.33
CA ASN A 1011 10.29 29.57 -1.31
C ASN A 1011 9.31 30.76 -1.26
N ALA A 1012 8.01 30.49 -1.24
CA ALA A 1012 7.02 31.52 -0.96
C ALA A 1012 7.09 32.01 0.50
N PRO A 1013 6.72 33.28 0.78
CA PRO A 1013 6.39 33.69 2.14
C PRO A 1013 5.16 32.92 2.65
N LEU A 1014 4.98 32.87 3.97
CA LEU A 1014 3.79 32.28 4.58
C LEU A 1014 2.51 32.97 4.08
N PRO A 1015 1.41 32.22 3.84
CA PRO A 1015 0.19 32.78 3.31
C PRO A 1015 -0.52 33.66 4.36
N PRO A 1016 -1.32 34.65 3.94
CA PRO A 1016 -2.16 35.42 4.86
C PRO A 1016 -3.17 34.49 5.55
N LYS A 1017 -3.17 34.45 6.88
CA LYS A 1017 -4.17 33.72 7.65
C LYS A 1017 -5.53 34.42 7.54
N TYR A 1018 -6.57 33.63 7.24
CA TYR A 1018 -7.97 34.05 7.31
C TYR A 1018 -8.69 33.10 8.27
N ASP A 1019 -9.53 33.63 9.16
CA ASP A 1019 -10.46 32.81 9.96
C ASP A 1019 -11.87 32.98 9.34
N LEU A 1020 -12.33 31.93 8.65
CA LEU A 1020 -13.63 31.96 7.98
C LEU A 1020 -14.82 31.91 8.95
N VAL A 1021 -14.59 31.54 10.21
CA VAL A 1021 -15.59 31.55 11.29
C VAL A 1021 -15.69 32.94 11.93
N GLU A 1022 -14.57 33.59 12.25
CA GLU A 1022 -14.55 34.99 12.73
C GLU A 1022 -15.11 35.94 11.65
N MET A 1023 -14.73 35.74 10.39
CA MET A 1023 -15.27 36.48 9.25
C MET A 1023 -16.75 36.15 8.97
N GLY A 1024 -17.35 35.16 9.66
CA GLY A 1024 -18.78 34.84 9.61
C GLY A 1024 -19.25 34.08 8.35
N TYR A 1025 -18.34 33.52 7.56
CA TYR A 1025 -18.66 32.72 6.36
C TYR A 1025 -18.81 31.23 6.67
N MET A 1026 -18.24 30.75 7.76
CA MET A 1026 -18.34 29.37 8.26
C MET A 1026 -18.89 29.36 9.69
N ARG A 1027 -19.45 28.23 10.13
CA ARG A 1027 -19.85 27.98 11.52
C ARG A 1027 -19.11 26.75 12.04
N LYS A 1028 -18.94 26.62 13.36
CA LYS A 1028 -18.25 25.47 13.97
C LYS A 1028 -19.07 24.88 15.11
N ILE A 1029 -19.50 23.63 14.97
CA ILE A 1029 -20.31 22.90 15.96
C ILE A 1029 -19.38 22.43 17.08
N ARG A 1030 -19.35 23.17 18.20
CA ARG A 1030 -18.50 22.87 19.36
C ARG A 1030 -19.20 22.06 20.47
N THR A 1031 -20.47 21.72 20.31
CA THR A 1031 -21.30 21.02 21.32
C THR A 1031 -20.63 19.75 21.84
N THR A 1032 -20.47 19.62 23.16
CA THR A 1032 -19.82 18.48 23.82
C THR A 1032 -20.79 17.30 24.03
N LEU A 1033 -20.28 16.12 24.35
CA LEU A 1033 -21.12 14.95 24.66
C LEU A 1033 -21.96 15.17 25.91
N ASP A 1034 -21.41 15.79 26.97
CA ASP A 1034 -22.18 16.16 28.17
C ASP A 1034 -23.34 17.12 27.82
N GLN A 1035 -23.10 18.11 26.93
CA GLN A 1035 -24.11 19.07 26.47
C GLN A 1035 -25.23 18.44 25.61
N LEU A 1036 -25.09 17.19 25.15
CA LEU A 1036 -26.20 16.46 24.52
C LEU A 1036 -27.21 15.92 25.54
N THR A 1037 -26.91 15.91 26.85
CA THR A 1037 -27.90 15.51 27.86
C THR A 1037 -29.06 16.51 27.93
N ALA A 1038 -30.30 16.02 27.80
CA ALA A 1038 -31.43 16.72 28.38
C ALA A 1038 -31.26 16.71 29.91
N PRO A 1039 -31.27 17.88 30.59
CA PRO A 1039 -30.84 17.95 31.98
C PRO A 1039 -31.84 17.25 32.91
N ALA A 1040 -31.49 16.04 33.36
CA ALA A 1040 -32.15 15.36 34.45
C ALA A 1040 -31.75 16.04 35.78
N PRO A 1041 -32.65 16.79 36.45
CA PRO A 1041 -32.25 17.63 37.58
C PRO A 1041 -31.85 16.76 38.78
N GLY A 1042 -30.55 16.77 39.10
CA GLY A 1042 -29.97 16.02 40.22
C GLY A 1042 -28.97 14.93 39.84
N ALA A 1043 -28.76 14.64 38.55
CA ALA A 1043 -27.65 13.79 38.13
C ALA A 1043 -26.32 14.57 38.24
N GLY A 1044 -25.43 14.14 39.15
CA GLY A 1044 -24.06 14.66 39.23
C GLY A 1044 -23.19 14.15 38.07
N GLY A 1045 -22.17 14.91 37.69
CA GLY A 1045 -21.33 14.63 36.51
C GLY A 1045 -20.57 13.30 36.54
N ASP A 1046 -20.42 12.68 37.72
CA ASP A 1046 -19.77 11.38 37.89
C ASP A 1046 -20.69 10.17 37.58
N ALA A 1047 -21.98 10.40 37.30
CA ALA A 1047 -22.88 9.33 36.87
C ALA A 1047 -22.52 8.82 35.46
N ASP A 1048 -22.76 7.54 35.18
CA ASP A 1048 -22.64 6.98 33.83
C ASP A 1048 -23.59 7.69 32.85
N LEU A 1049 -23.13 7.87 31.61
CA LEU A 1049 -23.91 8.45 30.52
C LEU A 1049 -25.17 7.58 30.27
N PRO A 1050 -26.38 8.14 30.43
CA PRO A 1050 -27.58 7.36 30.18
C PRO A 1050 -27.63 6.95 28.69
N PRO A 1051 -28.01 5.70 28.35
CA PRO A 1051 -27.90 5.16 26.99
C PRO A 1051 -28.46 6.00 25.83
N PRO A 1052 -29.51 6.85 26.00
CA PRO A 1052 -29.94 7.77 24.95
C PRO A 1052 -28.85 8.74 24.45
N VAL A 1053 -27.89 9.18 25.29
CA VAL A 1053 -26.90 10.20 24.89
C VAL A 1053 -25.97 9.69 23.79
N MET A 1054 -25.54 8.43 23.88
CA MET A 1054 -24.73 7.80 22.82
C MET A 1054 -25.54 7.61 21.54
N ALA A 1055 -26.85 7.37 21.64
CA ALA A 1055 -27.73 7.30 20.47
C ALA A 1055 -27.98 8.69 19.83
N ASP A 1056 -28.09 9.75 20.64
CA ASP A 1056 -28.20 11.14 20.19
C ASP A 1056 -26.90 11.60 19.49
N MET A 1057 -25.73 11.21 20.02
CA MET A 1057 -24.44 11.41 19.34
C MET A 1057 -24.42 10.73 17.97
N ILE A 1058 -24.77 9.45 17.89
CA ILE A 1058 -24.78 8.69 16.61
C ILE A 1058 -25.74 9.35 15.62
N GLU A 1059 -26.97 9.65 16.03
CA GLU A 1059 -28.01 10.22 15.14
C GLU A 1059 -27.63 11.61 14.62
N ARG A 1060 -27.10 12.51 15.47
CA ARG A 1060 -26.61 13.82 15.04
C ARG A 1060 -25.37 13.72 14.15
N SER A 1061 -24.42 12.85 14.48
CA SER A 1061 -23.23 12.63 13.66
C SER A 1061 -23.55 12.01 12.30
N PHE A 1062 -24.57 11.16 12.20
CA PHE A 1062 -25.10 10.70 10.92
C PHE A 1062 -25.73 11.86 10.13
N ALA A 1063 -26.54 12.70 10.78
CA ALA A 1063 -27.14 13.89 10.16
C ALA A 1063 -26.13 15.00 9.79
N PHE A 1064 -24.89 14.93 10.28
CA PHE A 1064 -23.76 15.75 9.81
C PHE A 1064 -23.01 15.07 8.66
N ASN A 1065 -22.53 13.84 8.86
CA ASN A 1065 -21.65 13.16 7.91
C ASN A 1065 -22.35 12.69 6.62
N THR A 1066 -23.68 12.55 6.60
CA THR A 1066 -24.43 12.22 5.37
C THR A 1066 -24.68 13.41 4.43
N ARG A 1067 -24.33 14.63 4.84
CA ARG A 1067 -24.47 15.86 4.02
C ARG A 1067 -23.46 15.90 2.87
N GLU A 1068 -23.77 16.67 1.83
CA GLU A 1068 -22.89 16.91 0.67
C GLU A 1068 -21.46 17.23 1.09
N ASN A 1069 -20.48 16.55 0.50
CA ASN A 1069 -19.10 16.99 0.65
C ASN A 1069 -18.83 18.13 -0.34
N LEU A 1070 -18.66 19.35 0.18
CA LEU A 1070 -18.33 20.50 -0.65
C LEU A 1070 -16.85 20.53 -1.05
N LEU A 1071 -15.97 19.81 -0.34
CA LEU A 1071 -14.51 19.79 -0.56
C LEU A 1071 -14.15 19.53 -2.02
N GLY A 1072 -14.50 18.37 -2.58
CA GLY A 1072 -14.07 18.01 -3.93
C GLY A 1072 -14.68 18.89 -5.03
N ARG A 1073 -15.94 19.31 -4.84
CA ARG A 1073 -16.62 20.27 -5.71
C ARG A 1073 -15.95 21.65 -5.67
N LEU A 1074 -15.33 22.02 -4.55
CA LEU A 1074 -14.56 23.26 -4.38
C LEU A 1074 -13.11 23.13 -4.89
N THR A 1075 -12.48 21.95 -4.79
CA THR A 1075 -11.15 21.70 -5.37
C THR A 1075 -11.18 21.94 -6.89
N VAL A 1076 -12.18 21.36 -7.58
CA VAL A 1076 -12.42 21.59 -9.02
C VAL A 1076 -12.79 23.06 -9.32
N TYR A 1077 -13.51 23.74 -8.41
CA TYR A 1077 -13.82 25.16 -8.58
C TYR A 1077 -12.58 26.07 -8.45
N LYS A 1078 -11.71 25.83 -7.46
CA LYS A 1078 -10.42 26.52 -7.31
C LYS A 1078 -9.53 26.27 -8.53
N GLU A 1079 -9.38 25.01 -8.94
CA GLU A 1079 -8.63 24.61 -10.14
C GLU A 1079 -9.09 25.39 -11.39
N GLY A 1080 -10.39 25.37 -11.69
CA GLY A 1080 -10.96 26.09 -12.84
C GLY A 1080 -10.83 27.62 -12.76
N LEU A 1081 -10.95 28.21 -11.56
CA LEU A 1081 -10.86 29.65 -11.37
C LEU A 1081 -9.41 30.14 -11.44
N CYS A 1082 -8.48 29.43 -10.80
CA CYS A 1082 -7.04 29.70 -10.86
C CYS A 1082 -6.50 29.54 -12.29
N TYR A 1083 -6.88 28.46 -12.99
CA TYR A 1083 -6.56 28.27 -14.41
C TYR A 1083 -7.06 29.45 -15.27
N MET A 1084 -8.30 29.90 -15.07
CA MET A 1084 -8.84 31.01 -15.86
C MET A 1084 -8.32 32.41 -15.46
N ARG A 1085 -7.83 32.60 -14.23
CA ARG A 1085 -7.16 33.82 -13.77
C ARG A 1085 -5.66 33.84 -14.11
N GLY A 1086 -5.05 32.69 -14.36
CA GLY A 1086 -3.59 32.55 -14.53
C GLY A 1086 -2.81 32.78 -13.24
N SER A 1087 -3.39 32.46 -12.08
CA SER A 1087 -2.80 32.71 -10.76
C SER A 1087 -3.26 31.69 -9.72
N ILE A 1088 -2.32 31.20 -8.90
CA ILE A 1088 -2.57 30.30 -7.77
C ILE A 1088 -2.24 30.93 -6.40
N GLY A 1089 -1.60 32.10 -6.36
CA GLY A 1089 -1.12 32.76 -5.14
C GLY A 1089 -1.80 34.09 -4.80
N ASP A 1090 -2.82 34.51 -5.56
CA ASP A 1090 -3.55 35.75 -5.28
C ASP A 1090 -4.54 35.63 -4.09
N LYS A 1091 -5.13 36.75 -3.68
CA LYS A 1091 -6.10 36.81 -2.56
C LYS A 1091 -7.26 35.82 -2.72
N THR A 1092 -7.81 35.68 -3.92
CA THR A 1092 -8.94 34.78 -4.23
C THR A 1092 -8.48 33.32 -4.15
N ALA A 1093 -7.29 33.02 -4.67
CA ALA A 1093 -6.70 31.69 -4.60
C ALA A 1093 -6.38 31.27 -3.16
N ASN A 1094 -5.84 32.17 -2.32
CA ASN A 1094 -5.51 31.91 -0.91
C ASN A 1094 -6.76 31.77 -0.01
N LEU A 1095 -7.82 32.56 -0.26
CA LEU A 1095 -9.11 32.38 0.41
C LEU A 1095 -9.73 31.01 0.09
N LEU A 1096 -9.66 30.58 -1.18
CA LEU A 1096 -10.10 29.24 -1.58
C LEU A 1096 -9.23 28.13 -1.01
N SER A 1097 -7.91 28.32 -0.90
CA SER A 1097 -7.01 27.37 -0.22
C SER A 1097 -7.39 27.18 1.24
N THR A 1098 -7.61 28.29 1.96
CA THR A 1098 -8.02 28.27 3.38
C THR A 1098 -9.35 27.53 3.56
N LEU A 1099 -10.33 27.83 2.71
CA LEU A 1099 -11.62 27.13 2.71
C LEU A 1099 -11.48 25.62 2.44
N LEU A 1100 -10.53 25.19 1.61
CA LEU A 1100 -10.27 23.77 1.38
C LEU A 1100 -9.61 23.13 2.61
N SER A 1101 -8.61 23.77 3.23
CA SER A 1101 -7.98 23.30 4.47
C SER A 1101 -9.00 23.11 5.61
N ASP A 1102 -9.90 24.08 5.80
CA ASP A 1102 -11.01 23.98 6.77
C ASP A 1102 -12.01 22.86 6.44
N LEU A 1103 -12.16 22.49 5.17
CA LEU A 1103 -13.11 21.46 4.72
C LEU A 1103 -12.53 20.04 4.67
N VAL A 1104 -11.20 19.89 4.66
CA VAL A 1104 -10.53 18.60 4.86
C VAL A 1104 -10.90 18.06 6.25
N ASP A 1105 -10.70 18.88 7.29
CA ASP A 1105 -10.90 18.48 8.68
C ASP A 1105 -12.40 18.54 9.13
N GLN A 1106 -13.34 18.65 8.18
CA GLN A 1106 -14.76 18.97 8.42
C GLN A 1106 -15.46 17.99 9.37
N ALA A 1107 -15.30 16.68 9.15
CA ALA A 1107 -16.00 15.63 9.91
C ALA A 1107 -15.65 15.67 11.41
N LYS A 1108 -14.37 15.93 11.69
CA LYS A 1108 -13.76 15.95 13.02
C LYS A 1108 -13.89 17.28 13.75
N GLN A 1109 -13.82 18.40 13.02
CA GLN A 1109 -13.86 19.75 13.59
C GLN A 1109 -15.28 20.31 13.72
N GLY A 1110 -16.27 19.72 13.02
CA GLY A 1110 -17.65 20.21 13.02
C GLY A 1110 -17.85 21.49 12.22
N ASN A 1111 -17.05 21.69 11.17
CA ASN A 1111 -17.07 22.89 10.32
C ASN A 1111 -18.32 22.87 9.42
N ASP A 1112 -19.36 23.62 9.80
CA ASP A 1112 -20.64 23.74 9.12
C ASP A 1112 -20.57 24.85 8.05
N PHE A 1113 -20.55 24.42 6.78
CA PHE A 1113 -20.46 25.27 5.60
C PHE A 1113 -21.39 24.72 4.51
N THR A 1114 -22.15 25.60 3.84
CA THR A 1114 -23.22 25.19 2.92
C THR A 1114 -23.16 25.90 1.56
N ASP A 1115 -23.96 25.44 0.59
CA ASP A 1115 -24.18 26.12 -0.69
C ASP A 1115 -24.53 27.62 -0.56
N LYS A 1116 -25.25 28.00 0.52
CA LYS A 1116 -25.64 29.39 0.78
C LYS A 1116 -24.44 30.22 1.27
N ASP A 1117 -23.59 29.62 2.08
CA ASP A 1117 -22.35 30.24 2.56
C ASP A 1117 -21.35 30.41 1.43
N LEU A 1118 -21.24 29.41 0.55
CA LEU A 1118 -20.44 29.49 -0.67
C LEU A 1118 -20.95 30.56 -1.64
N ASP A 1119 -22.25 30.61 -1.94
CA ASP A 1119 -22.80 31.65 -2.83
C ASP A 1119 -22.56 33.06 -2.28
N ARG A 1120 -22.62 33.22 -0.96
CA ARG A 1120 -22.30 34.48 -0.26
C ARG A 1120 -20.82 34.84 -0.38
N LEU A 1121 -19.92 33.94 0.05
CA LEU A 1121 -18.46 34.10 -0.05
C LEU A 1121 -17.99 34.39 -1.50
N ARG A 1122 -18.62 33.74 -2.48
CA ARG A 1122 -18.35 33.92 -3.92
C ARG A 1122 -18.78 35.29 -4.47
N VAL A 1123 -19.71 35.99 -3.81
CA VAL A 1123 -20.19 37.33 -4.19
C VAL A 1123 -19.51 38.44 -3.38
N GLU A 1124 -19.18 38.17 -2.11
CA GLU A 1124 -18.69 39.18 -1.16
C GLU A 1124 -17.15 39.22 -1.02
N LEU A 1125 -16.44 38.11 -1.30
CA LEU A 1125 -14.99 38.00 -1.11
C LEU A 1125 -14.18 37.59 -2.35
N LEU A 1126 -14.71 36.70 -3.19
CA LEU A 1126 -13.96 36.13 -4.32
C LEU A 1126 -14.08 36.99 -5.59
N GLU A 1127 -12.94 37.31 -6.18
CA GLU A 1127 -12.87 38.02 -7.45
C GLU A 1127 -13.07 37.08 -8.64
N GLY A 1128 -13.72 37.57 -9.69
CA GLY A 1128 -13.96 36.84 -10.92
C GLY A 1128 -12.83 36.92 -11.93
N LEU A 1129 -13.20 36.91 -13.21
CA LEU A 1129 -12.28 36.92 -14.35
C LEU A 1129 -11.88 38.34 -14.79
N GLN A 1130 -12.47 39.36 -14.15
CA GLN A 1130 -12.11 40.76 -14.28
C GLN A 1130 -11.99 41.36 -12.87
N GLU A 1131 -11.05 42.28 -12.67
CA GLU A 1131 -10.87 42.98 -11.41
C GLU A 1131 -12.16 43.69 -10.98
N GLY A 1132 -12.54 43.56 -9.70
CA GLY A 1132 -13.79 44.10 -9.16
C GLY A 1132 -15.08 43.36 -9.58
N SER A 1133 -15.02 42.31 -10.42
CA SER A 1133 -16.17 41.43 -10.70
C SER A 1133 -16.28 40.32 -9.64
N PRO A 1134 -17.49 39.86 -9.27
CA PRO A 1134 -17.67 38.70 -8.38
C PRO A 1134 -17.38 37.38 -9.10
N ALA A 1135 -16.94 36.36 -8.36
CA ALA A 1135 -16.54 35.09 -8.95
C ALA A 1135 -17.70 34.34 -9.64
N PRO A 1136 -17.52 33.78 -10.87
CA PRO A 1136 -18.61 33.16 -11.62
C PRO A 1136 -19.17 31.89 -10.93
N LYS A 1137 -20.49 31.67 -10.96
CA LYS A 1137 -21.09 30.44 -10.39
C LYS A 1137 -20.82 29.17 -11.23
N ARG A 1138 -20.46 29.33 -12.50
CA ARG A 1138 -20.04 28.25 -13.40
C ARG A 1138 -18.77 28.68 -14.13
N LEU A 1139 -17.90 27.72 -14.39
CA LEU A 1139 -16.58 27.91 -14.96
C LEU A 1139 -16.45 27.00 -16.19
N ASP A 1140 -15.68 27.43 -17.21
CA ASP A 1140 -15.28 26.53 -18.29
C ASP A 1140 -14.27 25.51 -17.73
N LYS A 1141 -14.33 24.25 -18.18
CA LYS A 1141 -13.34 23.23 -17.78
C LYS A 1141 -11.94 23.63 -18.31
N PRO A 1142 -10.86 23.46 -17.54
CA PRO A 1142 -9.50 23.69 -18.03
C PRO A 1142 -9.22 22.88 -19.30
N ALA A 1143 -8.51 23.46 -20.28
CA ALA A 1143 -8.42 22.80 -21.59
C ALA A 1143 -7.68 21.47 -21.54
N TYR A 1144 -6.70 21.28 -20.65
CA TYR A 1144 -6.05 19.99 -20.41
C TYR A 1144 -7.00 18.87 -19.94
N LYS A 1145 -8.19 19.19 -19.38
CA LYS A 1145 -9.25 18.19 -19.10
C LYS A 1145 -10.13 17.86 -20.30
N CYS A 1146 -9.93 18.53 -21.44
CA CYS A 1146 -10.60 18.25 -22.70
C CYS A 1146 -9.69 17.45 -23.65
N THR A 1147 -10.29 16.84 -24.68
CA THR A 1147 -9.56 16.17 -25.78
C THR A 1147 -9.03 17.14 -26.85
N SER A 1148 -9.27 18.46 -26.72
CA SER A 1148 -8.84 19.46 -27.70
C SER A 1148 -8.77 20.87 -27.10
N ARG A 1149 -7.69 21.60 -27.39
CA ARG A 1149 -7.48 22.98 -26.94
C ARG A 1149 -8.39 23.98 -27.67
N SER A 1150 -9.29 24.62 -26.92
CA SER A 1150 -10.26 25.59 -27.45
C SER A 1150 -9.60 26.86 -27.99
N ALA A 1151 -10.30 27.62 -28.85
CA ALA A 1151 -9.81 28.90 -29.37
C ALA A 1151 -9.60 29.98 -28.30
N ARG A 1152 -10.23 29.82 -27.12
CA ARG A 1152 -9.96 30.63 -25.91
C ARG A 1152 -8.65 30.18 -25.26
N ALA A 1153 -8.51 28.88 -24.99
CA ALA A 1153 -7.32 28.31 -24.36
C ALA A 1153 -6.04 28.46 -25.19
N LYS A 1154 -6.13 28.51 -26.52
CA LYS A 1154 -4.98 28.90 -27.39
C LYS A 1154 -4.42 30.31 -27.14
N LYS A 1155 -5.07 31.14 -26.31
CA LYS A 1155 -4.58 32.45 -25.85
C LYS A 1155 -4.19 32.46 -24.36
N MET A 1156 -4.34 31.33 -23.67
CA MET A 1156 -4.07 31.20 -22.23
C MET A 1156 -2.79 30.39 -22.09
N ASP A 1157 -1.69 31.07 -21.75
CA ASP A 1157 -0.35 30.50 -21.77
C ASP A 1157 -0.07 29.66 -20.51
N HIS A 1158 -0.81 28.57 -20.35
CA HIS A 1158 -0.80 27.73 -19.14
C HIS A 1158 0.12 26.51 -19.29
N ILE A 1159 1.03 26.28 -18.33
CA ILE A 1159 2.04 25.20 -18.43
C ILE A 1159 1.44 23.80 -18.68
N ILE A 1160 0.33 23.43 -18.02
CA ILE A 1160 -0.32 22.13 -18.23
C ILE A 1160 -0.90 22.00 -19.65
N ASP A 1161 -1.41 23.09 -20.25
CA ASP A 1161 -1.91 23.06 -21.63
C ASP A 1161 -0.76 22.95 -22.65
N PHE A 1162 0.38 23.60 -22.37
CA PHE A 1162 1.62 23.43 -23.15
C PHE A 1162 2.12 21.97 -23.09
N LEU A 1163 2.28 21.42 -21.90
CA LEU A 1163 2.75 20.05 -21.69
C LEU A 1163 1.81 19.01 -22.35
N LYS A 1164 0.49 19.21 -22.28
CA LYS A 1164 -0.45 18.30 -22.94
C LYS A 1164 -0.47 18.48 -24.47
N PHE A 1165 -0.72 19.69 -24.95
CA PHE A 1165 -1.09 19.91 -26.36
C PHE A 1165 0.07 20.24 -27.29
N ASP A 1166 1.18 20.73 -26.76
CA ASP A 1166 2.36 21.12 -27.54
C ASP A 1166 3.56 20.16 -27.35
N VAL A 1167 3.58 19.36 -26.27
CA VAL A 1167 4.60 18.30 -26.03
C VAL A 1167 4.02 16.89 -26.19
N ALA A 1168 3.12 16.44 -25.30
CA ALA A 1168 2.69 15.04 -25.25
C ALA A 1168 1.85 14.59 -26.48
N GLU A 1169 0.81 15.35 -26.82
CA GLU A 1169 -0.12 14.99 -27.90
C GLU A 1169 0.57 14.81 -29.27
N PRO A 1170 1.51 15.68 -29.71
CA PRO A 1170 2.30 15.45 -30.94
C PRO A 1170 3.08 14.13 -30.95
N ILE A 1171 3.70 13.75 -29.83
CA ILE A 1171 4.50 12.53 -29.68
C ILE A 1171 3.60 11.30 -29.71
N ILE A 1172 2.51 11.31 -28.93
CA ILE A 1172 1.57 10.18 -28.85
C ILE A 1172 0.85 10.00 -30.20
N GLN A 1173 0.49 11.08 -30.89
CA GLN A 1173 -0.03 10.99 -32.26
C GLN A 1173 0.99 10.45 -33.26
N ARG A 1174 2.30 10.69 -33.08
CA ARG A 1174 3.35 10.11 -33.94
C ARG A 1174 3.37 8.60 -33.79
N GLU A 1175 3.33 8.08 -32.57
CA GLU A 1175 3.35 6.63 -32.35
C GLU A 1175 2.01 5.95 -32.66
N LEU A 1176 0.87 6.60 -32.38
CA LEU A 1176 -0.45 6.10 -32.81
C LEU A 1176 -0.57 5.99 -34.34
N ARG A 1177 0.13 6.86 -35.09
CA ARG A 1177 0.32 6.70 -36.54
C ARG A 1177 1.24 5.51 -36.84
N ALA A 1178 2.44 5.45 -36.28
CA ALA A 1178 3.39 4.35 -36.52
C ALA A 1178 2.82 2.95 -36.21
N LEU A 1179 2.08 2.79 -35.12
CA LEU A 1179 1.36 1.55 -34.77
C LEU A 1179 0.24 1.23 -35.78
N SER A 1180 -0.43 2.24 -36.32
CA SER A 1180 -1.46 2.08 -37.35
C SER A 1180 -0.86 1.77 -38.73
N ASP A 1181 0.31 2.32 -39.04
CA ASP A 1181 1.08 2.02 -40.25
C ASP A 1181 1.63 0.57 -40.17
N MET A 1182 2.16 0.16 -39.01
CA MET A 1182 2.57 -1.23 -38.75
C MET A 1182 1.38 -2.21 -38.89
N ARG A 1183 0.20 -1.83 -38.39
CA ARG A 1183 -1.05 -2.55 -38.60
C ARG A 1183 -1.40 -2.71 -40.08
N GLU A 1184 -1.28 -1.65 -40.87
CA GLU A 1184 -1.53 -1.71 -42.31
C GLU A 1184 -0.47 -2.51 -43.07
N VAL A 1185 0.81 -2.42 -42.71
CA VAL A 1185 1.88 -3.26 -43.28
C VAL A 1185 1.63 -4.75 -42.99
N MET A 1186 1.19 -5.10 -41.78
CA MET A 1186 0.76 -6.46 -41.43
C MET A 1186 -0.44 -6.91 -42.29
N CYS A 1187 -1.49 -6.08 -42.43
CA CYS A 1187 -2.63 -6.36 -43.30
C CYS A 1187 -2.27 -6.44 -44.80
N ASN A 1188 -1.20 -5.76 -45.25
CA ASN A 1188 -0.82 -5.67 -46.66
C ASN A 1188 0.24 -6.68 -47.08
N ARG A 1189 0.95 -7.32 -46.13
CA ARG A 1189 1.71 -8.55 -46.39
C ARG A 1189 0.81 -9.65 -46.97
N ASP A 1190 -0.43 -9.77 -46.48
CA ASP A 1190 -1.45 -10.69 -47.01
C ASP A 1190 -1.92 -10.34 -48.45
N ASN A 1191 -1.63 -9.13 -48.96
CA ASN A 1191 -2.03 -8.68 -50.31
C ASN A 1191 -0.89 -8.68 -51.34
N ALA A 1192 0.37 -8.80 -50.93
CA ALA A 1192 1.54 -8.66 -51.81
C ALA A 1192 1.96 -9.97 -52.50
N ALA A 1193 1.55 -11.12 -51.98
CA ALA A 1193 1.67 -12.41 -52.66
C ALA A 1193 0.52 -12.58 -53.67
N GLY A 1194 0.81 -13.02 -54.89
CA GLY A 1194 -0.13 -13.05 -56.01
C GLY A 1194 -1.29 -14.07 -55.93
N GLU A 1195 -1.53 -14.68 -54.78
CA GLU A 1195 -2.61 -15.65 -54.55
C GLU A 1195 -3.51 -15.17 -53.41
N ARG A 1196 -4.83 -15.45 -53.49
CA ARG A 1196 -5.83 -14.99 -52.52
C ARG A 1196 -5.82 -15.82 -51.22
N HIS A 1197 -4.66 -15.93 -50.58
CA HIS A 1197 -4.46 -16.66 -49.33
C HIS A 1197 -4.08 -15.71 -48.20
N ASP A 1198 -5.14 -15.05 -47.70
CA ASP A 1198 -5.29 -14.42 -46.39
C ASP A 1198 -4.95 -15.45 -45.28
N ASN A 1199 -3.66 -15.52 -45.00
CA ASN A 1199 -3.00 -16.57 -44.22
C ASN A 1199 -2.61 -16.11 -42.82
N SER A 1200 -2.58 -14.81 -42.51
CA SER A 1200 -2.13 -14.31 -41.20
C SER A 1200 -2.97 -14.80 -40.00
N TYR A 1201 -4.25 -15.14 -40.21
CA TYR A 1201 -5.07 -15.84 -39.21
C TYR A 1201 -4.84 -17.35 -39.16
N TRP A 1202 -4.37 -17.96 -40.25
CA TRP A 1202 -4.27 -19.41 -40.41
C TRP A 1202 -2.94 -19.94 -39.87
N ASP A 1203 -3.04 -20.84 -38.89
CA ASP A 1203 -1.91 -21.59 -38.38
C ASP A 1203 -2.07 -23.06 -38.81
N ALA A 1204 -1.08 -23.60 -39.51
CA ALA A 1204 -1.14 -24.97 -40.03
C ALA A 1204 -1.12 -26.02 -38.91
N ASP A 1205 -0.38 -25.73 -37.83
CA ASP A 1205 -0.20 -26.58 -36.65
C ASP A 1205 -1.54 -26.84 -35.96
N LEU A 1206 -2.33 -25.79 -35.80
CA LEU A 1206 -3.65 -25.84 -35.16
C LEU A 1206 -4.66 -26.70 -35.90
N ALA A 1207 -4.39 -27.03 -37.18
CA ALA A 1207 -5.24 -27.88 -38.00
C ALA A 1207 -4.78 -29.36 -38.06
N GLU A 1208 -3.62 -29.73 -37.52
CA GLU A 1208 -3.08 -31.11 -37.64
C GLU A 1208 -3.95 -32.19 -36.97
N PRO A 1209 -4.41 -32.06 -35.71
CA PRO A 1209 -5.28 -33.08 -35.10
C PRO A 1209 -6.56 -33.36 -35.90
N ALA A 1210 -7.14 -32.34 -36.54
CA ALA A 1210 -8.29 -32.49 -37.43
C ALA A 1210 -7.93 -33.10 -38.80
N LYS A 1211 -6.74 -32.84 -39.35
CA LYS A 1211 -6.24 -33.48 -40.59
C LYS A 1211 -5.97 -34.97 -40.36
N ASP A 1212 -5.33 -35.33 -39.25
CA ASP A 1212 -5.06 -36.72 -38.88
C ASP A 1212 -6.36 -37.52 -38.67
N PHE A 1213 -7.33 -36.93 -37.97
CA PHE A 1213 -8.64 -37.58 -37.80
C PHE A 1213 -9.43 -37.64 -39.11
N GLU A 1214 -9.32 -36.66 -40.01
CA GLU A 1214 -9.92 -36.73 -41.36
C GLU A 1214 -9.26 -37.82 -42.22
N ALA A 1215 -7.94 -38.01 -42.10
CA ALA A 1215 -7.19 -39.08 -42.76
C ALA A 1215 -7.50 -40.48 -42.18
N LEU A 1216 -8.09 -40.56 -40.99
CA LEU A 1216 -8.68 -41.78 -40.42
C LEU A 1216 -10.15 -41.95 -40.86
N ALA A 1217 -10.94 -40.88 -40.86
CA ALA A 1217 -12.32 -40.85 -41.35
C ALA A 1217 -12.43 -41.32 -42.81
N ALA A 1218 -11.52 -40.88 -43.69
CA ALA A 1218 -11.44 -41.32 -45.08
C ALA A 1218 -11.22 -42.84 -45.25
N LYS A 1219 -10.86 -43.56 -44.18
CA LYS A 1219 -10.63 -45.02 -44.14
C LYS A 1219 -11.67 -45.78 -43.32
N SER A 1220 -12.50 -45.10 -42.53
CA SER A 1220 -13.44 -45.71 -41.56
C SER A 1220 -14.79 -44.98 -41.57
N ALA A 1221 -15.85 -45.69 -41.96
CA ALA A 1221 -17.20 -45.15 -42.01
C ALA A 1221 -17.68 -44.62 -40.63
N VAL A 1222 -17.32 -45.31 -39.54
CA VAL A 1222 -17.67 -44.89 -38.17
C VAL A 1222 -16.95 -43.59 -37.81
N CYS A 1223 -15.65 -43.47 -38.09
CA CYS A 1223 -14.90 -42.24 -37.84
C CYS A 1223 -15.39 -41.08 -38.72
N ASN A 1224 -15.83 -41.36 -39.95
CA ASN A 1224 -16.43 -40.36 -40.83
C ASN A 1224 -17.77 -39.83 -40.29
N GLU A 1225 -18.66 -40.70 -39.79
CA GLU A 1225 -19.94 -40.26 -39.22
C GLU A 1225 -19.73 -39.47 -37.91
N ILE A 1226 -18.77 -39.88 -37.07
CA ILE A 1226 -18.31 -39.08 -35.91
C ILE A 1226 -17.82 -37.69 -36.35
N PHE A 1227 -17.04 -37.61 -37.43
CA PHE A 1227 -16.43 -36.35 -37.88
C PHE A 1227 -17.42 -35.39 -38.55
N GLU A 1228 -18.38 -35.89 -39.33
CA GLU A 1228 -19.47 -35.07 -39.87
C GLU A 1228 -20.44 -34.62 -38.76
N THR A 1229 -20.68 -35.47 -37.75
CA THR A 1229 -21.44 -35.09 -36.55
C THR A 1229 -20.75 -33.93 -35.80
N LEU A 1230 -19.44 -34.04 -35.57
CA LEU A 1230 -18.62 -32.99 -34.96
C LEU A 1230 -18.70 -31.65 -35.74
N LYS A 1231 -18.63 -31.70 -37.07
CA LYS A 1231 -18.80 -30.51 -37.93
C LYS A 1231 -20.17 -29.86 -37.74
N SER A 1232 -21.23 -30.66 -37.62
CA SER A 1232 -22.59 -30.16 -37.36
C SER A 1232 -22.71 -29.51 -35.98
N ASP A 1233 -22.13 -30.12 -34.94
CA ASP A 1233 -22.23 -29.62 -33.57
C ASP A 1233 -21.46 -28.30 -33.37
N ILE A 1234 -20.26 -28.19 -33.96
CA ILE A 1234 -19.48 -26.93 -33.97
C ILE A 1234 -20.29 -25.79 -34.60
N LEU A 1235 -21.03 -26.06 -35.68
CA LEU A 1235 -21.89 -25.07 -36.32
C LEU A 1235 -23.13 -24.73 -35.48
N ALA A 1236 -23.70 -25.68 -34.74
CA ALA A 1236 -24.81 -25.45 -33.84
C ALA A 1236 -24.42 -24.54 -32.66
N VAL A 1237 -23.27 -24.79 -32.02
CA VAL A 1237 -22.74 -23.92 -30.94
C VAL A 1237 -22.42 -22.52 -31.47
N HIS A 1238 -21.82 -22.42 -32.65
CA HIS A 1238 -21.58 -21.12 -33.30
C HIS A 1238 -22.88 -20.39 -33.68
N ALA A 1239 -23.97 -21.10 -33.97
CA ALA A 1239 -25.29 -20.49 -34.16
C ALA A 1239 -25.90 -20.01 -32.83
N SER A 1240 -25.80 -20.79 -31.74
CA SER A 1240 -26.26 -20.37 -30.41
C SER A 1240 -25.49 -19.14 -29.92
N TRP A 1241 -24.17 -19.07 -30.16
CA TRP A 1241 -23.36 -17.88 -29.92
C TRP A 1241 -23.90 -16.65 -30.65
N GLN A 1242 -24.23 -16.81 -31.94
CA GLN A 1242 -24.70 -15.70 -32.76
C GLN A 1242 -26.04 -15.17 -32.27
N GLU A 1243 -27.00 -16.01 -31.89
CA GLU A 1243 -28.28 -15.51 -31.36
C GLU A 1243 -28.14 -14.91 -29.96
N GLU A 1244 -27.50 -15.60 -29.00
CA GLU A 1244 -27.34 -15.13 -27.60
C GLU A 1244 -26.67 -13.74 -27.51
N ILE A 1245 -25.63 -13.50 -28.30
CA ILE A 1245 -24.88 -12.23 -28.25
C ILE A 1245 -25.48 -11.15 -29.16
N LYS A 1246 -26.21 -11.54 -30.22
CA LYS A 1246 -27.01 -10.62 -31.04
C LYS A 1246 -28.22 -10.08 -30.28
N GLU A 1247 -28.89 -10.91 -29.48
CA GLU A 1247 -29.89 -10.44 -28.53
C GLU A 1247 -29.30 -9.46 -27.52
N TRP A 1248 -28.16 -9.81 -26.90
CA TRP A 1248 -27.49 -8.93 -25.95
C TRP A 1248 -27.12 -7.58 -26.60
N GLY A 1249 -26.54 -7.59 -27.81
CA GLY A 1249 -26.17 -6.39 -28.55
C GLY A 1249 -27.34 -5.58 -29.14
N GLN A 1250 -28.56 -6.14 -29.18
CA GLN A 1250 -29.78 -5.40 -29.51
C GLN A 1250 -30.50 -4.85 -28.27
N GLY A 1251 -30.35 -5.49 -27.11
CA GLY A 1251 -30.87 -4.99 -25.83
C GLY A 1251 -29.98 -3.95 -25.16
N SER A 1252 -28.66 -4.16 -25.18
CA SER A 1252 -27.64 -3.30 -24.59
C SER A 1252 -27.17 -2.25 -25.59
N GLY A 1253 -27.58 -1.01 -25.40
CA GLY A 1253 -27.10 0.13 -26.19
C GLY A 1253 -25.70 0.61 -25.79
N ASN A 1254 -24.97 -0.13 -24.95
CA ASN A 1254 -23.74 0.34 -24.32
C ASN A 1254 -22.49 -0.19 -25.03
N ARG A 1255 -21.53 0.70 -25.34
CA ARG A 1255 -20.20 0.35 -25.88
C ARG A 1255 -19.13 0.27 -24.79
N GLY A 1256 -19.54 -0.05 -23.56
CA GLY A 1256 -18.61 -0.52 -22.53
C GLY A 1256 -17.95 -1.83 -22.93
N ASN A 1257 -16.92 -2.23 -22.18
CA ASN A 1257 -16.23 -3.49 -22.39
C ASN A 1257 -17.20 -4.64 -22.05
N ALA A 1258 -17.68 -5.37 -23.06
CA ALA A 1258 -18.85 -6.26 -22.92
C ALA A 1258 -18.67 -7.37 -21.86
N PHE A 1259 -17.44 -7.73 -21.56
CA PHE A 1259 -17.06 -8.77 -20.59
C PHE A 1259 -17.47 -8.46 -19.14
N ASP A 1260 -17.48 -7.18 -18.77
CA ASP A 1260 -17.76 -6.72 -17.41
C ASP A 1260 -19.28 -6.60 -17.13
N ASP A 1261 -20.16 -6.92 -18.10
CA ASP A 1261 -21.59 -7.13 -17.91
C ASP A 1261 -21.87 -8.59 -17.46
N PRO A 1262 -22.41 -8.83 -16.25
CA PRO A 1262 -22.77 -10.17 -15.79
C PRO A 1262 -23.75 -10.90 -16.72
N GLY A 1263 -24.58 -10.15 -17.46
CA GLY A 1263 -25.50 -10.68 -18.47
C GLY A 1263 -24.79 -11.21 -19.72
N TYR A 1264 -23.65 -10.62 -20.12
CA TYR A 1264 -22.80 -11.17 -21.17
C TYR A 1264 -22.07 -12.41 -20.67
N ARG A 1265 -21.43 -12.31 -19.50
CA ARG A 1265 -20.63 -13.40 -18.90
C ARG A 1265 -21.45 -14.67 -18.71
N GLN A 1266 -22.71 -14.56 -18.27
CA GLN A 1266 -23.59 -15.72 -18.12
C GLN A 1266 -23.97 -16.36 -19.46
N ARG A 1267 -24.40 -15.57 -20.46
CA ARG A 1267 -24.72 -16.09 -21.82
C ARG A 1267 -23.50 -16.75 -22.46
N PHE A 1268 -22.32 -16.14 -22.29
CA PHE A 1268 -21.04 -16.70 -22.71
C PHE A 1268 -20.81 -18.10 -22.11
N LEU A 1269 -20.96 -18.24 -20.79
CA LEU A 1269 -20.73 -19.53 -20.10
C LEU A 1269 -21.78 -20.59 -20.49
N GLN A 1270 -23.01 -20.19 -20.82
CA GLN A 1270 -24.03 -21.12 -21.35
C GLN A 1270 -23.62 -21.69 -22.71
N VAL A 1271 -23.08 -20.87 -23.62
CA VAL A 1271 -22.53 -21.34 -24.91
C VAL A 1271 -21.23 -22.12 -24.73
N TYR A 1272 -20.42 -21.77 -23.72
CA TYR A 1272 -19.23 -22.55 -23.36
C TYR A 1272 -19.58 -23.95 -22.85
N GLN A 1273 -20.66 -24.10 -22.08
CA GLN A 1273 -21.15 -25.42 -21.68
C GLN A 1273 -21.58 -26.26 -22.90
N GLN A 1274 -22.35 -25.68 -23.82
CA GLN A 1274 -22.73 -26.37 -25.07
C GLN A 1274 -21.50 -26.82 -25.89
N TRP A 1275 -20.41 -26.05 -25.86
CA TRP A 1275 -19.13 -26.43 -26.48
C TRP A 1275 -18.49 -27.63 -25.80
N CYS A 1276 -18.43 -27.64 -24.46
CA CYS A 1276 -17.93 -28.76 -23.67
C CYS A 1276 -18.77 -30.03 -23.89
N ASP A 1277 -20.10 -29.89 -23.98
CA ASP A 1277 -21.08 -30.97 -24.17
C ASP A 1277 -20.97 -31.69 -25.53
N ILE A 1278 -20.20 -31.15 -26.50
CA ILE A 1278 -19.91 -31.84 -27.77
C ILE A 1278 -19.05 -33.09 -27.48
N THR A 1279 -19.70 -34.25 -27.45
CA THR A 1279 -19.12 -35.58 -27.17
C THR A 1279 -19.12 -36.50 -28.40
N VAL A 1280 -18.31 -37.56 -28.38
CA VAL A 1280 -18.31 -38.58 -29.45
C VAL A 1280 -19.66 -39.32 -29.47
N ARG A 1281 -20.43 -39.18 -30.55
CA ARG A 1281 -21.67 -39.94 -30.78
C ARG A 1281 -21.46 -41.02 -31.83
N LEU A 1282 -21.84 -42.27 -31.51
CA LEU A 1282 -21.75 -43.40 -32.44
C LEU A 1282 -22.98 -43.48 -33.37
N PRO A 1283 -22.84 -44.07 -34.58
CA PRO A 1283 -23.95 -44.31 -35.50
C PRO A 1283 -25.05 -45.17 -34.88
N THR A 1284 -26.25 -44.63 -34.70
CA THR A 1284 -27.41 -45.44 -34.32
C THR A 1284 -27.87 -46.26 -35.54
N MET A 1285 -27.49 -47.54 -35.58
CA MET A 1285 -27.96 -48.51 -36.57
C MET A 1285 -29.49 -48.71 -36.46
N SER A 1286 -30.26 -47.82 -37.09
CA SER A 1286 -31.72 -47.82 -37.04
C SER A 1286 -32.31 -49.02 -37.81
N ALA A 1287 -32.55 -50.09 -37.08
CA ALA A 1287 -33.19 -51.31 -37.58
C ALA A 1287 -34.72 -51.14 -37.73
N ASN A 1288 -35.17 -50.19 -38.54
CA ASN A 1288 -36.56 -50.16 -39.03
C ASN A 1288 -36.74 -49.31 -40.31
N ALA A 1289 -37.01 -49.97 -41.43
CA ALA A 1289 -37.44 -49.35 -42.68
C ALA A 1289 -38.34 -50.32 -43.49
N SER A 1290 -39.59 -50.48 -43.08
CA SER A 1290 -40.58 -51.31 -43.78
C SER A 1290 -41.78 -50.48 -44.26
N SER A 1291 -42.00 -50.51 -45.57
CA SER A 1291 -43.24 -50.16 -46.30
C SER A 1291 -44.06 -48.94 -45.86
N THR A 1292 -44.07 -47.90 -46.69
CA THR A 1292 -45.22 -47.63 -47.60
C THR A 1292 -44.82 -46.62 -48.69
N ALA A 1293 -45.51 -46.63 -49.83
CA ALA A 1293 -45.14 -45.79 -50.98
C ALA A 1293 -46.35 -45.40 -51.85
N VAL A 1294 -46.52 -44.09 -52.08
CA VAL A 1294 -47.31 -43.44 -53.14
C VAL A 1294 -46.58 -42.13 -53.48
N ALA A 1295 -45.70 -42.11 -54.48
CA ALA A 1295 -45.95 -41.89 -55.91
C ALA A 1295 -46.11 -40.39 -56.31
N GLY A 1296 -45.09 -39.87 -56.99
CA GLY A 1296 -45.00 -38.52 -57.57
C GLY A 1296 -43.66 -38.36 -58.30
N SER A 1297 -43.68 -38.01 -59.59
CA SER A 1297 -42.55 -38.17 -60.53
C SER A 1297 -42.59 -37.11 -61.64
N PRO A 1298 -41.54 -36.90 -62.46
CA PRO A 1298 -40.09 -37.14 -62.25
C PRO A 1298 -39.18 -36.02 -62.87
N ALA A 1299 -37.87 -36.32 -62.98
CA ALA A 1299 -36.88 -35.78 -63.94
C ALA A 1299 -36.22 -34.40 -63.62
N THR A 1300 -34.97 -34.10 -64.02
CA THR A 1300 -33.97 -34.81 -64.87
C THR A 1300 -32.55 -34.81 -64.25
N GLY A 1301 -31.70 -35.78 -64.63
CA GLY A 1301 -30.22 -35.62 -64.58
C GLY A 1301 -29.45 -36.38 -63.49
N SER A 1302 -28.77 -37.46 -63.88
CA SER A 1302 -27.67 -38.11 -63.13
C SER A 1302 -26.64 -38.62 -64.15
N PRO A 1303 -25.38 -38.91 -63.77
CA PRO A 1303 -25.08 -40.32 -63.51
C PRO A 1303 -24.03 -40.56 -62.40
N ALA A 1304 -24.45 -41.20 -61.30
CA ALA A 1304 -23.54 -41.82 -60.34
C ALA A 1304 -24.07 -43.19 -59.88
N SER A 1305 -23.78 -44.26 -60.65
CA SER A 1305 -24.19 -45.62 -60.27
C SER A 1305 -23.34 -46.74 -60.88
N ARG A 1306 -22.36 -47.27 -60.11
CA ARG A 1306 -21.65 -48.56 -60.24
C ARG A 1306 -20.67 -48.66 -59.04
N LEU A 1307 -20.65 -49.69 -58.19
CA LEU A 1307 -21.53 -50.84 -58.00
C LEU A 1307 -21.78 -51.10 -56.50
N ARG A 1308 -23.01 -51.47 -56.11
CA ARG A 1308 -23.26 -52.24 -54.87
C ARG A 1308 -23.02 -53.72 -55.16
N LYS A 1309 -22.02 -54.36 -54.52
CA LYS A 1309 -21.97 -55.82 -54.25
C LYS A 1309 -20.72 -56.20 -53.41
N LYS A 1310 -20.84 -56.14 -52.08
CA LYS A 1310 -20.14 -56.99 -51.09
C LYS A 1310 -20.61 -56.66 -49.67
N ALA A 1311 -21.54 -57.45 -49.15
CA ALA A 1311 -21.73 -57.67 -47.72
C ALA A 1311 -21.49 -59.18 -47.56
N PRO A 1312 -20.37 -59.58 -46.93
CA PRO A 1312 -20.39 -59.79 -45.49
C PRO A 1312 -19.07 -59.36 -44.81
N LEU A 1313 -18.92 -58.07 -44.49
CA LEU A 1313 -17.78 -57.51 -43.75
C LEU A 1313 -18.20 -56.52 -42.64
N LEU A 1314 -19.51 -56.46 -42.34
CA LEU A 1314 -20.12 -55.53 -41.38
C LEU A 1314 -20.58 -56.24 -40.09
N LYS A 1315 -19.87 -57.30 -39.69
CA LYS A 1315 -20.12 -58.05 -38.44
C LYS A 1315 -18.85 -58.35 -37.61
N GLU A 1316 -17.70 -57.84 -38.05
CA GLU A 1316 -16.42 -57.96 -37.33
C GLU A 1316 -15.90 -56.59 -36.84
N LEU A 1317 -16.71 -55.54 -37.00
CA LEU A 1317 -16.37 -54.16 -36.60
C LEU A 1317 -16.94 -53.73 -35.25
N ASP A 1318 -17.92 -54.46 -34.69
CA ASP A 1318 -18.62 -54.05 -33.46
C ASP A 1318 -17.66 -53.95 -32.25
N ALA A 1319 -16.67 -54.84 -32.15
CA ALA A 1319 -15.62 -54.79 -31.12
C ALA A 1319 -14.66 -53.58 -31.25
N GLY A 1320 -14.58 -52.97 -32.44
CA GLY A 1320 -13.80 -51.75 -32.68
C GLY A 1320 -14.63 -50.46 -32.52
N ALA A 1321 -15.95 -50.54 -32.57
CA ALA A 1321 -16.82 -49.36 -32.48
C ALA A 1321 -16.87 -48.76 -31.07
N GLU A 1322 -16.96 -49.59 -30.03
CA GLU A 1322 -17.07 -49.14 -28.63
C GLU A 1322 -15.76 -48.59 -28.05
N THR A 1323 -14.61 -49.02 -28.57
CA THR A 1323 -13.29 -48.58 -28.10
C THR A 1323 -12.87 -47.21 -28.65
N ILE A 1324 -13.38 -46.79 -29.82
CA ILE A 1324 -13.08 -45.48 -30.41
C ILE A 1324 -13.50 -44.31 -29.49
N PRO A 1325 -14.75 -44.24 -28.95
CA PRO A 1325 -15.12 -43.22 -27.98
C PRO A 1325 -14.22 -43.20 -26.73
N GLN A 1326 -13.82 -44.37 -26.21
CA GLN A 1326 -12.99 -44.46 -25.00
C GLN A 1326 -11.58 -43.88 -25.22
N ILE A 1327 -10.95 -44.22 -26.35
CA ILE A 1327 -9.60 -43.73 -26.74
C ILE A 1327 -9.61 -42.22 -27.02
N LEU A 1328 -10.70 -41.71 -27.60
CA LEU A 1328 -10.85 -40.29 -27.93
C LEU A 1328 -11.18 -39.44 -26.69
N GLN A 1329 -12.16 -39.86 -25.87
CA GLN A 1329 -12.62 -39.09 -24.70
C GLN A 1329 -11.68 -39.21 -23.50
N GLN A 1330 -10.91 -40.30 -23.40
CA GLN A 1330 -9.95 -40.54 -22.31
C GLN A 1330 -10.54 -40.30 -20.91
N GLY A 1331 -11.68 -40.94 -20.61
CA GLY A 1331 -12.46 -40.74 -19.37
C GLY A 1331 -11.77 -41.11 -18.04
N TYR A 1332 -10.46 -41.35 -18.05
CA TYR A 1332 -9.58 -41.41 -16.88
C TYR A 1332 -8.93 -40.04 -16.55
N LEU A 1333 -9.02 -39.05 -17.44
CA LEU A 1333 -8.56 -37.69 -17.19
C LEU A 1333 -9.54 -36.94 -16.29
N ALA A 1334 -9.03 -36.29 -15.24
CA ALA A 1334 -9.84 -35.50 -14.31
C ALA A 1334 -10.42 -34.22 -14.96
N ASP A 1335 -9.75 -33.68 -15.98
CA ASP A 1335 -10.33 -32.69 -16.90
C ASP A 1335 -10.39 -33.30 -18.31
N PRO A 1336 -11.60 -33.60 -18.84
CA PRO A 1336 -11.76 -34.20 -20.17
C PRO A 1336 -11.38 -33.23 -21.31
N GLU A 1337 -11.16 -31.95 -21.02
CA GLU A 1337 -10.87 -30.92 -22.01
C GLU A 1337 -9.41 -30.92 -22.49
N TYR A 1338 -8.56 -31.77 -21.90
CA TYR A 1338 -7.21 -32.12 -22.42
C TYR A 1338 -7.19 -33.43 -23.21
N SER A 1339 -8.34 -34.08 -23.44
CA SER A 1339 -8.44 -35.33 -24.21
C SER A 1339 -8.15 -35.13 -25.70
N HIS A 1340 -7.75 -36.22 -26.39
CA HIS A 1340 -7.63 -36.27 -27.85
C HIS A 1340 -8.89 -35.73 -28.55
N TRP A 1341 -10.08 -36.05 -28.03
CA TRP A 1341 -11.35 -35.54 -28.55
C TRP A 1341 -11.45 -34.01 -28.44
N ALA A 1342 -11.08 -33.44 -27.29
CA ALA A 1342 -11.08 -31.99 -27.11
C ALA A 1342 -10.07 -31.28 -28.04
N LEU A 1343 -8.90 -31.88 -28.27
CA LEU A 1343 -7.92 -31.37 -29.24
C LEU A 1343 -8.42 -31.46 -30.70
N ILE A 1344 -9.04 -32.57 -31.10
CA ILE A 1344 -9.64 -32.74 -32.43
C ILE A 1344 -10.82 -31.76 -32.61
N ARG A 1345 -11.67 -31.58 -31.59
CA ARG A 1345 -12.78 -30.63 -31.57
C ARG A 1345 -12.28 -29.18 -31.73
N ALA A 1346 -11.26 -28.80 -30.96
CA ALA A 1346 -10.59 -27.50 -31.09
C ALA A 1346 -9.98 -27.28 -32.48
N SER A 1347 -9.23 -28.26 -32.98
CA SER A 1347 -8.56 -28.21 -34.28
C SER A 1347 -9.55 -28.11 -35.44
N GLN A 1348 -10.64 -28.88 -35.41
CA GLN A 1348 -11.68 -28.83 -36.46
C GLN A 1348 -12.51 -27.54 -36.36
N ALA A 1349 -12.77 -27.04 -35.16
CA ALA A 1349 -13.41 -25.74 -34.97
C ALA A 1349 -12.52 -24.61 -35.50
N PHE A 1350 -11.21 -24.65 -35.27
CA PHE A 1350 -10.26 -23.71 -35.88
C PHE A 1350 -10.33 -23.82 -37.41
N ARG A 1351 -10.22 -25.01 -37.97
CA ARG A 1351 -10.30 -25.23 -39.43
C ARG A 1351 -11.58 -24.70 -40.07
N MET A 1352 -12.70 -24.68 -39.34
CA MET A 1352 -13.99 -24.14 -39.80
C MET A 1352 -14.19 -22.64 -39.53
N LEU A 1353 -13.61 -22.11 -38.46
CA LEU A 1353 -13.95 -20.80 -37.89
C LEU A 1353 -12.75 -19.89 -37.59
N TYR A 1354 -11.53 -20.17 -38.08
CA TYR A 1354 -10.29 -19.44 -37.74
C TYR A 1354 -10.38 -17.91 -37.81
N ARG A 1355 -11.19 -17.37 -38.74
CA ARG A 1355 -11.50 -15.94 -38.90
C ARG A 1355 -12.46 -15.35 -37.85
N ARG A 1356 -12.81 -16.10 -36.81
CA ARG A 1356 -13.81 -15.72 -35.78
C ARG A 1356 -13.19 -15.87 -34.40
N SER A 1357 -13.09 -14.77 -33.66
CA SER A 1357 -12.55 -14.75 -32.28
C SER A 1357 -13.28 -15.68 -31.29
N ILE A 1358 -14.51 -16.13 -31.60
CA ILE A 1358 -15.20 -17.19 -30.87
C ILE A 1358 -14.34 -18.46 -30.71
N VAL A 1359 -13.58 -18.87 -31.73
CA VAL A 1359 -12.86 -20.16 -31.65
C VAL A 1359 -11.76 -20.12 -30.61
N TRP A 1360 -11.07 -18.98 -30.50
CA TRP A 1360 -10.11 -18.74 -29.43
C TRP A 1360 -10.79 -18.66 -28.06
N LYS A 1361 -11.93 -17.97 -27.96
CA LYS A 1361 -12.71 -17.91 -26.69
C LYS A 1361 -13.28 -19.25 -26.23
N LEU A 1362 -13.55 -20.21 -27.13
CA LEU A 1362 -14.03 -21.55 -26.78
C LEU A 1362 -12.89 -22.58 -26.63
N ALA A 1363 -11.85 -22.49 -27.45
CA ALA A 1363 -10.84 -23.54 -27.60
C ALA A 1363 -9.41 -23.13 -27.27
N GLY A 1364 -9.17 -21.91 -26.79
CA GLY A 1364 -7.82 -21.32 -26.65
C GLY A 1364 -6.83 -22.20 -25.91
N ARG A 1365 -7.21 -22.84 -24.80
CA ARG A 1365 -6.37 -23.79 -24.05
C ARG A 1365 -5.99 -25.02 -24.86
N GLN A 1366 -6.90 -25.57 -25.66
CA GLN A 1366 -6.58 -26.67 -26.57
C GLN A 1366 -5.72 -26.21 -27.74
N LEU A 1367 -5.97 -25.03 -28.31
CA LEU A 1367 -5.14 -24.45 -29.38
C LEU A 1367 -3.71 -24.17 -28.88
N GLN A 1368 -3.56 -23.73 -27.64
CA GLN A 1368 -2.27 -23.53 -26.95
C GLN A 1368 -1.52 -24.86 -26.81
N VAL A 1369 -2.19 -25.91 -26.29
CA VAL A 1369 -1.61 -27.26 -26.19
C VAL A 1369 -1.21 -27.80 -27.55
N ILE A 1370 -2.03 -27.64 -28.59
CA ILE A 1370 -1.70 -28.06 -29.96
C ILE A 1370 -0.48 -27.30 -30.47
N LYS A 1371 -0.41 -25.97 -30.27
CA LYS A 1371 0.75 -25.17 -30.70
C LYS A 1371 2.03 -25.63 -30.01
N ALA A 1372 2.00 -25.79 -28.69
CA ALA A 1372 3.14 -26.29 -27.91
C ALA A 1372 3.58 -27.69 -28.38
N LEU A 1373 2.64 -28.58 -28.72
CA LEU A 1373 2.92 -29.93 -29.24
C LEU A 1373 3.50 -29.94 -30.66
N MET A 1374 3.17 -28.96 -31.50
CA MET A 1374 3.67 -28.87 -32.88
C MET A 1374 4.98 -28.09 -33.02
N SER A 1375 5.14 -26.96 -32.31
CA SER A 1375 6.21 -25.96 -32.51
C SER A 1375 7.64 -26.41 -32.13
N GLY A 1376 7.86 -27.69 -31.85
CA GLY A 1376 9.18 -28.30 -31.67
C GLY A 1376 9.55 -29.34 -32.75
N GLY A 1377 8.72 -29.49 -33.79
CA GLY A 1377 8.71 -30.64 -34.71
C GLY A 1377 9.24 -30.39 -36.14
N GLY A 1378 10.29 -29.58 -36.32
CA GLY A 1378 10.97 -29.40 -37.60
C GLY A 1378 10.34 -28.36 -38.53
N GLY A 1379 11.18 -27.47 -39.09
CA GLY A 1379 10.71 -26.38 -39.94
C GLY A 1379 10.11 -26.87 -41.26
N GLY A 1380 8.83 -26.54 -41.51
CA GLY A 1380 8.07 -26.85 -42.74
C GLY A 1380 8.52 -26.11 -44.00
N GLY A 1381 9.81 -25.82 -44.15
CA GLY A 1381 10.42 -25.27 -45.36
C GLY A 1381 11.01 -26.38 -46.24
N ALA A 1382 10.82 -26.30 -47.56
CA ALA A 1382 11.15 -27.39 -48.48
C ALA A 1382 12.67 -27.55 -48.74
N SER A 1383 13.43 -28.11 -47.78
CA SER A 1383 14.82 -28.53 -48.00
C SER A 1383 15.18 -29.82 -47.25
N LYS A 1384 15.08 -30.96 -47.94
CA LYS A 1384 15.76 -32.20 -47.52
C LYS A 1384 17.24 -32.13 -47.92
N LYS A 1385 18.14 -31.67 -47.02
CA LYS A 1385 19.56 -32.10 -46.88
C LYS A 1385 20.39 -31.20 -45.93
N SER A 1386 20.53 -31.62 -44.67
CA SER A 1386 21.75 -31.44 -43.87
C SER A 1386 21.69 -32.36 -42.65
N ASN A 1387 22.60 -33.33 -42.55
CA ASN A 1387 22.59 -34.35 -41.51
C ASN A 1387 23.78 -34.15 -40.56
N ILE A 1388 23.77 -33.03 -39.83
CA ILE A 1388 24.81 -32.63 -38.86
C ILE A 1388 24.11 -31.96 -37.67
N GLY A 1389 24.42 -32.38 -36.44
CA GLY A 1389 23.97 -31.71 -35.21
C GLY A 1389 22.55 -32.04 -34.76
N GLY A 1390 22.36 -33.22 -34.15
CA GLY A 1390 21.13 -33.55 -33.41
C GLY A 1390 21.06 -32.83 -32.06
N GLY A 1391 20.89 -31.51 -32.07
CA GLY A 1391 20.73 -30.69 -30.87
C GLY A 1391 19.38 -30.93 -30.20
N LEU A 1392 19.37 -31.03 -28.86
CA LEU A 1392 18.17 -31.25 -28.07
C LEU A 1392 17.22 -30.05 -28.16
N SER A 1393 16.07 -30.26 -28.82
CA SER A 1393 14.91 -29.36 -28.69
C SER A 1393 14.41 -29.41 -27.25
N GLY A 1394 14.22 -28.25 -26.62
CA GLY A 1394 13.97 -28.13 -25.18
C GLY A 1394 12.74 -28.91 -24.69
N ALA A 1395 12.82 -29.48 -23.49
CA ALA A 1395 11.72 -30.24 -22.89
C ALA A 1395 10.49 -29.35 -22.65
N ARG A 1396 9.32 -29.86 -23.01
CA ARG A 1396 8.03 -29.18 -22.84
C ARG A 1396 7.51 -29.42 -21.42
N VAL A 1397 7.26 -28.35 -20.66
CA VAL A 1397 6.76 -28.42 -19.28
C VAL A 1397 5.28 -28.06 -19.24
N LEU A 1398 4.44 -28.99 -18.80
CA LEU A 1398 3.04 -28.70 -18.46
C LEU A 1398 2.97 -28.21 -17.02
N THR A 1399 2.47 -27.00 -16.81
CA THR A 1399 2.33 -26.38 -15.48
C THR A 1399 0.90 -26.52 -14.95
N THR A 1400 0.75 -26.60 -13.61
CA THR A 1400 -0.58 -26.52 -12.98
C THR A 1400 -1.10 -25.08 -13.00
N PRO A 1401 -2.42 -24.82 -12.89
CA PRO A 1401 -2.96 -23.46 -12.84
C PRO A 1401 -2.35 -22.59 -11.72
N MET A 1402 -2.07 -23.18 -10.56
CA MET A 1402 -1.39 -22.52 -9.44
C MET A 1402 0.10 -22.27 -9.72
N THR A 1403 0.78 -23.21 -10.39
CA THR A 1403 2.18 -23.03 -10.80
C THR A 1403 2.31 -21.90 -11.83
N PHE A 1404 1.44 -21.88 -12.84
CA PHE A 1404 1.45 -20.85 -13.89
C PHE A 1404 1.19 -19.45 -13.31
N ALA A 1405 0.21 -19.30 -12.41
CA ALA A 1405 -0.09 -18.05 -11.73
C ALA A 1405 1.01 -17.57 -10.75
N ALA A 1406 1.96 -18.42 -10.39
CA ALA A 1406 3.12 -18.07 -9.57
C ALA A 1406 4.39 -17.78 -10.38
N MET A 1407 4.35 -17.94 -11.71
CA MET A 1407 5.49 -17.66 -12.60
C MET A 1407 5.50 -16.20 -13.04
N ARG A 1408 6.71 -15.65 -13.19
CA ARG A 1408 6.96 -14.30 -13.74
C ARG A 1408 8.07 -14.36 -14.80
N PRO A 1409 8.02 -13.58 -15.89
CA PRO A 1409 9.11 -13.48 -16.84
C PRO A 1409 10.38 -12.91 -16.19
N ASP A 1410 11.54 -13.55 -16.38
CA ASP A 1410 12.82 -13.00 -15.90
C ASP A 1410 13.38 -11.99 -16.92
N ARG A 1411 13.25 -10.69 -16.60
CA ARG A 1411 13.72 -9.59 -17.47
C ARG A 1411 15.24 -9.60 -17.69
N LYS A 1412 16.06 -10.16 -16.78
CA LYS A 1412 17.52 -10.27 -16.96
C LYS A 1412 17.84 -11.35 -17.98
N ILE A 1413 17.24 -12.54 -17.84
CA ILE A 1413 17.41 -13.64 -18.80
C ILE A 1413 16.86 -13.24 -20.17
N ILE A 1414 15.68 -12.62 -20.23
CA ILE A 1414 15.05 -12.17 -21.48
C ILE A 1414 15.91 -11.11 -22.19
N LYS A 1415 16.44 -10.10 -21.49
CA LYS A 1415 17.38 -9.12 -22.10
C LYS A 1415 18.65 -9.79 -22.63
N ARG A 1416 19.26 -10.72 -21.86
CA ARG A 1416 20.44 -11.50 -22.30
C ARG A 1416 20.15 -12.33 -23.56
N MET A 1417 19.00 -13.01 -23.61
CA MET A 1417 18.58 -13.81 -24.76
C MET A 1417 18.30 -12.95 -26.00
N ALA A 1418 17.62 -11.80 -25.84
CA ALA A 1418 17.34 -10.88 -26.94
C ALA A 1418 18.63 -10.31 -27.56
N ALA A 1419 19.56 -9.83 -26.74
CA ALA A 1419 20.86 -9.32 -27.21
C ALA A 1419 21.67 -10.42 -27.96
N ARG A 1420 21.70 -11.64 -27.41
CA ARG A 1420 22.36 -12.80 -28.05
C ARG A 1420 21.72 -13.18 -29.39
N LEU A 1421 20.40 -13.07 -29.53
CA LEU A 1421 19.69 -13.31 -30.79
C LEU A 1421 19.92 -12.21 -31.84
N GLN A 1422 20.18 -10.98 -31.40
CA GLN A 1422 20.53 -9.84 -32.27
C GLN A 1422 22.03 -9.80 -32.65
N GLY A 1423 22.85 -10.70 -32.07
CA GLY A 1423 24.29 -10.77 -32.35
C GLY A 1423 25.13 -9.68 -31.68
N ALA A 1424 24.60 -9.02 -30.65
CA ALA A 1424 25.35 -8.05 -29.86
C ALA A 1424 26.19 -8.76 -28.79
N GLU A 1425 27.50 -8.52 -28.77
CA GLU A 1425 28.35 -8.87 -27.63
C GLU A 1425 28.05 -7.89 -26.48
N VAL A 1426 27.61 -8.44 -25.35
CA VAL A 1426 27.30 -7.65 -24.14
C VAL A 1426 28.52 -7.69 -23.23
N GLU A 1427 29.43 -6.75 -23.41
CA GLU A 1427 30.54 -6.53 -22.47
C GLU A 1427 30.03 -6.11 -21.08
N GLY A 1428 30.76 -6.49 -20.02
CA GLY A 1428 30.61 -5.88 -18.69
C GLY A 1428 29.65 -6.54 -17.69
N ILE A 1429 29.40 -7.86 -17.77
CA ILE A 1429 28.75 -8.61 -16.68
C ILE A 1429 29.49 -9.92 -16.42
N ASP A 1430 29.95 -10.13 -15.18
CA ASP A 1430 30.65 -11.36 -14.77
C ASP A 1430 29.79 -12.62 -14.93
N TYR A 1431 30.42 -13.68 -15.42
CA TYR A 1431 29.84 -15.03 -15.49
C TYR A 1431 30.00 -15.72 -14.14
N VAL A 1432 28.91 -15.77 -13.37
CA VAL A 1432 28.76 -16.75 -12.28
C VAL A 1432 28.03 -17.96 -12.85
N ASP A 1433 28.81 -18.92 -13.37
CA ASP A 1433 28.33 -20.26 -13.72
C ASP A 1433 28.15 -21.10 -12.43
N ASP A 1434 27.14 -20.75 -11.62
CA ASP A 1434 26.77 -21.49 -10.39
C ASP A 1434 26.16 -22.88 -10.70
N ASP A 1435 25.73 -23.13 -11.95
CA ASP A 1435 25.20 -24.42 -12.40
C ASP A 1435 26.27 -25.51 -12.60
N ASN A 1436 27.53 -25.25 -12.24
CA ASN A 1436 28.69 -26.15 -12.46
C ASN A 1436 29.43 -26.58 -11.18
N GLN A 1437 28.88 -26.37 -9.98
CA GLN A 1437 29.48 -26.83 -8.70
C GLN A 1437 28.88 -28.13 -8.11
N PHE A 1438 28.12 -28.90 -8.92
CA PHE A 1438 27.67 -30.25 -8.57
C PHE A 1438 27.87 -31.23 -9.74
N GLY A 1439 29.13 -31.43 -10.13
CA GLY A 1439 29.54 -32.43 -11.11
C GLY A 1439 31.04 -32.76 -11.00
N ASP A 1440 31.35 -34.06 -11.09
CA ASP A 1440 32.68 -34.67 -11.24
C ASP A 1440 33.82 -34.25 -10.27
N ASP A 1441 33.86 -34.92 -9.11
CA ASP A 1441 35.12 -35.36 -8.49
C ASP A 1441 35.78 -36.46 -9.38
N THR A 1442 36.40 -36.09 -10.51
CA THR A 1442 37.24 -37.00 -11.35
C THR A 1442 38.45 -36.31 -11.99
#